data_AF-A0A924WY95-F1
#
_entry.id   AF-A0A924WY95-F1
#
_cell.length_a   1.000
_cell.length_b   1.000
_cell.length_c   1.000
_cell.angle_alpha   90.00
_cell.angle_beta   90.00
_cell.angle_gamma   90.00
#
_symmetry.space_group_name_H-M   'P 1'
#
loop_
_entity.id
_entity.type
_entity.pdbx_description
1 polymer ?
#
loop_
_entity_poly.entity_id
_entity_poly.type
_entity_poly.pdbx_seq_one_letter_code
_entity_poly.pdbx_strand_id
1 'polypeptide(L)'
;MLKDRSAVVREDRSKLPLLAARLHLSRLSLAVLLAAPVIGADFSLAQSTNVQSGGQSSVQQRPAPQNGQPNGQTPIFIALQDSGSVQTPLLSNAIEQYKAGLYEESLAALQGIKPEALTDADRKVLTETIAQAEQAVQLRRGARADFEKGEAALAANQNAEAANLYKSVISNQYADAGTRKKAQEQLAVAQAGGVAVTGTGNGGGNGVGNGAGVAATETDAKATYDSAVRDYKAGQYDQARTKFTALQNQGYKAAWFDKSPREYLELLDKNQTPTSGKEQARAAYLSGRDLYKKGDWIAARQNFNKAVELGYKPGWFEDAPAKYLAIMDKKEQADAQQAAREAVAATPVMVAPVDAGASTPSNQTPTDQTPGVTPTPGSEVVLTPVNPVTPDAGTPTVAPMDGSQATPPTDGTAGVTPTDPVTPTANTDQEALMRLAAENEAKIQQARSIVDNARAAENAQNLNSAADLYSKALELDASNADALAGRNRTLQSAGLSPVQQDLATRQEQVILAQRQAIIFSFEQALAQADLQITDGRFDAARSAITQAEVASKSNPGIFRNEEIQQFDQRLADARVRLEQSVITQRDVQAREAKERAVTDAREREIAQIAAREQAISTLIADSRRLVDQGKYNEALKTVNQILTIDARNEYAIGIKPILFDRATLQLQRNLRETFGQELVRTFTETEEQKIPYSGILNYPPNWPDLAERRDRTVRDERSITDADAVTGGLLEKSLPEIRFQDVAFSDVIDFLRDTTQANIFVNWKALEAAGIDRNAPVSTRLRNVKFSKVLRTILESVGGGATSQVSYTVDEGVITISTIEDLARNVETRTYDIRDLIISIPDFQQPNVQNNNDTGTDVTVGGDNGGGGGGGGGGGNLFGGAGGEEQQNEEDQLTRTDLVEQITSLIRETIGVGTWKEDGGQLGTLRELTGQLVVTQTPEVHQQIQQLLEKLREQRSIQVTIETRFLTVQKNFLEDVGVDFDFSFNNTDNAFSGIVPGTGPLPIGFDGQTQTGVGPIQVGQSSAAFTQASTLQTGVSGNLAGSFANPNLTTTVNAFLDDFQASILIRATQGNQSVTNLTAPRLTLFNGQTATINVDRVISYVSSLRPVVAQGAVGFQTVIRQLTSGITLGVTATVSADRKYVTLTLTPTLTRLNGITNFPVIGTAAQVDQNGNPIPGTSTQGFVQLPDISRQRVRTSVSVPDGGTLLLGGATVTGEIEREAGVPVLSKIPFLKRVFTNRSTATDESILLILVKPTIIIQREIEQETFPLLSSRAG
;
A
#
# COMPACT_ATOMS: atom_id res chain seq x y z
N MET A 1 38.81 48.94 22.92
CA MET A 1 38.77 48.60 24.36
C MET A 1 37.49 47.79 24.59
N LEU A 2 37.46 46.57 25.16
CA LEU A 2 38.02 45.98 26.40
C LEU A 2 37.00 45.97 27.56
N LYS A 3 36.88 44.80 28.22
CA LYS A 3 35.90 44.42 29.29
C LYS A 3 34.48 44.20 28.76
N ASP A 4 33.89 43.01 28.77
CA ASP A 4 34.14 41.76 29.54
C ASP A 4 34.00 41.92 31.07
N ARG A 5 32.88 41.46 31.64
CA ARG A 5 32.85 40.25 32.49
C ARG A 5 31.46 39.74 32.85
N SER A 6 31.38 38.44 33.09
CA SER A 6 30.24 37.72 33.64
C SER A 6 30.15 37.82 35.17
N ALA A 7 28.94 37.72 35.71
CA ALA A 7 28.67 37.48 37.12
C ALA A 7 27.39 36.64 37.28
N VAL A 8 27.49 35.52 37.99
CA VAL A 8 26.37 34.65 38.40
C VAL A 8 26.34 34.64 39.92
N VAL A 9 25.14 34.67 40.53
CA VAL A 9 24.73 34.08 41.85
C VAL A 9 23.51 34.85 42.41
N ARG A 10 22.46 34.09 42.80
CA ARG A 10 21.40 34.30 43.85
C ARG A 10 20.86 35.73 44.11
N GLU A 11 19.58 35.98 44.39
CA GLU A 11 18.40 35.17 44.76
C GLU A 11 17.15 35.77 44.05
N ASP A 12 15.96 35.18 43.99
CA ASP A 12 15.03 34.84 45.09
C ASP A 12 14.10 33.68 44.64
N ARG A 13 13.82 32.73 45.54
CA ARG A 13 12.85 31.64 45.34
C ARG A 13 11.52 31.94 46.03
N SER A 14 10.79 32.93 45.54
CA SER A 14 9.40 33.19 45.97
C SER A 14 8.50 33.54 44.77
N LYS A 15 7.23 33.11 44.84
CA LYS A 15 6.16 33.32 43.83
C LYS A 15 6.21 32.45 42.54
N LEU A 16 6.53 31.16 42.70
CA LEU A 16 5.88 30.10 41.89
C LEU A 16 4.68 29.57 42.70
N PRO A 17 3.44 29.90 42.30
CA PRO A 17 2.51 28.82 41.94
C PRO A 17 1.51 29.24 40.85
N LEU A 18 1.80 28.93 39.57
CA LEU A 18 0.79 29.03 38.50
C LEU A 18 0.99 28.05 37.32
N LEU A 19 1.94 27.11 37.41
CA LEU A 19 2.18 26.09 36.37
C LEU A 19 1.33 24.81 36.53
N ALA A 20 0.51 24.72 37.58
CA ALA A 20 -0.41 23.59 37.83
C ALA A 20 -1.87 23.88 37.42
N ALA A 21 -2.15 25.05 36.84
CA ALA A 21 -3.51 25.54 36.58
C ALA A 21 -3.71 26.10 35.16
N ARG A 22 -3.04 25.52 34.14
CA ARG A 22 -3.28 25.89 32.73
C ARG A 22 -3.22 24.74 31.71
N LEU A 23 -3.24 23.48 32.16
CA LEU A 23 -3.31 22.30 31.29
C LEU A 23 -4.73 21.74 31.08
N HIS A 24 -5.76 22.47 31.51
CA HIS A 24 -7.15 21.97 31.56
C HIS A 24 -8.22 22.99 31.11
N LEU A 25 -7.87 23.90 30.18
CA LEU A 25 -8.83 24.85 29.58
C LEU A 25 -8.39 25.30 28.17
N SER A 26 -8.23 24.34 27.25
CA SER A 26 -7.95 24.59 25.82
C SER A 26 -8.56 23.52 24.89
N ARG A 27 -9.74 23.01 25.25
CA ARG A 27 -10.49 21.99 24.49
C ARG A 27 -11.95 22.40 24.25
N LEU A 28 -12.15 23.56 23.62
CA LEU A 28 -13.39 24.00 22.95
C LEU A 28 -13.14 25.39 22.35
N SER A 29 -13.11 25.50 21.01
CA SER A 29 -13.19 26.71 20.15
C SER A 29 -12.29 26.61 18.91
N LEU A 30 -12.64 25.74 17.95
CA LEU A 30 -12.34 26.00 16.53
C LEU A 30 -13.27 25.17 15.63
N ALA A 31 -14.34 25.82 15.15
CA ALA A 31 -15.22 25.32 14.10
C ALA A 31 -15.75 26.54 13.33
N VAL A 32 -16.07 26.37 12.04
CA VAL A 32 -16.50 27.43 11.10
C VAL A 32 -15.41 28.48 10.83
N LEU A 33 -14.60 28.26 9.78
CA LEU A 33 -14.83 28.94 8.50
C LEU A 33 -13.91 28.36 7.40
N LEU A 34 -14.51 27.74 6.37
CA LEU A 34 -14.07 27.70 4.96
C LEU A 34 -14.87 26.64 4.21
N ALA A 35 -15.68 27.07 3.23
CA ALA A 35 -16.43 26.18 2.34
C ALA A 35 -16.52 26.80 0.94
N ALA A 36 -15.61 26.42 0.05
CA ALA A 36 -15.65 26.64 -1.39
C ALA A 36 -15.00 25.42 -2.08
N PRO A 37 -15.45 25.02 -3.29
CA PRO A 37 -15.34 23.61 -3.70
C PRO A 37 -14.06 23.25 -4.44
N VAL A 38 -13.67 21.98 -4.32
CA VAL A 38 -12.84 21.26 -5.30
C VAL A 38 -13.74 20.21 -5.97
N ILE A 39 -13.70 20.16 -7.30
CA ILE A 39 -14.47 19.22 -8.11
C ILE A 39 -13.66 17.94 -8.28
N GLY A 40 -14.21 16.80 -7.88
CA GLY A 40 -13.74 15.49 -8.30
C GLY A 40 -14.44 15.07 -9.58
N ALA A 41 -13.68 14.57 -10.55
CA ALA A 41 -14.21 13.92 -11.75
C ALA A 41 -13.59 12.52 -11.86
N ASP A 42 -14.42 11.49 -11.90
CA ASP A 42 -13.95 10.11 -11.98
C ASP A 42 -13.37 9.79 -13.36
N PHE A 43 -12.20 9.15 -13.37
CA PHE A 43 -11.65 8.48 -14.55
C PHE A 43 -11.60 6.97 -14.29
N SER A 44 -12.45 6.21 -14.99
CA SER A 44 -12.47 4.76 -14.90
C SER A 44 -11.32 4.15 -15.70
N LEU A 45 -10.64 3.16 -15.11
CA LEU A 45 -9.48 2.49 -15.70
C LEU A 45 -9.76 0.98 -15.79
N ALA A 46 -9.81 0.46 -17.02
CA ALA A 46 -10.02 -0.96 -17.29
C ALA A 46 -8.73 -1.64 -17.79
N GLN A 47 -8.58 -2.88 -17.33
CA GLN A 47 -7.55 -3.88 -17.67
C GLN A 47 -7.51 -4.22 -19.18
N SER A 48 -6.50 -4.87 -19.77
CA SER A 48 -5.04 -5.02 -19.54
C SER A 48 -4.50 -5.97 -20.64
N THR A 49 -3.17 -6.09 -20.80
CA THR A 49 -2.45 -7.23 -21.47
C THR A 49 -2.70 -7.51 -22.98
N ASN A 50 -1.73 -7.96 -23.81
CA ASN A 50 -0.25 -7.92 -23.76
C ASN A 50 0.37 -8.31 -25.14
N VAL A 51 1.69 -8.13 -25.30
CA VAL A 51 2.62 -8.77 -26.28
C VAL A 51 2.66 -8.26 -27.74
N GLN A 52 3.88 -8.28 -28.28
CA GLN A 52 4.35 -7.76 -29.57
C GLN A 52 4.01 -8.64 -30.79
N SER A 53 4.04 -8.05 -31.99
CA SER A 53 5.06 -8.38 -33.01
C SER A 53 5.10 -7.30 -34.10
N GLY A 54 6.12 -7.31 -34.95
CA GLY A 54 6.21 -6.44 -36.13
C GLY A 54 7.01 -7.10 -37.25
N GLY A 55 6.63 -6.87 -38.52
CA GLY A 55 7.32 -7.48 -39.66
C GLY A 55 6.65 -7.29 -41.02
N GLN A 56 7.26 -6.41 -41.83
CA GLN A 56 7.49 -6.54 -43.28
C GLN A 56 6.33 -6.82 -44.29
N SER A 57 6.14 -5.83 -45.17
CA SER A 57 6.37 -5.91 -46.64
C SER A 57 5.46 -6.73 -47.59
N SER A 58 5.38 -6.22 -48.82
CA SER A 58 4.92 -6.86 -50.08
C SER A 58 3.42 -7.18 -50.20
N VAL A 59 2.62 -6.79 -51.21
CA VAL A 59 2.75 -6.51 -52.67
C VAL A 59 2.13 -7.65 -53.54
N GLN A 60 1.22 -7.24 -54.43
CA GLN A 60 0.71 -7.89 -55.66
C GLN A 60 -0.33 -9.06 -55.63
N GLN A 61 -1.43 -8.78 -56.36
CA GLN A 61 -2.03 -9.58 -57.47
C GLN A 61 -3.16 -10.64 -57.27
N ARG A 62 -4.25 -10.36 -58.01
CA ARG A 62 -5.28 -11.24 -58.64
C ARG A 62 -4.62 -12.37 -59.48
N PRO A 63 -5.31 -13.49 -59.84
CA PRO A 63 -6.72 -13.62 -60.32
C PRO A 63 -7.57 -14.67 -59.51
N ALA A 64 -8.91 -14.77 -59.52
CA ALA A 64 -9.98 -14.76 -60.55
C ALA A 64 -10.03 -16.02 -61.46
N PRO A 65 -11.22 -16.47 -61.98
CA PRO A 65 -12.60 -16.44 -61.45
C PRO A 65 -13.36 -17.79 -61.64
N GLN A 66 -14.65 -17.90 -61.20
CA GLN A 66 -15.71 -18.57 -62.00
C GLN A 66 -17.17 -18.37 -61.49
N ASN A 67 -18.08 -18.23 -62.47
CA ASN A 67 -19.51 -18.58 -62.52
C ASN A 67 -20.56 -18.04 -61.51
N GLY A 68 -21.55 -17.29 -62.06
CA GLY A 68 -22.95 -17.76 -62.04
C GLY A 68 -23.93 -17.23 -60.97
N GLN A 69 -24.49 -16.04 -61.19
CA GLN A 69 -25.84 -15.65 -60.70
C GLN A 69 -26.95 -16.24 -61.61
N PRO A 70 -28.28 -16.15 -61.32
CA PRO A 70 -28.96 -15.37 -60.26
C PRO A 70 -30.08 -16.11 -59.46
N ASN A 71 -30.48 -15.55 -58.32
CA ASN A 71 -31.80 -14.89 -58.16
C ASN A 71 -31.97 -14.24 -56.78
N GLY A 72 -32.73 -13.14 -56.74
CA GLY A 72 -32.68 -12.19 -55.62
C GLY A 72 -33.50 -12.57 -54.38
N GLN A 73 -32.92 -12.29 -53.22
CA GLN A 73 -33.67 -11.79 -52.06
C GLN A 73 -33.06 -10.44 -51.65
N THR A 74 -33.89 -9.40 -51.61
CA THR A 74 -33.53 -8.13 -50.98
C THR A 74 -33.43 -8.30 -49.47
N PRO A 75 -32.32 -7.91 -48.81
CA PRO A 75 -32.26 -7.90 -47.35
C PRO A 75 -33.33 -6.94 -46.82
N ILE A 76 -34.12 -7.44 -45.86
CA ILE A 76 -35.27 -6.74 -45.29
C ILE A 76 -34.78 -5.64 -44.34
N PHE A 77 -35.44 -4.47 -44.36
CA PHE A 77 -35.29 -3.47 -43.30
C PHE A 77 -35.74 -4.07 -41.96
N ILE A 78 -34.80 -4.30 -41.04
CA ILE A 78 -35.09 -4.62 -39.64
C ILE A 78 -34.92 -3.34 -38.81
N ALA A 79 -35.84 -3.16 -37.86
CA ALA A 79 -36.23 -1.86 -37.32
C ALA A 79 -35.20 -1.19 -36.37
N LEU A 80 -35.42 0.11 -36.19
CA LEU A 80 -34.89 0.89 -35.06
C LEU A 80 -35.45 0.34 -33.74
N GLN A 81 -34.60 -0.28 -32.91
CA GLN A 81 -34.79 -0.53 -31.48
C GLN A 81 -33.41 -0.81 -30.85
N ASP A 82 -33.07 -0.40 -29.62
CA ASP A 82 -33.81 0.41 -28.64
C ASP A 82 -32.80 1.26 -27.83
N SER A 83 -33.18 2.46 -27.39
CA SER A 83 -32.38 3.33 -26.51
C SER A 83 -32.78 3.27 -25.03
N GLY A 84 -33.91 2.63 -24.70
CA GLY A 84 -34.45 2.61 -23.33
C GLY A 84 -33.65 1.76 -22.33
N SER A 85 -32.91 0.77 -22.80
CA SER A 85 -32.21 -0.24 -21.98
C SER A 85 -31.18 0.34 -20.99
N VAL A 86 -30.70 1.57 -21.20
CA VAL A 86 -29.73 2.24 -20.33
C VAL A 86 -30.38 3.30 -19.42
N GLN A 87 -31.52 3.88 -19.80
CA GLN A 87 -32.16 4.95 -19.02
C GLN A 87 -32.90 4.41 -17.78
N THR A 88 -33.60 3.27 -17.90
CA THR A 88 -34.32 2.65 -16.77
C THR A 88 -33.41 2.25 -15.59
N PRO A 89 -32.23 1.62 -15.77
CA PRO A 89 -31.32 1.36 -14.64
C PRO A 89 -30.70 2.64 -14.05
N LEU A 90 -30.49 3.70 -14.84
CA LEU A 90 -30.05 5.01 -14.31
C LEU A 90 -31.12 5.65 -13.43
N LEU A 91 -32.40 5.63 -13.86
CA LEU A 91 -33.54 6.06 -13.05
C LEU A 91 -33.64 5.26 -11.75
N SER A 92 -33.41 3.95 -11.83
CA SER A 92 -33.45 3.04 -10.67
C SER A 92 -32.36 3.38 -9.64
N ASN A 93 -31.12 3.61 -10.09
CA ASN A 93 -30.00 4.03 -9.25
C ASN A 93 -30.27 5.41 -8.60
N ALA A 94 -30.75 6.39 -9.38
CA ALA A 94 -31.07 7.72 -8.86
C ALA A 94 -32.19 7.70 -7.81
N ILE A 95 -33.16 6.79 -7.92
CA ILE A 95 -34.18 6.51 -6.90
C ILE A 95 -33.60 5.83 -5.65
N GLU A 96 -32.58 4.98 -5.79
CA GLU A 96 -31.87 4.40 -4.64
C GLU A 96 -31.03 5.45 -3.90
N GLN A 97 -30.37 6.36 -4.61
CA GLN A 97 -29.69 7.53 -4.03
C GLN A 97 -30.67 8.41 -3.24
N TYR A 98 -31.89 8.65 -3.77
CA TYR A 98 -32.95 9.35 -3.03
C TYR A 98 -33.31 8.63 -1.72
N LYS A 99 -33.53 7.30 -1.78
CA LYS A 99 -33.83 6.46 -0.61
C LYS A 99 -32.67 6.42 0.41
N ALA A 100 -31.43 6.54 -0.04
CA ALA A 100 -30.23 6.61 0.81
C ALA A 100 -30.03 7.99 1.49
N GLY A 101 -30.85 8.99 1.17
CA GLY A 101 -30.72 10.35 1.71
C GLY A 101 -29.68 11.22 0.98
N LEU A 102 -29.20 10.77 -0.19
CA LEU A 102 -28.25 11.47 -1.04
C LEU A 102 -28.99 12.44 -1.98
N TYR A 103 -29.85 13.29 -1.42
CA TYR A 103 -30.83 14.09 -2.19
C TYR A 103 -30.20 15.04 -3.22
N GLU A 104 -29.00 15.56 -2.95
CA GLU A 104 -28.30 16.49 -3.84
C GLU A 104 -27.67 15.75 -5.04
N GLU A 105 -27.11 14.55 -4.81
CA GLU A 105 -26.57 13.66 -5.86
C GLU A 105 -27.69 13.04 -6.69
N SER A 106 -28.75 12.56 -6.03
CA SER A 106 -29.95 12.00 -6.66
C SER A 106 -30.63 13.02 -7.58
N LEU A 107 -30.77 14.28 -7.15
CA LEU A 107 -31.34 15.33 -8.00
C LEU A 107 -30.50 15.56 -9.27
N ALA A 108 -29.18 15.62 -9.15
CA ALA A 108 -28.28 15.76 -10.29
C ALA A 108 -28.34 14.54 -11.24
N ALA A 109 -28.42 13.33 -10.69
CA ALA A 109 -28.57 12.09 -11.46
C ALA A 109 -29.92 12.06 -12.21
N LEU A 110 -31.02 12.44 -11.56
CA LEU A 110 -32.35 12.53 -12.18
C LEU A 110 -32.39 13.59 -13.30
N GLN A 111 -31.80 14.77 -13.08
CA GLN A 111 -31.75 15.84 -14.08
C GLN A 111 -30.87 15.50 -15.30
N GLY A 112 -30.01 14.47 -15.22
CA GLY A 112 -29.23 13.96 -16.35
C GLY A 112 -29.93 12.92 -17.24
N ILE A 113 -31.10 12.42 -16.84
CA ILE A 113 -31.84 11.36 -17.55
C ILE A 113 -32.64 11.95 -18.71
N LYS A 114 -32.61 11.29 -19.88
CA LYS A 114 -33.31 11.77 -21.09
C LYS A 114 -34.76 11.24 -21.12
N PRO A 115 -35.79 12.09 -20.93
CA PRO A 115 -37.17 11.63 -20.83
C PRO A 115 -37.72 11.07 -22.16
N GLU A 116 -37.12 11.46 -23.30
CA GLU A 116 -37.43 10.95 -24.64
C GLU A 116 -37.25 9.42 -24.75
N ALA A 117 -36.25 8.88 -24.05
CA ALA A 117 -35.83 7.47 -24.12
C ALA A 117 -36.31 6.63 -22.92
N LEU A 118 -37.39 7.06 -22.26
CA LEU A 118 -38.07 6.34 -21.18
C LEU A 118 -39.50 5.94 -21.58
N THR A 119 -40.05 4.91 -20.93
CA THR A 119 -41.48 4.59 -21.05
C THR A 119 -42.34 5.69 -20.41
N ASP A 120 -43.63 5.78 -20.75
CA ASP A 120 -44.52 6.79 -20.13
C ASP A 120 -44.72 6.59 -18.62
N ALA A 121 -44.59 5.35 -18.13
CA ALA A 121 -44.56 5.06 -16.70
C ALA A 121 -43.27 5.60 -16.06
N ASP A 122 -42.11 5.31 -16.66
CA ASP A 122 -40.81 5.76 -16.14
C ASP A 122 -40.64 7.28 -16.24
N ARG A 123 -41.14 7.93 -17.31
CA ARG A 123 -41.21 9.40 -17.44
C ARG A 123 -41.98 10.03 -16.28
N LYS A 124 -43.11 9.42 -15.89
CA LYS A 124 -43.91 9.89 -14.76
C LYS A 124 -43.15 9.72 -13.45
N VAL A 125 -42.54 8.55 -13.21
CA VAL A 125 -41.72 8.28 -12.02
C VAL A 125 -40.53 9.24 -11.93
N LEU A 126 -39.83 9.51 -13.04
CA LEU A 126 -38.75 10.50 -13.13
C LEU A 126 -39.24 11.89 -12.68
N THR A 127 -40.36 12.36 -13.25
CA THR A 127 -40.94 13.67 -12.95
C THR A 127 -41.36 13.79 -11.48
N GLU A 128 -42.03 12.76 -10.94
CA GLU A 128 -42.45 12.72 -9.52
C GLU A 128 -41.25 12.62 -8.56
N THR A 129 -40.17 11.94 -8.95
CA THR A 129 -38.95 11.82 -8.13
C THR A 129 -38.11 13.10 -8.16
N ILE A 130 -38.03 13.81 -9.30
CA ILE A 130 -37.38 15.12 -9.38
C ILE A 130 -38.04 16.10 -8.40
N ALA A 131 -39.37 16.24 -8.45
CA ALA A 131 -40.10 17.14 -7.55
C ALA A 131 -39.87 16.81 -6.06
N GLN A 132 -39.81 15.52 -5.71
CA GLN A 132 -39.50 15.05 -4.35
C GLN A 132 -38.04 15.35 -3.95
N ALA A 133 -37.08 15.14 -4.86
CA ALA A 133 -35.67 15.44 -4.63
C ALA A 133 -35.42 16.95 -4.47
N GLU A 134 -36.04 17.79 -5.30
CA GLU A 134 -35.98 19.25 -5.18
C GLU A 134 -36.55 19.73 -3.83
N GLN A 135 -37.71 19.21 -3.41
CA GLN A 135 -38.29 19.53 -2.10
C GLN A 135 -37.37 19.09 -0.94
N ALA A 136 -36.79 17.90 -1.02
CA ALA A 136 -35.84 17.39 -0.01
C ALA A 136 -34.56 18.24 0.06
N VAL A 137 -34.00 18.66 -1.09
CA VAL A 137 -32.83 19.55 -1.17
C VAL A 137 -33.14 20.93 -0.61
N GLN A 138 -34.31 21.51 -0.93
CA GLN A 138 -34.73 22.79 -0.36
C GLN A 138 -34.88 22.72 1.17
N LEU A 139 -35.53 21.69 1.70
CA LEU A 139 -35.68 21.50 3.14
C LEU A 139 -34.34 21.23 3.86
N ARG A 140 -33.41 20.52 3.22
CA ARG A 140 -32.04 20.31 3.73
C ARG A 140 -31.21 21.61 3.73
N ARG A 141 -31.35 22.46 2.70
CA ARG A 141 -30.74 23.80 2.66
C ARG A 141 -31.32 24.71 3.74
N GLY A 142 -32.64 24.67 3.96
CA GLY A 142 -33.29 25.37 5.07
C GLY A 142 -32.71 24.98 6.44
N ALA A 143 -32.50 23.69 6.68
CA ALA A 143 -31.89 23.22 7.93
C ALA A 143 -30.42 23.69 8.11
N ARG A 144 -29.63 23.80 7.03
CA ARG A 144 -28.27 24.37 7.10
C ARG A 144 -28.31 25.87 7.44
N ALA A 145 -29.20 26.62 6.80
CA ALA A 145 -29.38 28.05 7.07
C ALA A 145 -29.90 28.34 8.48
N ASP A 146 -30.80 27.51 9.02
CA ASP A 146 -31.25 27.64 10.41
C ASP A 146 -30.15 27.26 11.42
N PHE A 147 -29.27 26.30 11.08
CA PHE A 147 -28.09 25.98 11.90
C PHE A 147 -27.09 27.15 11.95
N GLU A 148 -26.79 27.74 10.79
CA GLU A 148 -25.89 28.89 10.65
C GLU A 148 -26.43 30.15 11.37
N LYS A 149 -27.72 30.47 11.22
CA LYS A 149 -28.38 31.49 12.04
C LYS A 149 -28.33 31.17 13.54
N GLY A 150 -28.42 29.88 13.90
CA GLY A 150 -28.30 29.42 15.28
C GLY A 150 -26.91 29.72 15.86
N GLU A 151 -25.85 29.47 15.10
CA GLU A 151 -24.47 29.81 15.50
C GLU A 151 -24.25 31.33 15.55
N ALA A 152 -24.82 32.10 14.62
CA ALA A 152 -24.79 33.57 14.68
C ALA A 152 -25.55 34.14 15.91
N ALA A 153 -26.74 33.62 16.21
CA ALA A 153 -27.52 34.00 17.38
C ALA A 153 -26.81 33.61 18.69
N LEU A 154 -26.13 32.46 18.74
CA LEU A 154 -25.30 32.05 19.88
C LEU A 154 -24.12 33.01 20.09
N ALA A 155 -23.42 33.39 19.01
CA ALA A 155 -22.34 34.37 19.05
C ALA A 155 -22.82 35.78 19.48
N ALA A 156 -24.07 36.13 19.16
CA ALA A 156 -24.73 37.36 19.61
C ALA A 156 -25.31 37.28 21.04
N ASN A 157 -25.08 36.19 21.79
CA ASN A 157 -25.69 35.89 23.10
C ASN A 157 -27.23 35.78 23.10
N GLN A 158 -27.87 35.65 21.93
CA GLN A 158 -29.32 35.47 21.77
C GLN A 158 -29.72 34.01 22.03
N ASN A 159 -29.36 33.50 23.21
CA ASN A 159 -29.41 32.07 23.58
C ASN A 159 -30.80 31.43 23.40
N ALA A 160 -31.88 32.16 23.64
CA ALA A 160 -33.25 31.69 23.43
C ALA A 160 -33.62 31.52 21.95
N GLU A 161 -33.09 32.37 21.07
CA GLU A 161 -33.31 32.32 19.62
C GLU A 161 -32.46 31.20 18.99
N ALA A 162 -31.17 31.13 19.34
CA ALA A 162 -30.27 30.03 18.99
C ALA A 162 -30.87 28.67 19.39
N ALA A 163 -31.39 28.54 20.62
CA ALA A 163 -32.03 27.31 21.09
C ALA A 163 -33.31 26.95 20.34
N ASN A 164 -34.00 27.90 19.68
CA ASN A 164 -35.18 27.60 18.87
C ASN A 164 -34.79 27.25 17.42
N LEU A 165 -33.79 27.93 16.86
CA LEU A 165 -33.20 27.60 15.56
C LEU A 165 -32.60 26.19 15.56
N TYR A 166 -31.80 25.81 16.57
CA TYR A 166 -31.29 24.44 16.66
C TYR A 166 -32.41 23.39 16.82
N LYS A 167 -33.53 23.70 17.49
CA LYS A 167 -34.70 22.79 17.52
C LYS A 167 -35.33 22.61 16.13
N SER A 168 -35.43 23.67 15.32
CA SER A 168 -35.85 23.58 13.91
C SER A 168 -35.00 22.54 13.16
N VAL A 169 -33.68 22.70 13.21
CA VAL A 169 -32.70 21.80 12.57
C VAL A 169 -32.85 20.35 13.02
N ILE A 170 -33.01 20.10 14.32
CA ILE A 170 -33.18 18.76 14.89
C ILE A 170 -34.50 18.11 14.44
N SER A 171 -35.56 18.90 14.32
CA SER A 171 -36.90 18.44 13.91
C SER A 171 -37.01 18.16 12.41
N ASN A 172 -36.13 18.74 11.58
CA ASN A 172 -36.17 18.61 10.13
C ASN A 172 -35.63 17.23 9.69
N GLN A 173 -36.53 16.39 9.15
CA GLN A 173 -36.18 15.01 8.74
C GLN A 173 -35.14 14.93 7.61
N TYR A 174 -35.04 15.97 6.77
CA TYR A 174 -34.11 16.04 5.63
C TYR A 174 -32.74 16.64 6.00
N ALA A 175 -32.59 17.16 7.22
CA ALA A 175 -31.30 17.65 7.71
C ALA A 175 -30.31 16.48 7.83
N ASP A 176 -29.05 16.68 7.45
CA ASP A 176 -28.05 15.61 7.52
C ASP A 176 -27.71 15.24 8.98
N ALA A 177 -27.23 14.02 9.18
CA ALA A 177 -26.97 13.49 10.52
C ALA A 177 -25.85 14.24 11.27
N GLY A 178 -24.89 14.83 10.56
CA GLY A 178 -23.83 15.64 11.16
C GLY A 178 -24.36 16.98 11.68
N THR A 179 -25.10 17.69 10.84
CA THR A 179 -25.75 18.96 11.19
C THR A 179 -26.79 18.78 12.31
N ARG A 180 -27.60 17.70 12.30
CA ARG A 180 -28.51 17.39 13.41
C ARG A 180 -27.77 17.06 14.71
N LYS A 181 -26.68 16.30 14.67
CA LYS A 181 -25.86 16.03 15.86
C LYS A 181 -25.24 17.30 16.42
N LYS A 182 -24.62 18.13 15.58
CA LYS A 182 -24.09 19.45 15.98
C LYS A 182 -25.17 20.35 16.56
N ALA A 183 -26.37 20.35 15.98
CA ALA A 183 -27.50 21.10 16.53
C ALA A 183 -27.93 20.60 17.92
N GLN A 184 -27.90 19.28 18.18
CA GLN A 184 -28.14 18.74 19.53
C GLN A 184 -27.05 19.16 20.53
N GLU A 185 -25.79 19.18 20.11
CA GLU A 185 -24.66 19.60 20.94
C GLU A 185 -24.73 21.11 21.25
N GLN A 186 -24.93 21.97 20.24
CA GLN A 186 -25.05 23.43 20.42
C GLN A 186 -26.36 23.84 21.13
N LEU A 187 -27.44 23.06 21.00
CA LEU A 187 -28.68 23.28 21.76
C LEU A 187 -28.46 23.14 23.27
N ALA A 188 -27.58 22.24 23.71
CA ALA A 188 -27.20 22.12 25.11
C ALA A 188 -26.37 23.34 25.59
N VAL A 189 -25.47 23.86 24.74
CA VAL A 189 -24.69 25.08 25.02
C VAL A 189 -25.61 26.30 25.14
N ALA A 190 -26.54 26.49 24.20
CA ALA A 190 -27.52 27.57 24.22
C ALA A 190 -28.42 27.54 25.47
N GLN A 191 -28.75 26.35 25.99
CA GLN A 191 -29.52 26.20 27.23
C GLN A 191 -28.67 26.40 28.49
N ALA A 192 -27.40 25.99 28.48
CA ALA A 192 -26.47 26.19 29.60
C ALA A 192 -26.08 27.67 29.81
N GLY A 193 -25.97 28.45 28.73
CA GLY A 193 -25.65 29.88 28.77
C GLY A 193 -26.74 30.80 29.35
N GLY A 194 -27.86 30.25 29.86
CA GLY A 194 -29.01 31.03 30.33
C GLY A 194 -29.04 31.37 31.84
N VAL A 195 -27.99 31.05 32.62
CA VAL A 195 -28.07 31.04 34.10
C VAL A 195 -27.07 32.01 34.76
N ALA A 196 -27.43 33.31 34.84
CA ALA A 196 -26.73 34.29 35.69
C ALA A 196 -27.63 35.48 36.13
N VAL A 197 -28.22 35.33 37.32
CA VAL A 197 -28.68 36.36 38.30
C VAL A 197 -28.77 37.85 37.88
N THR A 198 -29.98 38.40 37.97
CA THR A 198 -30.24 39.73 38.54
C THR A 198 -31.48 39.66 39.45
N GLY A 199 -31.49 40.37 40.59
CA GLY A 199 -32.53 40.21 41.62
C GLY A 199 -33.38 41.45 41.91
N THR A 200 -34.54 41.19 42.51
CA THR A 200 -35.30 42.03 43.47
C THR A 200 -35.45 43.54 43.19
N GLY A 201 -36.63 43.94 42.72
CA GLY A 201 -37.13 45.33 42.73
C GLY A 201 -38.66 45.35 42.84
N ASN A 202 -39.24 46.35 43.51
CA ASN A 202 -40.67 46.39 43.87
C ASN A 202 -41.26 47.82 43.73
N GLY A 203 -42.56 47.93 43.45
CA GLY A 203 -43.33 49.19 43.58
C GLY A 203 -43.89 49.76 42.26
N GLY A 204 -45.21 49.79 42.14
CA GLY A 204 -45.94 50.20 40.93
C GLY A 204 -46.00 51.70 40.61
N GLY A 205 -46.64 52.00 39.47
CA GLY A 205 -46.98 53.33 38.97
C GLY A 205 -48.16 53.24 38.00
N ASN A 206 -49.16 54.12 38.12
CA ASN A 206 -50.47 54.00 37.47
C ASN A 206 -50.68 55.03 36.34
N GLY A 207 -51.51 54.70 35.34
CA GLY A 207 -51.90 55.54 34.20
C GLY A 207 -52.55 54.68 33.10
N VAL A 208 -53.87 54.48 33.07
CA VAL A 208 -54.91 55.45 32.62
C VAL A 208 -54.59 56.01 31.21
N GLY A 209 -55.33 55.69 30.14
CA GLY A 209 -56.40 54.69 29.97
C GLY A 209 -57.51 55.16 29.01
N ASN A 210 -58.01 54.25 28.17
CA ASN A 210 -59.34 54.29 27.57
C ASN A 210 -59.65 52.94 26.92
N GLY A 211 -60.93 52.59 26.78
CA GLY A 211 -61.34 51.28 26.26
C GLY A 211 -62.53 51.33 25.32
N ALA A 212 -62.58 50.36 24.40
CA ALA A 212 -63.74 49.95 23.63
C ALA A 212 -63.58 48.47 23.28
N GLY A 213 -64.69 47.73 23.11
CA GLY A 213 -64.63 46.32 22.75
C GLY A 213 -64.15 46.11 21.31
N VAL A 214 -63.16 45.23 21.12
CA VAL A 214 -62.65 44.81 19.80
C VAL A 214 -62.71 43.28 19.73
N ALA A 215 -62.93 42.73 18.54
CA ALA A 215 -63.01 41.28 18.32
C ALA A 215 -61.70 40.57 18.72
N ALA A 216 -61.84 39.32 19.21
CA ALA A 216 -60.69 38.50 19.60
C ALA A 216 -59.72 38.31 18.43
N THR A 217 -58.44 38.61 18.66
CA THR A 217 -57.40 38.58 17.64
C THR A 217 -56.99 37.15 17.27
N GLU A 218 -56.61 36.96 16.01
CA GLU A 218 -56.22 35.68 15.38
C GLU A 218 -55.14 34.90 16.16
N THR A 219 -54.32 35.62 16.93
CA THR A 219 -53.29 35.09 17.85
C THR A 219 -53.84 34.14 18.92
N ASP A 220 -55.00 34.44 19.53
CA ASP A 220 -55.58 33.63 20.61
C ASP A 220 -56.19 32.33 20.08
N ALA A 221 -56.79 32.38 18.88
CA ALA A 221 -57.31 31.20 18.20
C ALA A 221 -56.16 30.23 17.85
N LYS A 222 -55.02 30.76 17.36
CA LYS A 222 -53.82 29.93 17.12
C LYS A 222 -53.26 29.33 18.41
N ALA A 223 -53.10 30.12 19.48
CA ALA A 223 -52.61 29.61 20.76
C ALA A 223 -53.52 28.51 21.34
N THR A 224 -54.83 28.64 21.13
CA THR A 224 -55.83 27.65 21.51
C THR A 224 -55.69 26.37 20.66
N TYR A 225 -55.50 26.50 19.34
CA TYR A 225 -55.22 25.38 18.43
C TYR A 225 -53.94 24.62 18.81
N ASP A 226 -52.85 25.33 19.05
CA ASP A 226 -51.57 24.75 19.48
C ASP A 226 -51.67 24.07 20.86
N SER A 227 -52.67 24.42 21.68
CA SER A 227 -53.01 23.68 22.91
C SER A 227 -53.82 22.41 22.62
N ALA A 228 -54.84 22.48 21.75
CA ALA A 228 -55.69 21.34 21.39
C ALA A 228 -54.88 20.20 20.71
N VAL A 229 -53.93 20.56 19.85
CA VAL A 229 -53.00 19.61 19.21
C VAL A 229 -52.07 18.95 20.23
N ARG A 230 -51.68 19.65 21.31
CA ARG A 230 -50.89 19.07 22.41
C ARG A 230 -51.72 18.10 23.23
N ASP A 231 -52.93 18.47 23.64
CA ASP A 231 -53.84 17.60 24.39
C ASP A 231 -54.15 16.30 23.61
N TYR A 232 -54.39 16.41 22.30
CA TYR A 232 -54.58 15.26 21.42
C TYR A 232 -53.35 14.34 21.39
N LYS A 233 -52.14 14.91 21.22
CA LYS A 233 -50.87 14.16 21.23
C LYS A 233 -50.54 13.58 22.63
N ALA A 234 -51.07 14.16 23.70
CA ALA A 234 -50.95 13.68 25.07
C ALA A 234 -52.02 12.65 25.47
N GLY A 235 -52.94 12.28 24.57
CA GLY A 235 -54.03 11.34 24.83
C GLY A 235 -55.19 11.90 25.67
N GLN A 236 -55.22 13.21 25.92
CA GLN A 236 -56.28 13.90 26.68
C GLN A 236 -57.45 14.25 25.75
N TYR A 237 -58.01 13.21 25.13
CA TYR A 237 -58.90 13.30 23.98
C TYR A 237 -60.16 14.15 24.21
N ASP A 238 -60.77 14.12 25.41
CA ASP A 238 -61.95 14.94 25.71
C ASP A 238 -61.63 16.44 25.75
N GLN A 239 -60.49 16.83 26.34
CA GLN A 239 -60.06 18.23 26.39
C GLN A 239 -59.69 18.75 25.00
N ALA A 240 -59.00 17.91 24.21
CA ALA A 240 -58.74 18.18 22.80
C ALA A 240 -60.06 18.36 22.02
N ARG A 241 -61.04 17.47 22.23
CA ARG A 241 -62.36 17.52 21.59
C ARG A 241 -63.08 18.85 21.89
N THR A 242 -63.18 19.25 23.16
CA THR A 242 -63.79 20.52 23.54
C THR A 242 -63.12 21.71 22.86
N LYS A 243 -61.78 21.76 22.85
CA LYS A 243 -61.02 22.87 22.25
C LYS A 243 -61.13 22.92 20.72
N PHE A 244 -61.04 21.78 20.03
CA PHE A 244 -61.25 21.73 18.58
C PHE A 244 -62.68 22.08 18.17
N THR A 245 -63.70 21.68 18.94
CA THR A 245 -65.08 22.11 18.68
C THR A 245 -65.26 23.62 18.89
N ALA A 246 -64.62 24.22 19.91
CA ALA A 246 -64.63 25.67 20.08
C ALA A 246 -63.98 26.41 18.88
N LEU A 247 -62.81 25.94 18.43
CA LEU A 247 -62.10 26.48 17.26
C LEU A 247 -62.89 26.34 15.95
N GLN A 248 -63.58 25.21 15.77
CA GLN A 248 -64.46 24.99 14.62
C GLN A 248 -65.65 25.97 14.64
N ASN A 249 -66.26 26.19 15.80
CA ASN A 249 -67.36 27.14 15.96
C ASN A 249 -66.92 28.61 15.81
N GLN A 250 -65.64 28.92 16.09
CA GLN A 250 -65.02 30.21 15.80
C GLN A 250 -64.56 30.37 14.33
N GLY A 251 -64.71 29.34 13.50
CA GLY A 251 -64.34 29.38 12.07
C GLY A 251 -62.83 29.39 11.80
N TYR A 252 -62.00 29.02 12.79
CA TYR A 252 -60.54 29.04 12.67
C TYR A 252 -60.05 28.10 11.56
N LYS A 253 -59.27 28.66 10.63
CA LYS A 253 -58.59 27.92 9.56
C LYS A 253 -57.15 27.64 9.97
N ALA A 254 -56.78 26.37 10.02
CA ALA A 254 -55.40 25.97 10.23
C ALA A 254 -54.50 26.39 9.05
N ALA A 255 -53.19 26.50 9.28
CA ALA A 255 -52.23 26.78 8.23
C ALA A 255 -52.16 25.62 7.21
N TRP A 256 -51.65 25.88 6.01
CA TRP A 256 -51.72 24.97 4.85
C TRP A 256 -51.02 23.60 4.98
N PHE A 257 -50.32 23.33 6.09
CA PHE A 257 -49.76 22.01 6.44
C PHE A 257 -50.37 21.39 7.72
N ASP A 258 -51.21 22.13 8.44
CA ASP A 258 -51.78 21.74 9.72
C ASP A 258 -53.21 21.23 9.54
N LYS A 259 -53.53 20.05 10.09
CA LYS A 259 -54.87 19.46 9.96
C LYS A 259 -55.93 20.36 10.59
N SER A 260 -57.05 20.58 9.90
CA SER A 260 -58.12 21.43 10.41
C SER A 260 -58.70 20.91 11.74
N PRO A 261 -59.29 21.79 12.58
CA PRO A 261 -59.98 21.34 13.80
C PRO A 261 -61.03 20.25 13.53
N ARG A 262 -61.67 20.29 12.35
CA ARG A 262 -62.65 19.30 11.90
C ARG A 262 -62.02 17.93 11.63
N GLU A 263 -60.85 17.86 11.01
CA GLU A 263 -60.13 16.60 10.79
C GLU A 263 -59.61 16.00 12.10
N TYR A 264 -59.19 16.82 13.06
CA TYR A 264 -58.84 16.33 14.40
C TYR A 264 -60.05 15.75 15.14
N LEU A 265 -61.23 16.36 15.00
CA LEU A 265 -62.49 15.80 15.52
C LEU A 265 -62.87 14.49 14.81
N GLU A 266 -62.68 14.40 13.50
CA GLU A 266 -62.92 13.15 12.75
C GLU A 266 -61.93 12.03 13.13
N LEU A 267 -60.68 12.37 13.47
CA LEU A 267 -59.69 11.43 14.00
C LEU A 267 -60.00 11.00 15.45
N LEU A 268 -60.57 11.90 16.26
CA LEU A 268 -61.09 11.58 17.59
C LEU A 268 -62.27 10.59 17.51
N ASP A 269 -63.17 10.76 16.53
CA ASP A 269 -64.30 9.83 16.31
C ASP A 269 -63.90 8.51 15.62
N LYS A 270 -62.86 8.51 14.77
CA LYS A 270 -62.33 7.28 14.16
C LYS A 270 -61.58 6.37 15.15
N ASN A 271 -61.11 6.89 16.28
CA ASN A 271 -60.36 6.14 17.29
C ASN A 271 -61.23 5.51 18.40
N GLN A 272 -62.49 5.16 18.11
CA GLN A 272 -63.32 4.38 19.04
C GLN A 272 -62.86 2.91 19.15
N THR A 273 -61.97 2.67 20.13
CA THR A 273 -61.54 1.36 20.68
C THR A 273 -60.69 0.42 19.79
N PRO A 274 -59.60 -0.19 20.33
CA PRO A 274 -58.70 -1.06 19.55
C PRO A 274 -59.13 -2.53 19.53
N THR A 275 -59.51 -3.05 18.35
CA THR A 275 -60.06 -4.41 18.15
C THR A 275 -59.14 -5.36 17.37
N SER A 276 -57.85 -5.44 17.76
CA SER A 276 -56.89 -6.42 17.21
C SER A 276 -55.95 -6.98 18.29
N GLY A 277 -56.20 -8.23 18.72
CA GLY A 277 -55.38 -8.90 19.74
C GLY A 277 -53.91 -9.10 19.32
N LYS A 278 -53.64 -9.25 18.02
CA LYS A 278 -52.27 -9.42 17.49
C LYS A 278 -51.42 -8.15 17.63
N GLU A 279 -52.03 -6.97 17.53
CA GLU A 279 -51.31 -5.70 17.69
C GLU A 279 -51.05 -5.41 19.17
N GLN A 280 -52.00 -5.75 20.05
CA GLN A 280 -51.79 -5.71 21.50
C GLN A 280 -50.66 -6.67 21.94
N ALA A 281 -50.58 -7.87 21.36
CA ALA A 281 -49.49 -8.82 21.58
C ALA A 281 -48.12 -8.23 21.21
N ARG A 282 -48.02 -7.58 20.04
CA ARG A 282 -46.79 -6.96 19.54
C ARG A 282 -46.37 -5.73 20.37
N ALA A 283 -47.34 -4.90 20.77
CA ALA A 283 -47.09 -3.76 21.64
C ALA A 283 -46.55 -4.19 23.02
N ALA A 284 -47.12 -5.26 23.60
CA ALA A 284 -46.63 -5.85 24.85
C ALA A 284 -45.20 -6.38 24.72
N TYR A 285 -44.88 -7.08 23.62
CA TYR A 285 -43.51 -7.57 23.37
C TYR A 285 -42.47 -6.44 23.26
N LEU A 286 -42.77 -5.40 22.48
CA LEU A 286 -41.86 -4.25 22.30
C LEU A 286 -41.69 -3.46 23.60
N SER A 287 -42.77 -3.25 24.35
CA SER A 287 -42.75 -2.65 25.69
C SER A 287 -41.86 -3.44 26.65
N GLY A 288 -42.06 -4.77 26.75
CA GLY A 288 -41.26 -5.64 27.62
C GLY A 288 -39.77 -5.62 27.29
N ARG A 289 -39.42 -5.63 25.99
CA ARG A 289 -38.03 -5.58 25.53
C ARG A 289 -37.34 -4.25 25.86
N ASP A 290 -38.05 -3.13 25.74
CA ASP A 290 -37.46 -1.82 25.99
C ASP A 290 -37.46 -1.45 27.49
N LEU A 291 -38.30 -2.09 28.32
CA LEU A 291 -38.20 -2.11 29.79
C LEU A 291 -37.03 -2.98 30.27
N TYR A 292 -36.85 -4.17 29.68
CA TYR A 292 -35.72 -5.06 29.95
C TYR A 292 -34.37 -4.35 29.71
N LYS A 293 -34.25 -3.61 28.59
CA LYS A 293 -33.07 -2.76 28.29
C LYS A 293 -32.83 -1.63 29.29
N LYS A 294 -33.87 -1.18 30.01
CA LYS A 294 -33.77 -0.14 31.06
C LYS A 294 -33.52 -0.71 32.45
N GLY A 295 -33.48 -2.04 32.61
CA GLY A 295 -33.28 -2.70 33.90
C GLY A 295 -34.53 -2.76 34.80
N ASP A 296 -35.73 -2.45 34.28
CA ASP A 296 -36.99 -2.71 35.00
C ASP A 296 -37.45 -4.14 34.69
N TRP A 297 -36.82 -5.10 35.37
CA TRP A 297 -37.07 -6.53 35.17
C TRP A 297 -38.50 -6.93 35.54
N ILE A 298 -39.13 -6.24 36.51
CA ILE A 298 -40.48 -6.58 36.99
C ILE A 298 -41.53 -6.16 35.94
N ALA A 299 -41.49 -4.91 35.48
CA ALA A 299 -42.40 -4.45 34.43
C ALA A 299 -42.12 -5.14 33.08
N ALA A 300 -40.85 -5.47 32.79
CA ALA A 300 -40.49 -6.28 31.62
C ALA A 300 -41.12 -7.68 31.65
N ARG A 301 -41.00 -8.41 32.77
CA ARG A 301 -41.57 -9.76 32.95
C ARG A 301 -43.09 -9.76 32.78
N GLN A 302 -43.79 -8.77 33.33
CA GLN A 302 -45.24 -8.60 33.14
C GLN A 302 -45.61 -8.38 31.66
N ASN A 303 -44.91 -7.49 30.95
CA ASN A 303 -45.19 -7.20 29.55
C ASN A 303 -44.84 -8.39 28.62
N PHE A 304 -43.77 -9.14 28.91
CA PHE A 304 -43.44 -10.37 28.18
C PHE A 304 -44.45 -11.50 28.44
N ASN A 305 -44.89 -11.71 29.67
CA ASN A 305 -45.97 -12.67 29.97
C ASN A 305 -47.24 -12.32 29.20
N LYS A 306 -47.65 -11.03 29.21
CA LYS A 306 -48.80 -10.54 28.45
C LYS A 306 -48.65 -10.73 26.92
N ALA A 307 -47.43 -10.63 26.40
CA ALA A 307 -47.16 -10.95 24.99
C ALA A 307 -47.30 -12.46 24.68
N VAL A 308 -46.94 -13.34 25.63
CA VAL A 308 -47.14 -14.80 25.50
C VAL A 308 -48.63 -15.16 25.60
N GLU A 309 -49.36 -14.59 26.56
CA GLU A 309 -50.82 -14.78 26.72
C GLU A 309 -51.60 -14.35 25.47
N LEU A 310 -51.22 -13.24 24.85
CA LEU A 310 -51.81 -12.75 23.59
C LEU A 310 -51.25 -13.46 22.34
N GLY A 311 -50.45 -14.52 22.51
CA GLY A 311 -50.02 -15.41 21.43
C GLY A 311 -48.96 -14.84 20.49
N TYR A 312 -48.08 -13.94 20.96
CA TYR A 312 -47.05 -13.34 20.12
C TYR A 312 -46.07 -14.38 19.55
N LYS A 313 -45.96 -14.42 18.21
CA LYS A 313 -44.92 -15.16 17.50
C LYS A 313 -43.89 -14.16 16.96
N PRO A 314 -42.60 -14.28 17.32
CA PRO A 314 -41.55 -13.35 16.87
C PRO A 314 -41.26 -13.51 15.37
N GLY A 315 -40.74 -12.44 14.76
CA GLY A 315 -40.20 -12.48 13.39
C GLY A 315 -38.80 -13.09 13.30
N TRP A 316 -38.28 -13.28 12.08
CA TRP A 316 -36.98 -13.92 11.79
C TRP A 316 -35.75 -13.33 12.50
N PHE A 317 -35.84 -12.08 12.98
CA PHE A 317 -34.77 -11.35 13.66
C PHE A 317 -35.17 -10.88 15.08
N GLU A 318 -36.22 -11.46 15.65
CA GLU A 318 -36.72 -11.14 16.99
C GLU A 318 -36.57 -12.35 17.93
N ASP A 319 -36.01 -12.14 19.12
CA ASP A 319 -35.91 -13.19 20.14
C ASP A 319 -37.28 -13.47 20.80
N ALA A 320 -37.64 -14.74 20.95
CA ALA A 320 -38.92 -15.13 21.56
C ALA A 320 -39.07 -14.59 23.01
N PRO A 321 -40.28 -14.18 23.45
CA PRO A 321 -40.52 -13.68 24.80
C PRO A 321 -39.99 -14.61 25.91
N ALA A 322 -40.17 -15.92 25.72
CA ALA A 322 -39.70 -16.96 26.64
C ALA A 322 -38.18 -16.94 26.89
N LYS A 323 -37.37 -16.48 25.92
CA LYS A 323 -35.92 -16.33 26.08
C LYS A 323 -35.59 -15.24 27.10
N TYR A 324 -36.27 -14.09 27.04
CA TYR A 324 -36.11 -13.01 28.00
C TYR A 324 -36.58 -13.39 29.39
N LEU A 325 -37.71 -14.11 29.49
CA LEU A 325 -38.21 -14.68 30.75
C LEU A 325 -37.16 -15.61 31.37
N ALA A 326 -36.67 -16.61 30.63
CA ALA A 326 -35.66 -17.55 31.14
C ALA A 326 -34.31 -16.90 31.55
N ILE A 327 -33.95 -15.75 30.96
CA ILE A 327 -32.77 -14.97 31.40
C ILE A 327 -33.08 -14.25 32.73
N MET A 328 -34.28 -13.68 32.88
CA MET A 328 -34.70 -13.06 34.15
C MET A 328 -34.85 -14.10 35.27
N ASP A 329 -35.39 -15.29 34.97
CA ASP A 329 -35.51 -16.39 35.93
C ASP A 329 -34.12 -16.86 36.43
N LYS A 330 -33.13 -16.96 35.52
CA LYS A 330 -31.74 -17.27 35.89
C LYS A 330 -31.10 -16.15 36.72
N LYS A 331 -31.40 -14.88 36.43
CA LYS A 331 -30.91 -13.76 37.23
C LYS A 331 -31.53 -13.76 38.63
N GLU A 332 -32.84 -13.97 38.74
CA GLU A 332 -33.56 -14.09 40.01
C GLU A 332 -33.02 -15.26 40.85
N GLN A 333 -32.69 -16.40 40.25
CA GLN A 333 -32.04 -17.51 40.94
C GLN A 333 -30.61 -17.20 41.40
N ALA A 334 -29.82 -16.45 40.62
CA ALA A 334 -28.48 -16.03 41.01
C ALA A 334 -28.51 -14.99 42.14
N ASP A 335 -29.35 -13.96 42.02
CA ASP A 335 -29.56 -12.92 43.02
C ASP A 335 -30.09 -13.53 44.34
N ALA A 336 -30.98 -14.54 44.27
CA ALA A 336 -31.47 -15.28 45.44
C ALA A 336 -30.40 -16.17 46.09
N GLN A 337 -29.54 -16.84 45.30
CA GLN A 337 -28.39 -17.58 45.84
C GLN A 337 -27.38 -16.66 46.52
N GLN A 338 -27.23 -15.43 46.03
CA GLN A 338 -26.36 -14.43 46.63
C GLN A 338 -26.96 -13.87 47.93
N ALA A 339 -28.25 -13.50 47.94
CA ALA A 339 -28.96 -13.08 49.15
C ALA A 339 -28.97 -14.18 50.24
N ALA A 340 -29.05 -15.46 49.86
CA ALA A 340 -28.94 -16.58 50.80
C ALA A 340 -27.55 -16.71 51.45
N ARG A 341 -26.46 -16.36 50.72
CA ARG A 341 -25.10 -16.31 51.28
C ARG A 341 -24.94 -15.11 52.23
N GLU A 342 -25.48 -13.97 51.85
CA GLU A 342 -25.42 -12.73 52.63
C GLU A 342 -26.22 -12.85 53.94
N ALA A 343 -27.37 -13.54 53.92
CA ALA A 343 -28.16 -13.86 55.12
C ALA A 343 -27.42 -14.78 56.11
N VAL A 344 -26.65 -15.76 55.62
CA VAL A 344 -25.81 -16.63 56.47
C VAL A 344 -24.61 -15.88 57.05
N ALA A 345 -24.08 -14.88 56.34
CA ALA A 345 -22.97 -14.05 56.81
C ALA A 345 -23.35 -13.01 57.89
N ALA A 346 -24.65 -12.78 58.14
CA ALA A 346 -25.16 -11.66 58.93
C ALA A 346 -25.60 -12.01 60.38
N THR A 347 -25.14 -13.12 60.97
CA THR A 347 -25.45 -13.49 62.37
C THR A 347 -24.21 -13.33 63.27
N PRO A 348 -24.19 -12.39 64.24
CA PRO A 348 -23.02 -12.11 65.07
C PRO A 348 -22.93 -13.03 66.30
N VAL A 349 -21.70 -13.39 66.70
CA VAL A 349 -21.39 -14.12 67.94
C VAL A 349 -20.42 -13.30 68.80
N MET A 350 -20.69 -13.21 70.11
CA MET A 350 -19.88 -12.45 71.07
C MET A 350 -18.78 -13.31 71.75
N VAL A 351 -17.94 -12.63 72.54
CA VAL A 351 -16.63 -13.07 73.06
C VAL A 351 -16.69 -14.27 74.04
N ALA A 352 -15.57 -15.01 74.10
CA ALA A 352 -15.24 -16.15 74.98
C ALA A 352 -15.10 -15.74 76.49
N PRO A 353 -14.78 -16.60 77.50
CA PRO A 353 -13.80 -17.72 77.53
C PRO A 353 -14.44 -19.07 78.03
N VAL A 354 -13.80 -20.14 78.57
CA VAL A 354 -12.46 -20.39 79.18
C VAL A 354 -12.02 -21.88 79.12
N ASP A 355 -10.69 -22.08 79.05
CA ASP A 355 -9.84 -23.12 79.71
C ASP A 355 -9.85 -24.64 79.38
N ALA A 356 -8.71 -25.26 79.75
CA ALA A 356 -8.41 -26.67 80.09
C ALA A 356 -8.19 -27.78 79.02
N GLY A 357 -7.10 -28.57 79.23
CA GLY A 357 -6.89 -29.94 78.71
C GLY A 357 -6.19 -30.05 77.33
N ALA A 358 -4.92 -30.43 77.13
CA ALA A 358 -3.99 -31.43 77.72
C ALA A 358 -3.95 -32.82 77.03
N SER A 359 -2.79 -33.13 76.42
CA SER A 359 -2.20 -34.46 76.12
C SER A 359 -2.97 -35.54 75.30
N THR A 360 -2.49 -35.73 74.07
CA THR A 360 -2.08 -37.00 73.41
C THR A 360 -2.31 -38.35 74.15
N PRO A 361 -2.69 -39.41 73.42
CA PRO A 361 -1.66 -40.35 72.91
C PRO A 361 -1.73 -40.63 71.39
N SER A 362 -0.84 -41.52 70.90
CA SER A 362 -0.41 -41.64 69.49
C SER A 362 -0.48 -43.07 68.90
N ASN A 363 -0.10 -43.20 67.61
CA ASN A 363 0.02 -44.42 66.77
C ASN A 363 -1.31 -45.07 66.31
N GLN A 364 -1.48 -45.51 65.06
CA GLN A 364 -0.64 -45.45 63.82
C GLN A 364 -1.58 -45.69 62.59
N THR A 365 -1.22 -45.79 61.30
CA THR A 365 0.06 -46.04 60.59
C THR A 365 0.18 -45.11 59.32
N PRO A 366 0.85 -45.38 58.16
CA PRO A 366 1.28 -44.29 57.22
C PRO A 366 0.52 -44.30 55.86
N THR A 367 0.63 -43.32 54.93
CA THR A 367 1.80 -42.62 54.33
C THR A 367 1.35 -41.22 53.79
N ASP A 368 2.08 -40.08 53.76
CA ASP A 368 3.51 -39.69 53.59
C ASP A 368 3.97 -39.68 52.09
N GLN A 369 4.47 -38.62 51.41
CA GLN A 369 4.77 -37.16 51.64
C GLN A 369 4.41 -36.36 50.32
N THR A 370 4.50 -35.04 50.04
CA THR A 370 5.15 -33.77 50.54
C THR A 370 6.70 -33.66 50.44
N PRO A 371 7.36 -32.49 50.62
CA PRO A 371 7.03 -31.04 50.42
C PRO A 371 7.74 -30.47 49.14
N GLY A 372 7.98 -29.17 48.84
CA GLY A 372 7.59 -27.84 49.38
C GLY A 372 8.64 -26.70 49.14
N VAL A 373 8.31 -25.46 49.55
CA VAL A 373 9.21 -24.28 49.82
C VAL A 373 9.59 -23.27 48.68
N THR A 374 9.57 -21.97 49.03
CA THR A 374 9.81 -20.70 48.27
C THR A 374 11.03 -19.91 48.85
N PRO A 375 11.62 -18.79 48.28
CA PRO A 375 10.95 -17.56 47.77
C PRO A 375 11.67 -16.75 46.63
N THR A 376 11.38 -15.43 46.54
CA THR A 376 11.77 -14.33 45.59
C THR A 376 13.19 -13.71 45.80
N PRO A 377 13.64 -12.59 45.13
CA PRO A 377 13.61 -12.14 43.70
C PRO A 377 14.95 -11.49 43.17
N GLY A 378 15.07 -11.11 41.88
CA GLY A 378 15.84 -9.89 41.45
C GLY A 378 17.00 -9.97 40.40
N SER A 379 16.86 -9.14 39.35
CA SER A 379 17.78 -8.46 38.38
C SER A 379 19.27 -8.82 38.05
N GLU A 380 19.53 -8.89 36.73
CA GLU A 380 20.60 -8.28 35.87
C GLU A 380 22.14 -8.56 35.93
N VAL A 381 22.64 -9.11 34.80
CA VAL A 381 23.79 -8.72 33.93
C VAL A 381 25.26 -8.77 34.46
N VAL A 382 26.18 -9.41 33.68
CA VAL A 382 27.53 -8.90 33.22
C VAL A 382 28.41 -9.98 32.51
N LEU A 383 28.85 -9.68 31.26
CA LEU A 383 30.07 -10.10 30.50
C LEU A 383 30.51 -11.58 30.19
N THR A 384 30.27 -11.98 28.92
CA THR A 384 31.21 -12.49 27.85
C THR A 384 32.09 -13.78 27.99
N PRO A 385 32.51 -14.43 26.86
CA PRO A 385 32.76 -15.89 26.80
C PRO A 385 34.12 -16.38 26.23
N VAL A 386 34.34 -17.71 26.23
CA VAL A 386 35.25 -18.48 25.33
C VAL A 386 34.57 -19.81 24.92
N ASN A 387 34.82 -20.29 23.68
CA ASN A 387 34.16 -21.46 23.05
C ASN A 387 34.66 -22.85 23.58
N PRO A 388 33.97 -23.96 23.23
CA PRO A 388 34.42 -24.74 22.06
C PRO A 388 33.34 -25.34 21.13
N VAL A 389 33.58 -25.19 19.82
CA VAL A 389 33.30 -26.12 18.68
C VAL A 389 31.86 -26.60 18.37
N THR A 390 31.40 -26.28 17.15
CA THR A 390 30.46 -27.06 16.30
C THR A 390 30.99 -27.10 14.85
N PRO A 391 30.67 -28.16 14.08
CA PRO A 391 29.82 -28.01 12.87
C PRO A 391 28.91 -29.24 12.62
N ASP A 392 27.94 -29.28 11.70
CA ASP A 392 27.10 -28.28 11.01
C ASP A 392 25.91 -29.04 10.36
N ALA A 393 24.80 -28.37 10.02
CA ALA A 393 23.65 -28.95 9.31
C ALA A 393 22.94 -27.92 8.41
N GLY A 394 23.32 -27.89 7.13
CA GLY A 394 22.95 -26.84 6.17
C GLY A 394 21.51 -26.83 5.64
N THR A 395 21.12 -25.66 5.13
CA THR A 395 19.78 -25.31 4.60
C THR A 395 19.50 -25.72 3.15
N PRO A 396 18.23 -25.83 2.72
CA PRO A 396 17.85 -25.94 1.31
C PRO A 396 17.73 -24.58 0.60
N THR A 397 18.01 -24.51 -0.71
CA THR A 397 17.65 -23.40 -1.64
C THR A 397 17.65 -23.89 -3.10
N VAL A 398 16.97 -23.18 -4.00
CA VAL A 398 16.65 -23.56 -5.40
C VAL A 398 17.28 -22.57 -6.41
N ALA A 399 17.69 -23.07 -7.59
CA ALA A 399 17.98 -22.28 -8.81
C ALA A 399 17.76 -23.17 -10.08
N PRO A 400 17.77 -22.65 -11.32
CA PRO A 400 16.53 -22.29 -12.02
C PRO A 400 16.31 -23.03 -13.37
N MET A 401 15.30 -22.60 -14.14
CA MET A 401 14.84 -23.24 -15.39
C MET A 401 15.63 -22.85 -16.65
N ASP A 402 15.67 -23.79 -17.60
CA ASP A 402 15.60 -23.55 -19.05
C ASP A 402 14.53 -24.53 -19.62
N GLY A 403 14.02 -24.34 -20.85
CA GLY A 403 13.01 -25.27 -21.39
C GLY A 403 12.48 -25.04 -22.80
N SER A 404 11.95 -26.12 -23.39
CA SER A 404 11.39 -26.13 -24.75
C SER A 404 10.18 -27.06 -24.91
N GLN A 405 8.99 -26.45 -25.03
CA GLN A 405 7.79 -26.82 -25.81
C GLN A 405 7.33 -28.28 -26.07
N ALA A 406 6.00 -28.45 -25.92
CA ALA A 406 5.03 -29.03 -26.89
C ALA A 406 4.69 -30.54 -26.96
N THR A 407 3.56 -30.87 -26.30
CA THR A 407 2.38 -31.64 -26.83
C THR A 407 2.46 -33.16 -27.12
N PRO A 408 1.30 -33.88 -27.24
CA PRO A 408 1.19 -35.35 -27.28
C PRO A 408 0.67 -35.86 -28.67
N PRO A 409 0.06 -37.05 -28.88
CA PRO A 409 -0.10 -38.29 -28.08
C PRO A 409 0.19 -39.62 -28.87
N THR A 410 -0.21 -40.77 -28.29
CA THR A 410 -0.67 -42.05 -28.94
C THR A 410 0.28 -43.03 -29.66
N ASP A 411 -0.12 -44.31 -29.55
CA ASP A 411 0.20 -45.50 -30.39
C ASP A 411 1.65 -46.01 -30.50
N GLY A 412 1.80 -47.26 -30.98
CA GLY A 412 3.08 -47.82 -31.43
C GLY A 412 3.48 -49.18 -30.83
N THR A 413 2.99 -50.27 -31.40
CA THR A 413 3.45 -51.65 -31.09
C THR A 413 4.85 -51.97 -31.60
N ALA A 414 5.43 -53.04 -31.04
CA ALA A 414 6.57 -53.84 -31.52
C ALA A 414 7.98 -53.25 -31.26
N GLY A 415 8.88 -54.13 -30.79
CA GLY A 415 10.30 -53.81 -30.61
C GLY A 415 11.18 -54.72 -31.46
N VAL A 416 12.49 -54.71 -31.19
CA VAL A 416 13.41 -55.85 -31.38
C VAL A 416 14.66 -55.62 -30.51
N THR A 417 15.18 -56.70 -29.91
CA THR A 417 16.40 -56.79 -29.10
C THR A 417 17.67 -56.71 -29.96
N PRO A 418 18.82 -56.20 -29.44
CA PRO A 418 19.76 -57.00 -28.61
C PRO A 418 20.46 -56.18 -27.49
N THR A 419 21.27 -56.68 -26.54
CA THR A 419 21.79 -58.04 -26.22
C THR A 419 22.11 -58.16 -24.72
N ASP A 420 22.15 -59.39 -24.17
CA ASP A 420 22.64 -59.77 -22.82
C ASP A 420 24.20 -59.68 -22.68
N PRO A 421 24.85 -60.05 -21.55
CA PRO A 421 24.34 -60.49 -20.22
C PRO A 421 25.01 -59.83 -18.98
N VAL A 422 24.57 -60.17 -17.75
CA VAL A 422 25.37 -60.86 -16.69
C VAL A 422 24.62 -60.99 -15.34
N THR A 423 24.30 -62.24 -15.00
CA THR A 423 24.27 -62.90 -13.67
C THR A 423 23.71 -62.21 -12.40
N PRO A 424 22.57 -62.72 -11.86
CA PRO A 424 22.28 -62.76 -10.42
C PRO A 424 22.73 -64.09 -9.77
N THR A 425 23.04 -64.08 -8.48
CA THR A 425 23.54 -65.26 -7.72
C THR A 425 22.46 -66.13 -7.10
N ALA A 426 22.61 -67.45 -7.21
CA ALA A 426 21.97 -68.43 -6.31
C ALA A 426 22.95 -68.83 -5.18
N ASN A 427 22.42 -69.32 -4.04
CA ASN A 427 23.04 -70.34 -3.15
C ASN A 427 22.25 -70.51 -1.83
N THR A 428 21.35 -71.51 -1.75
CA THR A 428 21.04 -72.21 -0.48
C THR A 428 20.65 -73.67 -0.71
N ASP A 429 19.69 -73.93 -1.62
CA ASP A 429 19.12 -75.28 -1.79
C ASP A 429 20.01 -76.29 -2.53
N GLN A 430 21.03 -75.80 -3.25
CA GLN A 430 21.91 -76.62 -4.09
C GLN A 430 22.97 -77.40 -3.27
N GLU A 431 23.31 -76.93 -2.07
CA GLU A 431 24.29 -77.56 -1.18
C GLU A 431 23.72 -78.79 -0.46
N ALA A 432 22.40 -78.80 -0.19
CA ALA A 432 21.69 -79.94 0.38
C ALA A 432 21.64 -81.14 -0.58
N LEU A 433 21.38 -80.90 -1.88
CA LEU A 433 21.37 -81.94 -2.91
C LEU A 433 22.76 -82.60 -3.09
N MET A 434 23.83 -81.80 -3.03
CA MET A 434 25.19 -82.27 -3.29
C MET A 434 25.69 -83.24 -2.21
N ARG A 435 25.31 -83.02 -0.95
CA ARG A 435 25.59 -83.96 0.15
C ARG A 435 24.90 -85.32 -0.02
N LEU A 436 23.63 -85.31 -0.46
CA LEU A 436 22.85 -86.54 -0.62
C LEU A 436 23.37 -87.41 -1.78
N ALA A 437 23.88 -86.79 -2.85
CA ALA A 437 24.51 -87.51 -3.96
C ALA A 437 25.79 -88.23 -3.52
N ALA A 438 26.70 -87.52 -2.82
CA ALA A 438 27.97 -88.08 -2.35
C ALA A 438 27.79 -89.25 -1.36
N GLU A 439 26.75 -89.21 -0.52
CA GLU A 439 26.48 -90.28 0.47
C GLU A 439 26.01 -91.59 -0.18
N ASN A 440 25.34 -91.53 -1.34
CA ASN A 440 24.93 -92.73 -2.09
C ASN A 440 26.09 -93.35 -2.86
N GLU A 441 26.96 -92.53 -3.47
CA GLU A 441 28.14 -93.05 -4.19
C GLU A 441 29.13 -93.75 -3.25
N ALA A 442 29.30 -93.24 -2.03
CA ALA A 442 30.10 -93.89 -0.99
C ALA A 442 29.60 -95.31 -0.64
N LYS A 443 28.28 -95.51 -0.55
CA LYS A 443 27.67 -96.83 -0.22
C LYS A 443 27.90 -97.86 -1.34
N ILE A 444 27.84 -97.44 -2.60
CA ILE A 444 28.11 -98.32 -3.76
C ILE A 444 29.59 -98.76 -3.78
N GLN A 445 30.53 -97.86 -3.48
CA GLN A 445 31.94 -98.25 -3.36
C GLN A 445 32.18 -99.16 -2.15
N GLN A 446 31.53 -98.91 -1.01
CA GLN A 446 31.62 -99.78 0.17
C GLN A 446 31.09 -101.19 -0.13
N ALA A 447 29.95 -101.32 -0.82
CA ALA A 447 29.41 -102.62 -1.25
C ALA A 447 30.41 -103.42 -2.10
N ARG A 448 31.04 -102.78 -3.11
CA ARG A 448 32.07 -103.42 -3.95
C ARG A 448 33.27 -103.92 -3.14
N SER A 449 33.75 -103.13 -2.18
CA SER A 449 34.86 -103.57 -1.31
C SER A 449 34.52 -104.82 -0.48
N ILE A 450 33.24 -105.02 -0.14
CA ILE A 450 32.79 -106.20 0.61
C ILE A 450 32.66 -107.43 -0.32
N VAL A 451 32.31 -107.23 -1.60
CA VAL A 451 32.33 -108.29 -2.62
C VAL A 451 33.73 -108.86 -2.81
N ASP A 452 34.75 -108.02 -2.92
CA ASP A 452 36.13 -108.50 -3.09
C ASP A 452 36.70 -109.16 -1.82
N ASN A 453 36.28 -108.70 -0.62
CA ASN A 453 36.58 -109.40 0.63
C ASN A 453 35.88 -110.78 0.71
N ALA A 454 34.62 -110.90 0.26
CA ALA A 454 33.91 -112.17 0.18
C ALA A 454 34.60 -113.15 -0.78
N ARG A 455 35.03 -112.65 -1.94
CA ARG A 455 35.78 -113.37 -2.98
C ARG A 455 37.17 -113.82 -2.49
N ALA A 456 37.82 -113.05 -1.62
CA ALA A 456 39.04 -113.47 -0.93
C ALA A 456 38.78 -114.60 0.09
N ALA A 457 37.68 -114.52 0.86
CA ALA A 457 37.28 -115.58 1.80
C ALA A 457 36.87 -116.90 1.09
N GLU A 458 36.24 -116.80 -0.09
CA GLU A 458 35.92 -117.94 -0.97
C GLU A 458 37.19 -118.66 -1.43
N ASN A 459 38.20 -117.90 -1.90
CA ASN A 459 39.51 -118.45 -2.28
C ASN A 459 40.30 -119.03 -1.09
N ALA A 460 40.04 -118.59 0.13
CA ALA A 460 40.59 -119.17 1.37
C ALA A 460 39.82 -120.42 1.86
N GLN A 461 38.91 -120.97 1.05
CA GLN A 461 38.01 -122.10 1.36
C GLN A 461 37.06 -121.88 2.56
N ASN A 462 36.91 -120.67 3.09
CA ASN A 462 36.04 -120.38 4.23
C ASN A 462 34.62 -119.99 3.76
N LEU A 463 33.94 -120.97 3.13
CA LEU A 463 32.72 -120.76 2.34
C LEU A 463 31.57 -120.09 3.10
N ASN A 464 31.40 -120.38 4.40
CA ASN A 464 30.34 -119.76 5.21
C ASN A 464 30.57 -118.26 5.39
N SER A 465 31.81 -117.83 5.65
CA SER A 465 32.14 -116.41 5.77
C SER A 465 32.01 -115.67 4.44
N ALA A 466 32.25 -116.36 3.32
CA ALA A 466 32.07 -115.78 2.00
C ALA A 466 30.58 -115.56 1.67
N ALA A 467 29.72 -116.53 1.96
CA ALA A 467 28.26 -116.40 1.75
C ALA A 467 27.64 -115.25 2.56
N ASP A 468 28.08 -115.04 3.80
CA ASP A 468 27.63 -113.93 4.65
C ASP A 468 28.10 -112.57 4.12
N LEU A 469 29.38 -112.45 3.71
CA LEU A 469 29.91 -111.21 3.14
C LEU A 469 29.25 -110.86 1.80
N TYR A 470 29.02 -111.84 0.91
CA TYR A 470 28.24 -111.62 -0.31
C TYR A 470 26.79 -111.21 -0.03
N SER A 471 26.18 -111.70 1.06
CA SER A 471 24.84 -111.26 1.49
C SER A 471 24.88 -109.80 1.97
N LYS A 472 25.87 -109.42 2.76
CA LYS A 472 26.04 -108.08 3.32
C LYS A 472 26.40 -107.02 2.28
N ALA A 473 27.05 -107.42 1.18
CA ALA A 473 27.22 -106.56 0.00
C ALA A 473 25.87 -106.24 -0.68
N LEU A 474 24.93 -107.19 -0.73
CA LEU A 474 23.59 -106.99 -1.31
C LEU A 474 22.67 -106.14 -0.42
N GLU A 475 22.93 -106.03 0.87
CA GLU A 475 22.22 -105.08 1.75
C GLU A 475 22.64 -103.61 1.50
N LEU A 476 23.85 -103.39 0.97
CA LEU A 476 24.39 -102.06 0.65
C LEU A 476 24.21 -101.69 -0.83
N ASP A 477 24.23 -102.67 -1.73
CA ASP A 477 23.85 -102.53 -3.14
C ASP A 477 23.12 -103.80 -3.62
N ALA A 478 21.79 -103.77 -3.53
CA ALA A 478 20.92 -104.87 -3.94
C ALA A 478 20.93 -105.15 -5.46
N SER A 479 21.56 -104.29 -6.28
CA SER A 479 21.71 -104.47 -7.73
C SER A 479 23.02 -105.16 -8.12
N ASN A 480 23.91 -105.43 -7.16
CA ASN A 480 25.25 -105.95 -7.41
C ASN A 480 25.24 -107.41 -7.90
N ALA A 481 25.27 -107.59 -9.23
CA ALA A 481 25.23 -108.89 -9.89
C ALA A 481 26.37 -109.85 -9.45
N ASP A 482 27.56 -109.31 -9.16
CA ASP A 482 28.72 -110.09 -8.72
C ASP A 482 28.52 -110.66 -7.30
N ALA A 483 27.93 -109.86 -6.40
CA ALA A 483 27.56 -110.32 -5.06
C ALA A 483 26.50 -111.43 -5.11
N LEU A 484 25.49 -111.26 -5.97
CA LEU A 484 24.39 -112.21 -6.14
C LEU A 484 24.87 -113.53 -6.75
N ALA A 485 25.75 -113.46 -7.75
CA ALA A 485 26.40 -114.64 -8.35
C ALA A 485 27.35 -115.34 -7.36
N GLY A 486 28.14 -114.59 -6.58
CA GLY A 486 29.05 -115.12 -5.56
C GLY A 486 28.32 -115.83 -4.43
N ARG A 487 27.26 -115.23 -3.87
CA ARG A 487 26.45 -115.85 -2.81
C ARG A 487 25.86 -117.18 -3.27
N ASN A 488 25.27 -117.22 -4.46
CA ASN A 488 24.62 -118.43 -4.96
C ASN A 488 25.64 -119.54 -5.26
N ARG A 489 26.87 -119.19 -5.66
CA ARG A 489 27.97 -120.14 -5.88
C ARG A 489 28.51 -120.72 -4.56
N THR A 490 28.73 -119.88 -3.56
CA THR A 490 29.16 -120.30 -2.21
C THR A 490 28.11 -121.21 -1.54
N LEU A 491 26.82 -120.88 -1.66
CA LEU A 491 25.71 -121.72 -1.18
C LEU A 491 25.61 -123.07 -1.90
N GLN A 492 25.88 -123.14 -3.22
CA GLN A 492 25.95 -124.41 -3.94
C GLN A 492 27.12 -125.28 -3.50
N SER A 493 28.30 -124.71 -3.28
CA SER A 493 29.47 -125.44 -2.78
C SER A 493 29.36 -125.86 -1.30
N ALA A 494 28.51 -125.21 -0.51
CA ALA A 494 28.20 -125.60 0.87
C ALA A 494 27.22 -126.79 1.00
N GLY A 495 26.80 -127.41 -0.12
CA GLY A 495 26.15 -128.72 -0.13
C GLY A 495 24.63 -128.75 0.09
N LEU A 496 23.96 -127.60 0.16
CA LEU A 496 22.50 -127.53 0.41
C LEU A 496 21.67 -127.40 -0.88
N SER A 497 21.69 -128.48 -1.65
CA SER A 497 20.61 -128.91 -2.57
C SER A 497 19.49 -129.60 -1.76
N PRO A 498 18.25 -129.86 -2.27
CA PRO A 498 18.02 -130.54 -3.56
C PRO A 498 16.67 -130.30 -4.31
N VAL A 499 16.46 -131.16 -5.33
CA VAL A 499 15.21 -131.49 -6.06
C VAL A 499 14.76 -130.53 -7.17
N GLN A 500 15.22 -130.83 -8.38
CA GLN A 500 14.47 -130.58 -9.61
C GLN A 500 13.35 -131.61 -9.74
N GLN A 501 12.09 -131.17 -9.80
CA GLN A 501 11.02 -131.91 -10.48
C GLN A 501 9.89 -130.95 -10.87
N ASP A 502 9.26 -131.25 -12.01
CA ASP A 502 8.10 -130.60 -12.62
C ASP A 502 8.16 -129.06 -12.79
N LEU A 503 8.84 -128.62 -13.86
CA LEU A 503 9.05 -127.20 -14.17
C LEU A 503 7.82 -126.53 -14.81
N ALA A 504 6.88 -127.29 -15.35
CA ALA A 504 5.75 -126.76 -16.13
C ALA A 504 4.70 -126.04 -15.26
N THR A 505 4.34 -126.61 -14.10
CA THR A 505 3.20 -126.12 -13.30
C THR A 505 3.56 -124.97 -12.35
N ARG A 506 4.84 -124.79 -11.99
CA ARG A 506 5.28 -123.66 -11.15
C ARG A 506 5.22 -122.32 -11.88
N GLN A 507 5.50 -122.29 -13.19
CA GLN A 507 5.63 -121.05 -13.93
C GLN A 507 4.29 -120.32 -14.08
N GLU A 508 3.19 -121.05 -14.20
CA GLU A 508 1.82 -120.50 -14.26
C GLU A 508 1.35 -119.91 -12.90
N GLN A 509 1.72 -120.55 -11.78
CA GLN A 509 1.43 -120.03 -10.43
C GLN A 509 2.22 -118.76 -10.10
N VAL A 510 3.47 -118.63 -10.57
CA VAL A 510 4.27 -117.42 -10.39
C VAL A 510 3.67 -116.23 -11.14
N ILE A 511 3.14 -116.44 -12.35
CA ILE A 511 2.48 -115.39 -13.14
C ILE A 511 1.22 -114.89 -12.42
N LEU A 512 0.41 -115.79 -11.86
CA LEU A 512 -0.77 -115.40 -11.05
C LEU A 512 -0.38 -114.63 -9.79
N ALA A 513 0.69 -115.03 -9.09
CA ALA A 513 1.18 -114.31 -7.91
C ALA A 513 1.71 -112.90 -8.24
N GLN A 514 2.45 -112.75 -9.36
CA GLN A 514 2.92 -111.45 -9.83
C GLN A 514 1.76 -110.53 -10.23
N ARG A 515 0.74 -111.06 -10.92
CA ARG A 515 -0.49 -110.33 -11.27
C ARG A 515 -1.18 -109.77 -10.02
N GLN A 516 -1.34 -110.60 -8.98
CA GLN A 516 -1.95 -110.21 -7.72
C GLN A 516 -1.14 -109.12 -6.98
N ALA A 517 0.19 -109.25 -6.96
CA ALA A 517 1.08 -108.29 -6.32
C ALA A 517 1.08 -106.91 -7.00
N ILE A 518 1.05 -106.87 -8.33
CA ILE A 518 0.96 -105.62 -9.10
C ILE A 518 -0.37 -104.91 -8.82
N ILE A 519 -1.50 -105.61 -8.85
CA ILE A 519 -2.83 -105.05 -8.48
C ILE A 519 -2.78 -104.43 -7.08
N PHE A 520 -2.26 -105.16 -6.09
CA PHE A 520 -2.17 -104.67 -4.71
C PHE A 520 -1.30 -103.41 -4.60
N SER A 521 -0.14 -103.38 -5.24
CA SER A 521 0.75 -102.20 -5.23
C SER A 521 0.13 -100.97 -5.92
N PHE A 522 -0.64 -101.18 -6.99
CA PHE A 522 -1.40 -100.15 -7.69
C PHE A 522 -2.50 -99.55 -6.79
N GLU A 523 -3.31 -100.39 -6.15
CA GLU A 523 -4.39 -99.93 -5.27
C GLU A 523 -3.85 -99.28 -3.99
N GLN A 524 -2.74 -99.77 -3.42
CA GLN A 524 -2.06 -99.15 -2.29
C GLN A 524 -1.53 -97.74 -2.64
N ALA A 525 -0.95 -97.56 -3.83
CA ALA A 525 -0.43 -96.27 -4.27
C ALA A 525 -1.54 -95.25 -4.58
N LEU A 526 -2.68 -95.69 -5.16
CA LEU A 526 -3.86 -94.82 -5.30
C LEU A 526 -4.49 -94.46 -3.95
N ALA A 527 -4.59 -95.39 -3.00
CA ALA A 527 -5.09 -95.09 -1.66
C ALA A 527 -4.20 -94.07 -0.92
N GLN A 528 -2.87 -94.12 -1.11
CA GLN A 528 -1.96 -93.08 -0.65
C GLN A 528 -2.16 -91.74 -1.37
N ALA A 529 -2.40 -91.75 -2.68
CA ALA A 529 -2.70 -90.52 -3.43
C ALA A 529 -3.96 -89.82 -2.90
N ASP A 530 -5.08 -90.54 -2.73
CA ASP A 530 -6.33 -89.95 -2.23
C ASP A 530 -6.21 -89.44 -0.78
N LEU A 531 -5.39 -90.08 0.07
CA LEU A 531 -5.04 -89.55 1.39
C LEU A 531 -4.23 -88.24 1.27
N GLN A 532 -3.19 -88.19 0.45
CA GLN A 532 -2.39 -86.97 0.28
C GLN A 532 -3.16 -85.83 -0.41
N ILE A 533 -4.17 -86.13 -1.24
CA ILE A 533 -5.14 -85.14 -1.77
C ILE A 533 -5.97 -84.56 -0.62
N THR A 534 -6.46 -85.43 0.28
CA THR A 534 -7.29 -85.03 1.44
C THR A 534 -6.49 -84.20 2.45
N ASP A 535 -5.22 -84.53 2.67
CA ASP A 535 -4.29 -83.78 3.54
C ASP A 535 -3.78 -82.45 2.92
N GLY A 536 -4.19 -82.10 1.69
CA GLY A 536 -3.74 -80.90 0.97
C GLY A 536 -2.27 -80.95 0.51
N ARG A 537 -1.66 -82.14 0.48
CA ARG A 537 -0.24 -82.39 0.16
C ARG A 537 -0.07 -82.75 -1.30
N PHE A 538 -0.44 -81.84 -2.19
CA PHE A 538 -0.63 -82.11 -3.62
C PHE A 538 0.60 -82.68 -4.34
N ASP A 539 1.83 -82.30 -3.97
CA ASP A 539 3.04 -82.84 -4.61
C ASP A 539 3.41 -84.26 -4.11
N ALA A 540 3.04 -84.59 -2.86
CA ALA A 540 3.09 -85.96 -2.37
C ALA A 540 2.01 -86.83 -3.06
N ALA A 541 0.82 -86.27 -3.28
CA ALA A 541 -0.24 -86.93 -4.04
C ALA A 541 0.17 -87.21 -5.51
N ARG A 542 0.77 -86.22 -6.20
CA ARG A 542 1.36 -86.41 -7.54
C ARG A 542 2.37 -87.56 -7.58
N SER A 543 3.24 -87.62 -6.57
CA SER A 543 4.24 -88.67 -6.42
C SER A 543 3.61 -90.06 -6.23
N ALA A 544 2.54 -90.16 -5.43
CA ALA A 544 1.80 -91.41 -5.23
C ALA A 544 1.01 -91.85 -6.48
N ILE A 545 0.38 -90.93 -7.22
CA ILE A 545 -0.25 -91.24 -8.52
C ILE A 545 0.80 -91.78 -9.51
N THR A 546 2.00 -91.19 -9.52
CA THR A 546 3.10 -91.64 -10.39
C THR A 546 3.61 -93.02 -9.98
N GLN A 547 3.63 -93.35 -8.68
CA GLN A 547 3.93 -94.71 -8.20
C GLN A 547 2.88 -95.72 -8.63
N ALA A 548 1.59 -95.38 -8.59
CA ALA A 548 0.52 -96.22 -9.14
C ALA A 548 0.69 -96.44 -10.65
N GLU A 549 1.05 -95.40 -11.40
CA GLU A 549 1.31 -95.52 -12.84
C GLU A 549 2.52 -96.42 -13.16
N VAL A 550 3.60 -96.32 -12.38
CA VAL A 550 4.76 -97.23 -12.50
C VAL A 550 4.38 -98.67 -12.16
N ALA A 551 3.55 -98.89 -11.13
CA ALA A 551 3.06 -100.23 -10.78
C ALA A 551 2.23 -100.84 -11.92
N SER A 552 1.25 -100.10 -12.46
CA SER A 552 0.42 -100.50 -13.61
C SER A 552 1.26 -100.93 -14.82
N LYS A 553 2.32 -100.17 -15.13
CA LYS A 553 3.14 -100.34 -16.34
C LYS A 553 4.33 -101.30 -16.17
N SER A 554 4.52 -101.89 -14.98
CA SER A 554 5.70 -102.70 -14.65
C SER A 554 5.81 -104.04 -15.40
N ASN A 555 4.69 -104.69 -15.75
CA ASN A 555 4.69 -105.89 -16.60
C ASN A 555 3.36 -106.06 -17.37
N PRO A 556 3.14 -105.32 -18.47
CA PRO A 556 1.84 -105.28 -19.16
C PRO A 556 1.44 -106.59 -19.82
N GLY A 557 2.39 -107.50 -20.11
CA GLY A 557 2.11 -108.79 -20.77
C GLY A 557 1.37 -109.82 -19.91
N ILE A 558 1.16 -109.54 -18.62
CA ILE A 558 0.46 -110.43 -17.66
C ILE A 558 -1.04 -110.06 -17.53
N PHE A 559 -1.45 -108.88 -18.00
CA PHE A 559 -2.81 -108.36 -17.85
C PHE A 559 -3.61 -108.43 -19.16
N ARG A 560 -4.93 -108.50 -19.05
CA ARG A 560 -5.82 -108.33 -20.22
C ARG A 560 -5.95 -106.85 -20.54
N ASN A 561 -6.15 -106.51 -21.82
CA ASN A 561 -6.33 -105.11 -22.26
C ASN A 561 -7.47 -104.39 -21.51
N GLU A 562 -8.53 -105.13 -21.13
CA GLU A 562 -9.66 -104.64 -20.33
C GLU A 562 -9.24 -104.19 -18.91
N GLU A 563 -8.24 -104.85 -18.32
CA GLU A 563 -7.72 -104.55 -16.98
C GLU A 563 -6.75 -103.36 -17.01
N ILE A 564 -5.95 -103.27 -18.07
CA ILE A 564 -5.07 -102.11 -18.33
C ILE A 564 -5.93 -100.84 -18.48
N GLN A 565 -7.03 -100.91 -19.24
CA GLN A 565 -8.00 -99.80 -19.35
C GLN A 565 -8.61 -99.40 -18.01
N GLN A 566 -8.87 -100.34 -17.09
CA GLN A 566 -9.36 -100.02 -15.74
C GLN A 566 -8.27 -99.35 -14.87
N PHE A 567 -7.00 -99.72 -15.02
CA PHE A 567 -5.90 -99.00 -14.37
C PHE A 567 -5.76 -97.57 -14.91
N ASP A 568 -5.74 -97.39 -16.23
CA ASP A 568 -5.64 -96.07 -16.87
C ASP A 568 -6.84 -95.17 -16.50
N GLN A 569 -8.06 -95.72 -16.44
CA GLN A 569 -9.24 -94.97 -16.00
C GLN A 569 -9.14 -94.52 -14.54
N ARG A 570 -8.75 -95.41 -13.62
CA ARG A 570 -8.58 -95.05 -12.20
C ARG A 570 -7.45 -94.02 -11.98
N LEU A 571 -6.38 -94.08 -12.78
CA LEU A 571 -5.33 -93.07 -12.80
C LEU A 571 -5.84 -91.71 -13.30
N ALA A 572 -6.66 -91.69 -14.35
CA ALA A 572 -7.29 -90.48 -14.83
C ALA A 572 -8.22 -89.86 -13.77
N ASP A 573 -9.07 -90.66 -13.13
CA ASP A 573 -9.98 -90.20 -12.06
C ASP A 573 -9.20 -89.61 -10.87
N ALA A 574 -8.09 -90.24 -10.46
CA ALA A 574 -7.23 -89.74 -9.39
C ALA A 574 -6.52 -88.42 -9.76
N ARG A 575 -6.06 -88.29 -11.01
CA ARG A 575 -5.47 -87.05 -11.54
C ARG A 575 -6.49 -85.91 -11.56
N VAL A 576 -7.73 -86.18 -11.96
CA VAL A 576 -8.82 -85.18 -11.96
C VAL A 576 -9.20 -84.77 -10.53
N ARG A 577 -9.28 -85.70 -9.56
CA ARG A 577 -9.51 -85.34 -8.13
C ARG A 577 -8.41 -84.44 -7.58
N LEU A 578 -7.15 -84.76 -7.87
CA LEU A 578 -6.00 -83.93 -7.51
C LEU A 578 -6.12 -82.51 -8.12
N GLU A 579 -6.32 -82.41 -9.43
CA GLU A 579 -6.39 -81.13 -10.12
C GLU A 579 -7.55 -80.24 -9.62
N GLN A 580 -8.72 -80.85 -9.39
CA GLN A 580 -9.88 -80.16 -8.82
C GLN A 580 -9.60 -79.61 -7.41
N SER A 581 -8.90 -80.37 -6.55
CA SER A 581 -8.53 -79.92 -5.20
C SER A 581 -7.49 -78.80 -5.21
N VAL A 582 -6.48 -78.87 -6.09
CA VAL A 582 -5.47 -77.82 -6.32
C VAL A 582 -6.13 -76.51 -6.75
N ILE A 583 -7.08 -76.58 -7.70
CA ILE A 583 -7.84 -75.40 -8.16
C ILE A 583 -8.65 -74.82 -7.00
N THR A 584 -9.37 -75.64 -6.24
CA THR A 584 -10.17 -75.17 -5.10
C THR A 584 -9.33 -74.46 -4.04
N GLN A 585 -8.16 -75.00 -3.66
CA GLN A 585 -7.28 -74.32 -2.69
C GLN A 585 -6.67 -73.03 -3.25
N ARG A 586 -6.32 -72.99 -4.54
CA ARG A 586 -5.83 -71.78 -5.21
C ARG A 586 -6.90 -70.68 -5.25
N ASP A 587 -8.16 -71.03 -5.50
CA ASP A 587 -9.28 -70.09 -5.50
C ASP A 587 -9.58 -69.56 -4.09
N VAL A 588 -9.44 -70.37 -3.04
CA VAL A 588 -9.55 -69.92 -1.64
C VAL A 588 -8.44 -68.91 -1.33
N GLN A 589 -7.18 -69.23 -1.60
CA GLN A 589 -6.06 -68.30 -1.40
C GLN A 589 -6.20 -67.01 -2.22
N ALA A 590 -6.72 -67.08 -3.45
CA ALA A 590 -6.98 -65.92 -4.28
C ALA A 590 -8.16 -65.05 -3.81
N ARG A 591 -9.09 -65.61 -3.01
CA ARG A 591 -10.14 -64.84 -2.32
C ARG A 591 -9.58 -64.16 -1.07
N GLU A 592 -8.90 -64.91 -0.20
CA GLU A 592 -8.25 -64.34 1.00
C GLU A 592 -7.30 -63.20 0.66
N ALA A 593 -6.48 -63.33 -0.40
CA ALA A 593 -5.57 -62.28 -0.84
C ALA A 593 -6.30 -61.00 -1.30
N LYS A 594 -7.49 -61.14 -1.91
CA LYS A 594 -8.34 -60.00 -2.31
C LYS A 594 -9.02 -59.36 -1.11
N GLU A 595 -9.49 -60.15 -0.14
CA GLU A 595 -10.10 -59.64 1.09
C GLU A 595 -9.09 -58.86 1.95
N ARG A 596 -7.84 -59.35 2.03
CA ARG A 596 -6.71 -58.61 2.64
C ARG A 596 -6.41 -57.31 1.88
N ALA A 597 -6.31 -57.33 0.55
CA ALA A 597 -6.09 -56.12 -0.24
C ALA A 597 -7.22 -55.07 -0.07
N VAL A 598 -8.47 -55.49 0.10
CA VAL A 598 -9.62 -54.60 0.36
C VAL A 598 -9.60 -54.04 1.77
N THR A 599 -9.19 -54.82 2.78
CA THR A 599 -9.04 -54.31 4.16
C THR A 599 -7.87 -53.34 4.29
N ASP A 600 -6.69 -53.67 3.75
CA ASP A 600 -5.53 -52.77 3.63
C ASP A 600 -5.89 -51.43 2.95
N ALA A 601 -6.64 -51.47 1.85
CA ALA A 601 -7.06 -50.27 1.14
C ALA A 601 -8.00 -49.40 1.99
N ARG A 602 -8.95 -50.03 2.70
CA ARG A 602 -9.89 -49.34 3.60
C ARG A 602 -9.20 -48.75 4.83
N GLU A 603 -8.20 -49.42 5.40
CA GLU A 603 -7.42 -48.86 6.51
C GLU A 603 -6.59 -47.65 6.05
N ARG A 604 -6.01 -47.69 4.84
CA ARG A 604 -5.32 -46.53 4.25
C ARG A 604 -6.26 -45.36 3.98
N GLU A 605 -7.48 -45.62 3.51
CA GLU A 605 -8.52 -44.59 3.32
C GLU A 605 -8.91 -43.94 4.66
N ILE A 606 -9.19 -44.75 5.70
CA ILE A 606 -9.50 -44.26 7.05
C ILE A 606 -8.33 -43.44 7.63
N ALA A 607 -7.09 -43.90 7.46
CA ALA A 607 -5.90 -43.17 7.91
C ALA A 607 -5.72 -41.82 7.17
N GLN A 608 -6.00 -41.76 5.87
CA GLN A 608 -5.96 -40.51 5.10
C GLN A 608 -7.07 -39.52 5.53
N ILE A 609 -8.27 -40.02 5.81
CA ILE A 609 -9.38 -39.20 6.36
C ILE A 609 -8.98 -38.63 7.72
N ALA A 610 -8.51 -39.48 8.65
CA ALA A 610 -8.07 -39.05 9.97
C ALA A 610 -6.91 -38.04 9.93
N ALA A 611 -5.93 -38.23 9.05
CA ALA A 611 -4.83 -37.29 8.86
C ALA A 611 -5.31 -35.93 8.31
N ARG A 612 -6.27 -35.93 7.39
CA ARG A 612 -6.91 -34.71 6.84
C ARG A 612 -7.70 -33.97 7.91
N GLU A 613 -8.45 -34.67 8.76
CA GLU A 613 -9.17 -34.08 9.90
C GLU A 613 -8.20 -33.48 10.93
N GLN A 614 -7.10 -34.17 11.25
CA GLN A 614 -6.05 -33.63 12.13
C GLN A 614 -5.41 -32.36 11.56
N ALA A 615 -5.07 -32.34 10.26
CA ALA A 615 -4.54 -31.16 9.59
C ALA A 615 -5.54 -29.98 9.62
N ILE A 616 -6.82 -30.22 9.32
CA ILE A 616 -7.89 -29.22 9.44
C ILE A 616 -7.99 -28.70 10.88
N SER A 617 -8.00 -29.57 11.89
CA SER A 617 -8.11 -29.16 13.29
C SER A 617 -6.94 -28.28 13.76
N THR A 618 -5.73 -28.56 13.27
CA THR A 618 -4.52 -27.79 13.54
C THR A 618 -4.62 -26.39 12.91
N LEU A 619 -5.02 -26.31 11.64
CA LEU A 619 -5.24 -25.04 10.94
C LEU A 619 -6.37 -24.22 11.58
N ILE A 620 -7.41 -24.86 12.13
CA ILE A 620 -8.47 -24.17 12.89
C ILE A 620 -7.90 -23.57 14.19
N ALA A 621 -7.03 -24.29 14.90
CA ALA A 621 -6.36 -23.79 16.10
C ALA A 621 -5.44 -22.59 15.80
N ASP A 622 -4.62 -22.68 14.75
CA ASP A 622 -3.76 -21.59 14.31
C ASP A 622 -4.56 -20.38 13.80
N SER A 623 -5.65 -20.61 13.06
CA SER A 623 -6.58 -19.55 12.64
C SER A 623 -7.11 -18.77 13.85
N ARG A 624 -7.57 -19.46 14.91
CA ARG A 624 -8.03 -18.81 16.15
C ARG A 624 -6.91 -18.03 16.83
N ARG A 625 -5.73 -18.66 17.00
CA ARG A 625 -4.54 -18.02 17.58
C ARG A 625 -4.13 -16.74 16.84
N LEU A 626 -4.25 -16.71 15.51
CA LEU A 626 -3.97 -15.52 14.69
C LEU A 626 -5.06 -14.45 14.80
N VAL A 627 -6.32 -14.84 14.99
CA VAL A 627 -7.44 -13.91 15.31
C VAL A 627 -7.24 -13.25 16.68
N ASP A 628 -6.87 -14.04 17.70
CA ASP A 628 -6.59 -13.56 19.06
C ASP A 628 -5.38 -12.62 19.10
N GLN A 629 -4.39 -12.86 18.24
CA GLN A 629 -3.24 -11.97 18.00
C GLN A 629 -3.56 -10.73 17.14
N GLY A 630 -4.80 -10.56 16.67
CA GLY A 630 -5.19 -9.43 15.81
C GLY A 630 -4.58 -9.45 14.40
N LYS A 631 -4.06 -10.60 13.96
CA LYS A 631 -3.40 -10.82 12.65
C LYS A 631 -4.39 -11.32 11.61
N TYR A 632 -5.46 -10.55 11.35
CA TYR A 632 -6.59 -11.00 10.52
C TYR A 632 -6.19 -11.40 9.08
N ASN A 633 -5.18 -10.75 8.50
CA ASN A 633 -4.62 -11.13 7.19
C ASN A 633 -3.92 -12.50 7.17
N GLU A 634 -3.25 -12.88 8.27
CA GLU A 634 -2.62 -14.21 8.38
C GLU A 634 -3.69 -15.28 8.65
N ALA A 635 -4.63 -14.99 9.56
CA ALA A 635 -5.78 -15.87 9.82
C ALA A 635 -6.60 -16.14 8.54
N LEU A 636 -6.81 -15.14 7.68
CA LEU A 636 -7.52 -15.29 6.41
C LEU A 636 -6.77 -16.21 5.43
N LYS A 637 -5.43 -16.16 5.38
CA LYS A 637 -4.61 -17.13 4.62
C LYS A 637 -4.81 -18.55 5.15
N THR A 638 -4.75 -18.75 6.47
CA THR A 638 -4.99 -20.05 7.12
C THR A 638 -6.40 -20.58 6.84
N VAL A 639 -7.42 -19.71 6.86
CA VAL A 639 -8.81 -20.07 6.53
C VAL A 639 -8.98 -20.42 5.05
N ASN A 640 -8.27 -19.76 4.13
CA ASN A 640 -8.24 -20.18 2.74
C ASN A 640 -7.54 -21.54 2.55
N GLN A 641 -6.51 -21.86 3.34
CA GLN A 641 -5.90 -23.21 3.33
C GLN A 641 -6.88 -24.27 3.80
N ILE A 642 -7.67 -24.01 4.86
CA ILE A 642 -8.76 -24.91 5.29
C ILE A 642 -9.75 -25.11 4.15
N LEU A 643 -10.23 -24.05 3.48
CA LEU A 643 -11.15 -24.16 2.34
C LEU A 643 -10.55 -24.87 1.11
N THR A 644 -9.23 -24.93 0.99
CA THR A 644 -8.53 -25.67 -0.07
C THR A 644 -8.48 -27.17 0.26
N ILE A 645 -8.34 -27.53 1.54
CA ILE A 645 -8.34 -28.93 2.01
C ILE A 645 -9.77 -29.47 2.15
N ASP A 646 -10.73 -28.65 2.58
CA ASP A 646 -12.17 -28.94 2.65
C ASP A 646 -13.00 -27.67 2.37
N ALA A 647 -13.51 -27.58 1.13
CA ALA A 647 -14.36 -26.49 0.68
C ALA A 647 -15.75 -26.43 1.35
N ARG A 648 -16.12 -27.42 2.18
CA ARG A 648 -17.40 -27.45 2.94
C ARG A 648 -17.22 -27.18 4.43
N ASN A 649 -16.01 -26.84 4.89
CA ASN A 649 -15.71 -26.65 6.30
C ASN A 649 -16.50 -25.47 6.93
N GLU A 650 -17.44 -25.78 7.83
CA GLU A 650 -18.38 -24.79 8.40
C GLU A 650 -17.67 -23.64 9.12
N TYR A 651 -16.63 -23.92 9.91
CA TYR A 651 -15.84 -22.89 10.59
C TYR A 651 -15.20 -21.93 9.59
N ALA A 652 -14.53 -22.47 8.56
CA ALA A 652 -13.83 -21.65 7.59
C ALA A 652 -14.79 -20.84 6.69
N ILE A 653 -15.95 -21.39 6.33
CA ILE A 653 -17.00 -20.67 5.60
C ILE A 653 -17.54 -19.51 6.45
N GLY A 654 -17.90 -19.78 7.72
CA GLY A 654 -18.50 -18.78 8.60
C GLY A 654 -17.55 -17.66 9.03
N ILE A 655 -16.28 -17.98 9.29
CA ILE A 655 -15.31 -16.99 9.79
C ILE A 655 -14.71 -16.12 8.68
N LYS A 656 -14.56 -16.64 7.46
CA LYS A 656 -13.91 -15.94 6.33
C LYS A 656 -14.42 -14.51 6.06
N PRO A 657 -15.74 -14.23 5.92
CA PRO A 657 -16.21 -12.86 5.72
C PRO A 657 -15.88 -11.96 6.92
N ILE A 658 -16.01 -12.47 8.14
CA ILE A 658 -15.69 -11.72 9.37
C ILE A 658 -14.20 -11.36 9.40
N LEU A 659 -13.30 -12.26 8.98
CA LEU A 659 -11.87 -11.96 8.88
C LEU A 659 -11.56 -10.94 7.78
N PHE A 660 -12.27 -11.00 6.65
CA PHE A 660 -12.11 -10.04 5.57
C PHE A 660 -12.53 -8.64 6.01
N ASP A 661 -13.70 -8.50 6.65
CA ASP A 661 -14.19 -7.24 7.21
C ASP A 661 -13.25 -6.70 8.30
N ARG A 662 -12.71 -7.58 9.15
CA ARG A 662 -11.75 -7.18 10.20
C ARG A 662 -10.40 -6.77 9.63
N ALA A 663 -9.88 -7.47 8.62
CA ALA A 663 -8.63 -7.13 7.95
C ALA A 663 -8.74 -5.82 7.16
N THR A 664 -9.85 -5.59 6.46
CA THR A 664 -10.12 -4.34 5.73
C THR A 664 -10.33 -3.17 6.67
N LEU A 665 -11.05 -3.33 7.79
CA LEU A 665 -11.16 -2.30 8.84
C LEU A 665 -9.83 -1.98 9.52
N GLN A 666 -8.96 -2.99 9.73
CA GLN A 666 -7.62 -2.80 10.25
C GLN A 666 -6.74 -2.03 9.25
N LEU A 667 -6.77 -2.41 7.97
CA LEU A 667 -6.07 -1.69 6.90
C LEU A 667 -6.56 -0.23 6.77
N GLN A 668 -7.88 -0.01 6.77
CA GLN A 668 -8.47 1.32 6.71
C GLN A 668 -8.08 2.18 7.91
N ARG A 669 -8.02 1.60 9.12
CA ARG A 669 -7.52 2.29 10.32
C ARG A 669 -6.05 2.67 10.15
N ASN A 670 -5.18 1.71 9.82
CA ASN A 670 -3.75 1.95 9.68
C ASN A 670 -3.48 3.03 8.62
N LEU A 671 -4.13 2.95 7.45
CA LEU A 671 -4.02 3.98 6.40
C LEU A 671 -4.51 5.35 6.87
N ARG A 672 -5.59 5.42 7.67
CA ARG A 672 -6.10 6.68 8.22
C ARG A 672 -5.21 7.26 9.32
N GLU A 673 -4.55 6.40 10.09
CA GLU A 673 -3.56 6.80 11.11
C GLU A 673 -2.27 7.31 10.45
N THR A 674 -1.74 6.60 9.44
CA THR A 674 -0.60 7.06 8.62
C THR A 674 -0.92 8.36 7.88
N PHE A 675 -2.08 8.46 7.23
CA PHE A 675 -2.53 9.69 6.59
C PHE A 675 -2.65 10.85 7.60
N GLY A 676 -3.19 10.58 8.80
CA GLY A 676 -3.26 11.57 9.88
C GLY A 676 -1.88 12.04 10.36
N GLN A 677 -0.92 11.13 10.48
CA GLN A 677 0.46 11.43 10.87
C GLN A 677 1.18 12.27 9.81
N GLU A 678 1.18 11.84 8.54
CA GLU A 678 1.83 12.57 7.45
C GLU A 678 1.14 13.91 7.15
N LEU A 679 -0.19 14.02 7.35
CA LEU A 679 -0.91 15.29 7.27
C LEU A 679 -0.49 16.24 8.39
N VAL A 680 -0.42 15.78 9.65
CA VAL A 680 0.05 16.60 10.77
C VAL A 680 1.51 17.02 10.58
N ARG A 681 2.36 16.11 10.08
CA ARG A 681 3.74 16.42 9.70
C ARG A 681 3.81 17.50 8.62
N THR A 682 3.08 17.33 7.52
CA THR A 682 3.05 18.29 6.39
C THR A 682 2.61 19.67 6.85
N PHE A 683 1.58 19.76 7.70
CA PHE A 683 1.17 21.04 8.30
C PHE A 683 2.23 21.61 9.25
N THR A 684 2.91 20.78 10.05
CA THR A 684 3.98 21.22 10.94
C THR A 684 5.17 21.78 10.15
N GLU A 685 5.64 21.05 9.12
CA GLU A 685 6.66 21.52 8.16
C GLU A 685 6.23 22.84 7.49
N THR A 686 4.93 22.99 7.16
CA THR A 686 4.39 24.23 6.57
C THR A 686 4.41 25.41 7.55
N GLU A 687 4.11 25.21 8.84
CA GLU A 687 4.25 26.26 9.86
C GLU A 687 5.72 26.61 10.13
N GLU A 688 6.61 25.63 10.18
CA GLU A 688 8.07 25.87 10.25
C GLU A 688 8.58 26.66 9.04
N GLN A 689 8.06 26.42 7.85
CA GLN A 689 8.36 27.20 6.64
C GLN A 689 7.83 28.64 6.67
N LYS A 690 6.93 29.01 7.60
CA LYS A 690 6.53 30.42 7.82
C LYS A 690 7.49 31.19 8.72
N ILE A 691 8.41 30.52 9.42
CA ILE A 691 9.36 31.18 10.33
C ILE A 691 10.34 32.06 9.53
N PRO A 692 10.35 33.40 9.73
CA PRO A 692 11.27 34.30 9.03
C PRO A 692 12.67 34.21 9.64
N TYR A 693 13.50 33.30 9.14
CA TYR A 693 14.92 33.25 9.51
C TYR A 693 15.63 34.52 9.03
N SER A 694 16.13 35.31 9.97
CA SER A 694 16.90 36.54 9.73
C SER A 694 18.41 36.32 9.69
N GLY A 695 18.88 35.11 10.01
CA GLY A 695 20.28 34.70 9.84
C GLY A 695 20.63 34.57 8.36
N ILE A 696 21.84 35.02 8.00
CA ILE A 696 22.33 34.92 6.61
C ILE A 696 22.54 33.45 6.23
N LEU A 697 23.09 32.65 7.15
CA LEU A 697 23.32 31.22 6.98
C LEU A 697 22.96 30.48 8.29
N ASN A 698 22.10 29.48 8.18
CA ASN A 698 21.66 28.61 9.26
C ASN A 698 21.98 27.15 8.93
N TYR A 699 22.84 26.50 9.72
CA TYR A 699 23.13 25.07 9.62
C TYR A 699 21.97 24.22 10.19
N PRO A 700 21.76 22.98 9.72
CA PRO A 700 20.76 22.10 10.30
C PRO A 700 21.20 21.58 11.68
N PRO A 701 20.28 21.19 12.59
CA PRO A 701 20.65 20.77 13.96
C PRO A 701 21.57 19.55 14.03
N ASN A 702 21.46 18.63 13.07
CA ASN A 702 22.26 17.40 12.95
C ASN A 702 23.52 17.57 12.06
N TRP A 703 23.95 18.81 11.80
CA TRP A 703 25.13 19.08 10.96
C TRP A 703 26.42 18.35 11.38
N PRO A 704 26.76 18.20 12.68
CA PRO A 704 27.98 17.49 13.07
C PRO A 704 27.96 16.01 12.64
N ASP A 705 26.86 15.32 12.90
CA ASP A 705 26.70 13.88 12.61
C ASP A 705 26.69 13.62 11.10
N LEU A 706 26.04 14.51 10.34
CA LEU A 706 26.06 14.49 8.87
C LEU A 706 27.48 14.74 8.35
N ALA A 707 28.18 15.74 8.86
CA ALA A 707 29.54 16.06 8.43
C ALA A 707 30.54 14.94 8.72
N GLU A 708 30.43 14.27 9.88
CA GLU A 708 31.27 13.11 10.22
C GLU A 708 30.95 11.90 9.34
N ARG A 709 29.66 11.63 9.05
CA ARG A 709 29.26 10.60 8.08
C ARG A 709 29.88 10.84 6.70
N ARG A 710 29.72 12.05 6.14
CA ARG A 710 30.31 12.38 4.83
C ARG A 710 31.84 12.23 4.86
N ASP A 711 32.52 12.65 5.94
CA ASP A 711 33.97 12.44 6.09
C ASP A 711 34.37 10.96 6.17
N ARG A 712 33.53 10.11 6.77
CA ARG A 712 33.77 8.66 6.80
C ARG A 712 33.58 8.05 5.42
N THR A 713 32.42 8.23 4.79
CA THR A 713 32.13 7.74 3.43
C THR A 713 33.22 8.16 2.42
N VAL A 714 33.65 9.43 2.45
CA VAL A 714 34.69 9.96 1.55
C VAL A 714 36.11 9.48 1.92
N ARG A 715 36.35 8.93 3.12
CA ARG A 715 37.58 8.18 3.44
C ARG A 715 37.48 6.75 2.96
N ASP A 716 36.35 6.09 3.22
CA ASP A 716 36.07 4.70 2.85
C ASP A 716 36.18 4.51 1.32
N GLU A 717 35.69 5.48 0.53
CA GLU A 717 35.83 5.57 -0.94
C GLU A 717 37.28 5.78 -1.46
N ARG A 718 38.18 6.22 -0.59
CA ARG A 718 39.60 6.54 -0.88
C ARG A 718 40.55 5.45 -0.37
N SER A 719 40.14 4.65 0.61
CA SER A 719 40.72 3.33 0.83
C SER A 719 40.42 2.42 -0.36
N ILE A 720 41.42 1.60 -0.72
CA ILE A 720 41.27 0.49 -1.66
C ILE A 720 40.56 -0.66 -0.91
N THR A 721 39.97 -1.62 -1.64
CA THR A 721 39.38 -2.87 -1.10
C THR A 721 40.24 -3.48 0.00
N ASP A 722 39.65 -3.80 1.16
CA ASP A 722 40.41 -4.10 2.39
C ASP A 722 41.49 -5.19 2.23
N ALA A 723 41.22 -6.24 1.43
CA ALA A 723 42.21 -7.28 1.14
C ALA A 723 43.44 -6.75 0.37
N ASP A 724 43.21 -6.02 -0.72
CA ASP A 724 44.27 -5.48 -1.58
C ASP A 724 44.94 -4.24 -0.96
N ALA A 725 44.23 -3.50 -0.11
CA ALA A 725 44.78 -2.42 0.71
C ALA A 725 45.73 -2.97 1.79
N VAL A 726 45.41 -4.11 2.41
CA VAL A 726 46.32 -4.80 3.34
C VAL A 726 47.56 -5.32 2.61
N THR A 727 47.41 -6.08 1.52
CA THR A 727 48.57 -6.61 0.76
C THR A 727 49.38 -5.50 0.06
N GLY A 728 48.73 -4.43 -0.40
CA GLY A 728 49.36 -3.19 -0.85
C GLY A 728 50.13 -2.46 0.26
N GLY A 729 49.58 -2.42 1.47
CA GLY A 729 50.26 -1.90 2.66
C GLY A 729 51.49 -2.71 3.06
N LEU A 730 51.45 -4.04 2.90
CA LEU A 730 52.63 -4.90 3.05
C LEU A 730 53.68 -4.61 1.98
N LEU A 731 53.27 -4.41 0.72
CA LEU A 731 54.15 -4.01 -0.39
C LEU A 731 54.79 -2.62 -0.18
N GLU A 732 54.12 -1.70 0.51
CA GLU A 732 54.65 -0.38 0.86
C GLU A 732 55.57 -0.38 2.10
N LYS A 733 55.53 -1.45 2.92
CA LYS A 733 56.37 -1.62 4.12
C LYS A 733 57.86 -1.54 3.76
N SER A 734 58.60 -0.65 4.42
CA SER A 734 60.05 -0.55 4.23
C SER A 734 60.76 -1.69 4.96
N LEU A 735 61.54 -2.48 4.21
CA LEU A 735 62.33 -3.58 4.74
C LEU A 735 63.72 -3.11 5.23
N PRO A 736 64.32 -3.79 6.22
CA PRO A 736 65.64 -3.46 6.78
C PRO A 736 66.77 -3.73 5.77
N GLU A 737 68.02 -3.84 6.23
CA GLU A 737 69.14 -4.22 5.35
C GLU A 737 69.01 -5.68 4.91
N ILE A 738 68.74 -5.89 3.62
CA ILE A 738 68.70 -7.20 2.97
C ILE A 738 69.98 -7.36 2.14
N ARG A 739 70.62 -8.51 2.27
CA ARG A 739 71.80 -8.92 1.52
C ARG A 739 71.66 -10.39 1.16
N PHE A 740 71.36 -10.66 -0.10
CA PHE A 740 71.50 -11.99 -0.70
C PHE A 740 72.79 -12.02 -1.49
N GLN A 741 73.56 -13.10 -1.34
CA GLN A 741 74.76 -13.38 -2.12
C GLN A 741 74.67 -14.84 -2.54
N ASP A 742 74.32 -15.03 -3.81
CA ASP A 742 74.15 -16.33 -4.49
C ASP A 742 73.19 -17.30 -3.76
N VAL A 743 72.11 -16.75 -3.20
CA VAL A 743 71.04 -17.49 -2.50
C VAL A 743 70.02 -17.99 -3.52
N ALA A 744 69.50 -19.20 -3.36
CA ALA A 744 68.47 -19.75 -4.23
C ALA A 744 67.20 -18.88 -4.25
N PHE A 745 66.60 -18.69 -5.42
CA PHE A 745 65.42 -17.85 -5.60
C PHE A 745 64.20 -18.36 -4.80
N SER A 746 64.04 -19.68 -4.61
CA SER A 746 63.08 -20.26 -3.66
C SER A 746 63.21 -19.65 -2.26
N ASP A 747 64.42 -19.71 -1.71
CA ASP A 747 64.73 -19.38 -0.33
C ASP A 747 64.59 -17.86 -0.09
N VAL A 748 64.84 -17.07 -1.14
CA VAL A 748 64.58 -15.63 -1.15
C VAL A 748 63.08 -15.31 -1.12
N ILE A 749 62.25 -16.03 -1.87
CA ILE A 749 60.79 -15.84 -1.82
C ILE A 749 60.23 -16.28 -0.47
N ASP A 750 60.70 -17.39 0.09
CA ASP A 750 60.24 -17.88 1.39
C ASP A 750 60.67 -16.94 2.53
N PHE A 751 61.91 -16.42 2.50
CA PHE A 751 62.35 -15.34 3.40
C PHE A 751 61.47 -14.09 3.30
N LEU A 752 61.06 -13.70 2.09
CA LEU A 752 60.15 -12.56 1.89
C LEU A 752 58.75 -12.86 2.43
N ARG A 753 58.22 -14.07 2.24
CA ARG A 753 56.94 -14.51 2.84
C ARG A 753 56.98 -14.37 4.36
N ASP A 754 58.00 -14.93 5.00
CA ASP A 754 58.15 -14.89 6.47
C ASP A 754 58.36 -13.45 7.00
N THR A 755 59.21 -12.65 6.35
CA THR A 755 59.54 -11.29 6.80
C THR A 755 58.39 -10.29 6.61
N THR A 756 57.56 -10.49 5.58
CA THR A 756 56.45 -9.59 5.24
C THR A 756 55.12 -10.05 5.81
N GLN A 757 54.93 -11.36 6.01
CA GLN A 757 53.64 -12.04 6.24
C GLN A 757 52.65 -11.88 5.07
N ALA A 758 53.15 -11.61 3.85
CA ALA A 758 52.31 -11.55 2.65
C ALA A 758 52.11 -12.95 2.05
N ASN A 759 50.90 -13.24 1.55
CA ASN A 759 50.61 -14.49 0.85
C ASN A 759 51.25 -14.48 -0.56
N ILE A 760 52.45 -15.06 -0.70
CA ILE A 760 53.16 -15.14 -2.00
C ILE A 760 52.97 -16.53 -2.63
N PHE A 761 52.31 -16.57 -3.78
CA PHE A 761 52.21 -17.71 -4.70
C PHE A 761 53.19 -17.54 -5.87
N VAL A 762 53.74 -18.65 -6.38
CA VAL A 762 54.72 -18.64 -7.48
C VAL A 762 54.37 -19.72 -8.49
N ASN A 763 54.10 -19.33 -9.74
CA ASN A 763 53.87 -20.27 -10.83
C ASN A 763 55.19 -20.80 -11.38
N TRP A 764 55.85 -21.66 -10.59
CA TRP A 764 57.11 -22.30 -10.95
C TRP A 764 57.07 -22.98 -12.32
N LYS A 765 55.93 -23.56 -12.72
CA LYS A 765 55.77 -24.23 -14.02
C LYS A 765 55.93 -23.28 -15.21
N ALA A 766 55.50 -22.01 -15.08
CA ALA A 766 55.70 -20.98 -16.09
C ALA A 766 57.13 -20.44 -16.08
N LEU A 767 57.71 -20.23 -14.89
CA LEU A 767 59.10 -19.79 -14.73
C LEU A 767 60.11 -20.80 -15.29
N GLU A 768 59.95 -22.08 -14.94
CA GLU A 768 60.76 -23.20 -15.45
C GLU A 768 60.64 -23.30 -16.99
N ALA A 769 59.43 -23.09 -17.54
CA ALA A 769 59.20 -23.06 -18.99
C ALA A 769 59.83 -21.86 -19.71
N ALA A 770 60.14 -20.78 -19.00
CA ALA A 770 60.90 -19.62 -19.48
C ALA A 770 62.39 -19.67 -19.08
N GLY A 771 62.90 -20.84 -18.65
CA GLY A 771 64.32 -21.07 -18.37
C GLY A 771 64.80 -20.59 -17.00
N ILE A 772 63.88 -20.32 -16.05
CA ILE A 772 64.20 -19.83 -14.71
C ILE A 772 64.02 -20.96 -13.69
N ASP A 773 65.14 -21.44 -13.15
CA ASP A 773 65.20 -22.48 -12.13
C ASP A 773 64.92 -21.93 -10.72
N ARG A 774 64.36 -22.77 -9.83
CA ARG A 774 64.15 -22.45 -8.40
C ARG A 774 65.44 -22.08 -7.68
N ASN A 775 66.54 -22.69 -8.10
CA ASN A 775 67.88 -22.51 -7.55
C ASN A 775 68.65 -21.36 -8.23
N ALA A 776 68.00 -20.53 -9.05
CA ALA A 776 68.63 -19.36 -9.67
C ALA A 776 69.27 -18.46 -8.60
N PRO A 777 70.58 -18.13 -8.71
CA PRO A 777 71.30 -17.42 -7.66
C PRO A 777 70.94 -15.94 -7.63
N VAL A 778 70.31 -15.51 -6.53
CA VAL A 778 69.96 -14.11 -6.27
C VAL A 778 71.09 -13.44 -5.51
N SER A 779 71.72 -12.45 -6.16
CA SER A 779 72.77 -11.60 -5.58
C SER A 779 72.32 -10.14 -5.60
N THR A 780 71.80 -9.64 -4.47
CA THR A 780 71.30 -8.26 -4.33
C THR A 780 71.47 -7.69 -2.92
N ARG A 781 71.60 -6.37 -2.82
CA ARG A 781 71.87 -5.65 -1.57
C ARG A 781 71.06 -4.35 -1.51
N LEU A 782 70.02 -4.35 -0.69
CA LEU A 782 69.06 -3.26 -0.55
C LEU A 782 68.91 -2.89 0.93
N ARG A 783 68.68 -1.61 1.26
CA ARG A 783 68.60 -1.15 2.65
C ARG A 783 67.56 -0.04 2.79
N ASN A 784 66.58 -0.23 3.68
CA ASN A 784 65.50 0.74 3.92
C ASN A 784 64.74 1.06 2.62
N VAL A 785 64.31 -0.01 1.93
CA VAL A 785 63.59 0.03 0.65
C VAL A 785 62.24 -0.66 0.83
N LYS A 786 61.19 -0.13 0.20
CA LYS A 786 59.84 -0.72 0.20
C LYS A 786 59.86 -2.16 -0.34
N PHE A 787 59.07 -3.05 0.24
CA PHE A 787 58.95 -4.44 -0.19
C PHE A 787 58.64 -4.55 -1.70
N SER A 788 57.76 -3.71 -2.24
CA SER A 788 57.45 -3.62 -3.68
C SER A 788 58.67 -3.45 -4.57
N LYS A 789 59.62 -2.58 -4.21
CA LYS A 789 60.87 -2.40 -4.98
C LYS A 789 61.93 -3.45 -4.65
N VAL A 790 61.95 -4.01 -3.44
CA VAL A 790 62.78 -5.17 -3.11
C VAL A 790 62.38 -6.38 -3.96
N LEU A 791 61.09 -6.74 -3.95
CA LEU A 791 60.52 -7.82 -4.75
C LEU A 791 60.80 -7.58 -6.24
N ARG A 792 60.45 -6.40 -6.77
CA ARG A 792 60.69 -6.08 -8.18
C ARG A 792 62.16 -6.20 -8.56
N THR A 793 63.10 -5.72 -7.74
CA THR A 793 64.54 -5.85 -8.05
C THR A 793 65.11 -7.26 -7.89
N ILE A 794 64.46 -8.12 -7.11
CA ILE A 794 64.78 -9.55 -7.11
C ILE A 794 64.29 -10.20 -8.42
N LEU A 795 63.05 -9.94 -8.85
CA LEU A 795 62.52 -10.45 -10.13
C LEU A 795 63.30 -9.90 -11.34
N GLU A 796 63.66 -8.61 -11.34
CA GLU A 796 64.56 -7.96 -12.31
C GLU A 796 65.93 -8.67 -12.37
N SER A 797 66.45 -9.19 -11.24
CA SER A 797 67.74 -9.89 -11.19
C SER A 797 67.70 -11.35 -11.64
N VAL A 798 66.52 -11.99 -11.59
CA VAL A 798 66.33 -13.40 -11.98
C VAL A 798 65.85 -13.51 -13.44
N GLY A 799 64.98 -12.62 -13.91
CA GLY A 799 64.52 -12.53 -15.29
C GLY A 799 65.54 -11.92 -16.26
N GLY A 800 66.81 -12.28 -16.14
CA GLY A 800 67.97 -11.63 -16.77
C GLY A 800 68.14 -11.84 -18.29
N GLY A 801 67.06 -12.09 -19.04
CA GLY A 801 67.08 -12.37 -20.48
C GLY A 801 66.00 -11.59 -21.24
N ALA A 802 66.33 -11.10 -22.44
CA ALA A 802 65.48 -10.23 -23.25
C ALA A 802 64.20 -10.89 -23.83
N THR A 803 63.92 -12.14 -23.46
CA THR A 803 62.83 -12.98 -23.98
C THR A 803 61.97 -13.63 -22.88
N SER A 804 62.25 -13.31 -21.61
CA SER A 804 61.74 -14.10 -20.47
C SER A 804 61.62 -13.22 -19.23
N GLN A 805 60.73 -12.22 -19.29
CA GLN A 805 60.55 -11.25 -18.21
C GLN A 805 59.64 -11.83 -17.12
N VAL A 806 60.00 -11.61 -15.85
CA VAL A 806 59.22 -12.04 -14.68
C VAL A 806 58.61 -10.83 -13.99
N SER A 807 57.35 -10.95 -13.58
CA SER A 807 56.63 -9.92 -12.84
C SER A 807 55.79 -10.55 -11.74
N TYR A 808 55.03 -9.73 -11.03
CA TYR A 808 54.00 -10.17 -10.10
C TYR A 808 52.72 -9.35 -10.30
N THR A 809 51.59 -9.94 -9.96
CA THR A 809 50.33 -9.20 -9.73
C THR A 809 49.78 -9.52 -8.34
N VAL A 810 48.68 -8.87 -7.96
CA VAL A 810 47.99 -9.10 -6.70
C VAL A 810 46.53 -9.37 -7.02
N ASP A 811 46.02 -10.51 -6.57
CA ASP A 811 44.65 -10.97 -6.80
C ASP A 811 44.10 -11.60 -5.51
N GLU A 812 42.91 -11.19 -5.09
CA GLU A 812 42.28 -11.55 -3.80
C GLU A 812 43.25 -11.48 -2.59
N GLY A 813 44.12 -10.46 -2.54
CA GLY A 813 45.13 -10.30 -1.50
C GLY A 813 46.36 -11.23 -1.60
N VAL A 814 46.46 -12.11 -2.61
CA VAL A 814 47.60 -13.00 -2.88
C VAL A 814 48.53 -12.38 -3.92
N ILE A 815 49.83 -12.34 -3.64
CA ILE A 815 50.88 -11.91 -4.57
C ILE A 815 51.25 -13.10 -5.47
N THR A 816 50.87 -13.07 -6.74
CA THR A 816 51.17 -14.12 -7.72
C THR A 816 52.39 -13.73 -8.57
N ILE A 817 53.45 -14.53 -8.51
CA ILE A 817 54.69 -14.33 -9.28
C ILE A 817 54.72 -15.31 -10.48
N SER A 818 54.88 -14.79 -11.69
CA SER A 818 55.00 -15.58 -12.92
C SER A 818 55.68 -14.79 -14.05
N THR A 819 55.85 -15.41 -15.22
CA THR A 819 56.35 -14.72 -16.43
C THR A 819 55.32 -13.71 -16.94
N ILE A 820 55.76 -12.65 -17.61
CA ILE A 820 54.85 -11.67 -18.19
C ILE A 820 53.95 -12.32 -19.25
N GLU A 821 54.44 -13.30 -20.00
CA GLU A 821 53.68 -14.05 -21.01
C GLU A 821 52.65 -15.04 -20.42
N ASP A 822 52.73 -15.36 -19.13
CA ASP A 822 51.79 -16.21 -18.40
C ASP A 822 50.76 -15.36 -17.63
N LEU A 823 51.21 -14.28 -16.99
CA LEU A 823 50.32 -13.24 -16.43
C LEU A 823 49.43 -12.64 -17.53
N ALA A 824 49.98 -12.38 -18.72
CA ALA A 824 49.25 -11.91 -19.89
C ALA A 824 48.27 -12.93 -20.51
N ARG A 825 48.31 -14.21 -20.10
CA ARG A 825 47.31 -15.22 -20.53
C ARG A 825 46.09 -15.26 -19.64
N ASN A 826 46.19 -14.74 -18.40
CA ASN A 826 45.05 -14.60 -17.52
C ASN A 826 44.22 -13.35 -17.91
N VAL A 827 43.71 -13.35 -19.15
CA VAL A 827 42.70 -12.39 -19.60
C VAL A 827 41.33 -13.04 -19.54
N GLU A 828 40.43 -12.42 -18.80
CA GLU A 828 39.03 -12.80 -18.73
C GLU A 828 38.21 -11.92 -19.67
N THR A 829 36.89 -12.12 -19.73
CA THR A 829 35.98 -11.20 -20.44
C THR A 829 34.79 -10.90 -19.56
N ARG A 830 34.66 -9.64 -19.13
CA ARG A 830 33.54 -9.16 -18.32
C ARG A 830 32.69 -8.18 -19.12
N THR A 831 31.38 -8.28 -18.92
CA THR A 831 30.40 -7.36 -19.49
C THR A 831 29.94 -6.38 -18.41
N TYR A 832 30.10 -5.08 -18.65
CA TYR A 832 29.64 -4.01 -17.77
C TYR A 832 28.44 -3.30 -18.40
N ASP A 833 27.30 -3.27 -17.73
CA ASP A 833 26.18 -2.43 -18.19
C ASP A 833 26.47 -0.96 -17.84
N ILE A 834 26.36 -0.08 -18.84
CA ILE A 834 26.56 1.37 -18.73
C ILE A 834 25.31 2.16 -19.18
N ARG A 835 24.15 1.50 -19.31
CA ARG A 835 22.89 2.13 -19.76
C ARG A 835 22.40 3.25 -18.85
N ASP A 836 22.82 3.24 -17.59
CA ASP A 836 22.66 4.29 -16.58
C ASP A 836 23.59 5.49 -16.82
N LEU A 837 24.85 5.23 -17.17
CA LEU A 837 25.86 6.26 -17.44
C LEU A 837 25.68 6.98 -18.78
N ILE A 838 25.02 6.36 -19.76
CA ILE A 838 24.76 6.94 -21.10
C ILE A 838 23.37 7.57 -21.26
N ILE A 839 22.64 7.76 -20.16
CA ILE A 839 21.47 8.64 -20.16
C ILE A 839 21.97 10.08 -20.29
N SER A 840 21.57 10.77 -21.37
CA SER A 840 21.69 12.22 -21.45
C SER A 840 20.63 12.83 -20.54
N ILE A 841 21.07 13.67 -19.60
CA ILE A 841 20.22 14.39 -18.66
C ILE A 841 20.02 15.78 -19.26
N PRO A 842 18.83 16.12 -19.78
CA PRO A 842 18.62 17.40 -20.46
C PRO A 842 18.70 18.56 -19.47
N ASP A 843 19.39 19.62 -19.88
CA ASP A 843 19.42 20.91 -19.20
C ASP A 843 18.20 21.73 -19.61
N PHE A 844 17.32 22.00 -18.66
CA PHE A 844 16.12 22.81 -18.87
C PHE A 844 16.43 24.28 -18.61
N GLN A 845 16.91 24.98 -19.64
CA GLN A 845 17.07 26.44 -19.58
C GLN A 845 15.73 27.15 -19.23
N GLN A 846 15.81 28.36 -18.67
CA GLN A 846 14.60 29.13 -18.37
C GLN A 846 13.86 29.46 -19.68
N PRO A 847 12.56 29.13 -19.82
CA PRO A 847 11.76 29.67 -20.91
C PRO A 847 11.85 31.20 -20.82
N ASN A 848 12.12 31.85 -21.94
CA ASN A 848 12.49 33.26 -21.91
C ASN A 848 11.25 34.14 -21.65
N VAL A 849 10.93 34.39 -20.37
CA VAL A 849 9.75 35.16 -19.92
C VAL A 849 9.94 36.67 -20.15
N GLN A 850 10.20 37.05 -21.39
CA GLN A 850 9.95 38.39 -21.89
C GLN A 850 8.44 38.54 -22.11
N ASN A 851 7.79 39.26 -21.19
CA ASN A 851 6.44 39.79 -21.45
C ASN A 851 6.52 40.59 -22.76
N ASN A 852 5.71 40.25 -23.76
CA ASN A 852 5.67 40.93 -25.08
C ASN A 852 5.08 42.35 -24.98
N ASN A 853 5.86 43.22 -24.35
CA ASN A 853 5.65 44.63 -24.09
C ASN A 853 6.80 45.46 -24.69
N ASP A 854 7.44 44.97 -25.76
CA ASP A 854 8.35 45.83 -26.51
C ASP A 854 7.56 46.99 -27.15
N THR A 855 8.18 48.15 -27.04
CA THR A 855 7.73 49.45 -27.49
C THR A 855 7.49 49.48 -29.00
N GLY A 856 6.31 49.95 -29.42
CA GLY A 856 5.97 49.99 -30.84
C GLY A 856 6.61 51.17 -31.58
N THR A 857 7.15 50.89 -32.77
CA THR A 857 7.51 51.88 -33.79
C THR A 857 7.15 51.38 -35.19
N ASP A 858 6.96 52.35 -36.10
CA ASP A 858 6.82 52.19 -37.55
C ASP A 858 5.54 51.54 -38.09
N VAL A 859 4.53 52.39 -38.36
CA VAL A 859 3.52 52.16 -39.40
C VAL A 859 3.85 53.11 -40.56
N THR A 860 4.83 52.74 -41.38
CA THR A 860 5.11 53.44 -42.64
C THR A 860 4.00 53.16 -43.65
N VAL A 861 3.35 54.23 -44.11
CA VAL A 861 2.35 54.17 -45.18
C VAL A 861 3.09 54.16 -46.52
N GLY A 862 3.10 53.01 -47.19
CA GLY A 862 3.56 52.83 -48.57
C GLY A 862 2.49 52.11 -49.40
N GLY A 863 2.29 52.54 -50.64
CA GLY A 863 1.21 52.04 -51.52
C GLY A 863 1.69 51.37 -52.80
N ASP A 864 0.70 50.90 -53.56
CA ASP A 864 0.71 50.51 -54.98
C ASP A 864 1.49 49.26 -55.47
N ASN A 865 0.72 48.39 -56.14
CA ASN A 865 1.04 47.54 -57.30
C ASN A 865 2.39 46.75 -57.37
N GLY A 866 2.27 45.42 -57.32
CA GLY A 866 3.27 44.47 -57.84
C GLY A 866 2.70 43.05 -57.89
N GLY A 867 2.37 42.53 -59.08
CA GLY A 867 1.54 41.33 -59.22
C GLY A 867 2.28 40.03 -59.56
N GLY A 868 1.59 38.90 -59.37
CA GLY A 868 1.83 37.63 -60.07
C GLY A 868 2.65 36.56 -59.32
N GLY A 869 2.08 35.35 -59.23
CA GLY A 869 2.74 34.16 -58.67
C GLY A 869 1.75 33.26 -57.94
N GLY A 870 1.22 32.23 -58.63
CA GLY A 870 0.17 31.37 -58.09
C GLY A 870 0.68 30.13 -57.34
N GLY A 871 -0.21 29.44 -56.62
CA GLY A 871 0.09 28.12 -56.05
C GLY A 871 -0.96 27.59 -55.06
N GLY A 872 -1.48 26.39 -55.36
CA GLY A 872 -2.01 25.37 -54.43
C GLY A 872 -2.77 25.79 -53.17
N GLY A 873 -4.09 25.61 -53.17
CA GLY A 873 -4.91 25.69 -51.95
C GLY A 873 -4.78 24.48 -51.02
N GLY A 874 -5.25 24.64 -49.79
CA GLY A 874 -5.40 23.58 -48.78
C GLY A 874 -6.28 24.08 -47.64
N GLY A 875 -7.26 23.29 -47.20
CA GLY A 875 -8.19 23.69 -46.15
C GLY A 875 -7.50 23.73 -44.79
N GLY A 876 -7.54 24.88 -44.10
CA GLY A 876 -6.94 25.02 -42.77
C GLY A 876 -7.71 24.25 -41.70
N ASN A 877 -7.04 23.35 -41.00
CA ASN A 877 -7.58 22.71 -39.80
C ASN A 877 -7.84 23.77 -38.72
N LEU A 878 -9.05 23.79 -38.14
CA LEU A 878 -9.44 24.68 -37.03
C LEU A 878 -8.81 24.32 -35.67
N PHE A 879 -7.73 23.54 -35.68
CA PHE A 879 -6.86 23.22 -34.55
C PHE A 879 -5.39 23.29 -34.99
N GLY A 880 -4.96 24.49 -35.41
CA GLY A 880 -3.56 24.87 -35.24
C GLY A 880 -3.28 25.08 -33.75
N GLY A 881 -2.12 24.73 -33.21
CA GLY A 881 -0.83 24.61 -33.90
C GLY A 881 0.07 25.75 -33.47
N ALA A 882 0.27 25.90 -32.16
CA ALA A 882 1.18 26.89 -31.58
C ALA A 882 2.63 26.42 -31.74
N GLY A 883 3.08 26.32 -32.99
CA GLY A 883 4.51 26.28 -33.30
C GLY A 883 5.11 27.64 -32.94
N GLY A 884 5.59 27.77 -31.70
CA GLY A 884 6.54 28.81 -31.37
C GLY A 884 7.81 28.59 -32.18
N GLU A 885 8.48 29.68 -32.56
CA GLU A 885 9.77 29.59 -33.23
C GLU A 885 10.83 29.13 -32.21
N GLU A 886 11.04 27.81 -32.14
CA GLU A 886 12.17 27.21 -31.44
C GLU A 886 13.46 27.61 -32.17
N GLN A 887 13.99 28.78 -31.81
CA GLN A 887 15.26 29.29 -32.30
C GLN A 887 16.41 28.42 -31.74
N GLN A 888 16.67 27.35 -32.47
CA GLN A 888 17.92 26.61 -32.63
C GLN A 888 19.01 26.94 -31.60
N ASN A 889 19.11 26.07 -30.59
CA ASN A 889 20.32 25.82 -29.79
C ASN A 889 20.28 24.35 -29.29
N GLU A 890 20.15 23.41 -30.24
CA GLU A 890 20.24 21.97 -29.96
C GLU A 890 21.70 21.46 -29.89
N GLU A 891 22.69 22.34 -30.13
CA GLU A 891 24.09 21.96 -30.42
C GLU A 891 24.89 21.40 -29.22
N ASP A 892 24.43 21.57 -27.98
CA ASP A 892 25.18 21.16 -26.76
C ASP A 892 24.73 19.80 -26.16
N GLN A 893 23.66 19.16 -26.64
CA GLN A 893 23.24 17.86 -26.09
C GLN A 893 24.04 16.69 -26.68
N LEU A 894 25.06 16.26 -25.93
CA LEU A 894 25.83 15.03 -26.20
C LEU A 894 24.90 13.85 -26.50
N THR A 895 25.07 13.24 -27.66
CA THR A 895 24.28 12.07 -28.06
C THR A 895 24.70 10.84 -27.26
N ARG A 896 23.87 9.79 -27.29
CA ARG A 896 24.22 8.50 -26.71
C ARG A 896 25.54 7.94 -27.28
N THR A 897 25.85 8.21 -28.54
CA THR A 897 27.10 7.79 -29.18
C THR A 897 28.29 8.51 -28.56
N ASP A 898 28.20 9.83 -28.40
CA ASP A 898 29.27 10.65 -27.84
C ASP A 898 29.53 10.31 -26.36
N LEU A 899 28.48 10.00 -25.60
CA LEU A 899 28.60 9.52 -24.22
C LEU A 899 29.28 8.14 -24.13
N VAL A 900 28.96 7.22 -25.06
CA VAL A 900 29.65 5.93 -25.16
C VAL A 900 31.13 6.12 -25.53
N GLU A 901 31.42 7.01 -26.49
CA GLU A 901 32.79 7.29 -26.92
C GLU A 901 33.61 7.98 -25.82
N GLN A 902 33.04 8.94 -25.09
CA GLN A 902 33.69 9.58 -23.93
C GLN A 902 34.05 8.55 -22.84
N ILE A 903 33.12 7.67 -22.46
CA ILE A 903 33.41 6.61 -21.47
C ILE A 903 34.48 5.64 -22.00
N THR A 904 34.43 5.31 -23.29
CA THR A 904 35.37 4.40 -23.96
C THR A 904 36.78 4.99 -24.10
N SER A 905 36.90 6.29 -24.38
CA SER A 905 38.20 6.98 -24.37
C SER A 905 38.72 7.15 -22.95
N LEU A 906 37.88 7.58 -22.01
CA LEU A 906 38.26 7.71 -20.60
C LEU A 906 38.85 6.41 -20.03
N ILE A 907 38.23 5.26 -20.32
CA ILE A 907 38.76 3.94 -19.91
C ILE A 907 40.13 3.68 -20.55
N ARG A 908 40.28 3.87 -21.88
CA ARG A 908 41.55 3.59 -22.58
C ARG A 908 42.69 4.51 -22.15
N GLU A 909 42.40 5.79 -21.98
CA GLU A 909 43.37 6.85 -21.65
C GLU A 909 43.79 6.85 -20.18
N THR A 910 42.98 6.31 -19.27
CA THR A 910 43.27 6.31 -17.82
C THR A 910 43.56 4.93 -17.22
N ILE A 911 43.10 3.84 -17.83
CA ILE A 911 43.25 2.48 -17.29
C ILE A 911 43.96 1.59 -18.31
N GLY A 912 45.01 0.88 -17.88
CA GLY A 912 45.71 -0.10 -18.72
C GLY A 912 46.35 0.49 -19.99
N VAL A 913 46.75 1.77 -19.95
CA VAL A 913 47.28 2.53 -21.10
C VAL A 913 48.34 1.74 -21.86
N GLY A 914 48.16 1.57 -23.18
CA GLY A 914 49.05 0.81 -24.06
C GLY A 914 48.91 -0.72 -24.02
N THR A 915 47.98 -1.27 -23.22
CA THR A 915 47.64 -2.72 -23.26
C THR A 915 46.52 -3.05 -24.25
N TRP A 916 45.70 -2.06 -24.61
CA TRP A 916 44.61 -2.14 -25.59
C TRP A 916 45.12 -2.35 -27.01
N LYS A 917 44.50 -3.26 -27.77
CA LYS A 917 44.90 -3.55 -29.17
C LYS A 917 44.66 -2.36 -30.10
N GLU A 918 43.66 -1.54 -29.77
CA GLU A 918 43.35 -0.28 -30.44
C GLU A 918 44.51 0.73 -30.34
N ASP A 919 45.30 0.66 -29.26
CA ASP A 919 46.46 1.54 -29.00
C ASP A 919 47.81 0.87 -29.38
N GLY A 920 47.78 -0.29 -30.06
CA GLY A 920 48.96 -1.07 -30.42
C GLY A 920 49.44 -2.08 -29.38
N GLY A 921 48.72 -2.25 -28.28
CA GLY A 921 48.92 -3.34 -27.31
C GLY A 921 48.57 -4.72 -27.88
N GLN A 922 48.93 -5.79 -27.16
CA GLN A 922 48.73 -7.16 -27.66
C GLN A 922 47.52 -7.88 -27.04
N LEU A 923 46.90 -7.35 -25.98
CA LEU A 923 46.05 -8.11 -25.07
C LEU A 923 44.61 -7.60 -25.03
N GLY A 924 44.41 -6.34 -24.65
CA GLY A 924 43.10 -5.78 -24.35
C GLY A 924 42.19 -5.61 -25.57
N THR A 925 40.88 -5.77 -25.40
CA THR A 925 39.87 -5.23 -26.31
C THR A 925 38.68 -4.67 -25.54
N LEU A 926 38.15 -3.54 -25.99
CA LEU A 926 36.95 -2.89 -25.45
C LEU A 926 35.94 -2.67 -26.58
N ARG A 927 34.70 -3.15 -26.43
CA ARG A 927 33.62 -2.95 -27.41
C ARG A 927 32.29 -2.62 -26.74
N GLU A 928 31.53 -1.69 -27.29
CA GLU A 928 30.12 -1.49 -26.91
C GLU A 928 29.21 -2.47 -27.65
N LEU A 929 28.16 -2.92 -26.96
CA LEU A 929 27.01 -3.59 -27.56
C LEU A 929 25.71 -3.18 -26.84
N THR A 930 24.98 -2.22 -27.39
CA THR A 930 23.63 -1.79 -26.94
C THR A 930 23.56 -1.23 -25.51
N GLY A 931 24.62 -0.54 -25.08
CA GLY A 931 24.80 0.04 -23.75
C GLY A 931 25.54 -0.87 -22.76
N GLN A 932 26.15 -1.95 -23.25
CA GLN A 932 27.03 -2.81 -22.45
C GLN A 932 28.45 -2.75 -23.01
N LEU A 933 29.44 -2.54 -22.15
CA LEU A 933 30.85 -2.66 -22.51
C LEU A 933 31.30 -4.11 -22.31
N VAL A 934 31.59 -4.79 -23.41
CA VAL A 934 32.27 -6.09 -23.40
C VAL A 934 33.77 -5.81 -23.42
N VAL A 935 34.44 -6.12 -22.30
CA VAL A 935 35.86 -5.87 -22.09
C VAL A 935 36.58 -7.20 -21.92
N THR A 936 37.70 -7.39 -22.61
CA THR A 936 38.61 -8.52 -22.44
C THR A 936 39.96 -7.98 -21.97
N GLN A 937 40.38 -8.29 -20.74
CA GLN A 937 41.61 -7.79 -20.12
C GLN A 937 41.98 -8.64 -18.87
N THR A 938 43.07 -8.32 -18.18
CA THR A 938 43.47 -8.98 -16.92
C THR A 938 42.59 -8.57 -15.71
N PRO A 939 42.47 -9.40 -14.66
CA PRO A 939 41.63 -9.12 -13.48
C PRO A 939 41.93 -7.78 -12.80
N GLU A 940 43.18 -7.37 -12.73
CA GLU A 940 43.60 -6.14 -12.04
C GLU A 940 43.09 -4.88 -12.78
N VAL A 941 42.98 -4.95 -14.11
CA VAL A 941 42.33 -3.91 -14.91
C VAL A 941 40.82 -4.01 -14.82
N HIS A 942 40.25 -5.22 -14.77
CA HIS A 942 38.82 -5.41 -14.55
C HIS A 942 38.34 -4.84 -13.21
N GLN A 943 39.14 -4.94 -12.14
CA GLN A 943 38.91 -4.24 -10.88
C GLN A 943 38.93 -2.71 -11.07
N GLN A 944 39.95 -2.16 -11.75
CA GLN A 944 40.08 -0.71 -11.99
C GLN A 944 38.90 -0.15 -12.81
N ILE A 945 38.45 -0.86 -13.85
CA ILE A 945 37.28 -0.49 -14.65
C ILE A 945 36.01 -0.54 -13.79
N GLN A 946 35.84 -1.57 -12.96
CA GLN A 946 34.71 -1.67 -12.04
C GLN A 946 34.68 -0.49 -11.05
N GLN A 947 35.83 -0.13 -10.47
CA GLN A 947 35.96 1.02 -9.55
C GLN A 947 35.70 2.36 -10.24
N LEU A 948 36.17 2.57 -11.48
CA LEU A 948 35.89 3.78 -12.25
C LEU A 948 34.40 3.89 -12.58
N LEU A 949 33.78 2.82 -13.11
CA LEU A 949 32.36 2.82 -13.46
C LEU A 949 31.48 3.02 -12.22
N GLU A 950 31.81 2.41 -11.07
CA GLU A 950 31.10 2.64 -9.82
C GLU A 950 31.20 4.10 -9.35
N LYS A 951 32.38 4.71 -9.44
CA LYS A 951 32.58 6.14 -9.08
C LYS A 951 31.84 7.08 -10.03
N LEU A 952 31.74 6.75 -11.32
CA LEU A 952 30.92 7.49 -12.29
C LEU A 952 29.42 7.33 -12.01
N ARG A 953 28.96 6.13 -11.63
CA ARG A 953 27.56 5.90 -11.22
C ARG A 953 27.21 6.68 -9.98
N GLU A 954 28.08 6.67 -8.98
CA GLU A 954 27.83 7.39 -7.73
C GLU A 954 27.78 8.90 -7.95
N GLN A 955 28.68 9.47 -8.75
CA GLN A 955 28.63 10.89 -9.11
C GLN A 955 27.34 11.29 -9.85
N ARG A 956 26.78 10.38 -10.67
CA ARG A 956 25.49 10.56 -11.37
C ARG A 956 24.25 10.22 -10.51
N SER A 957 24.37 9.43 -9.46
CA SER A 957 23.24 9.08 -8.58
C SER A 957 22.95 10.14 -7.52
N ILE A 958 23.91 11.05 -7.27
CA ILE A 958 23.71 12.24 -6.43
C ILE A 958 22.65 13.15 -7.05
N GLN A 959 21.54 13.30 -6.34
CA GLN A 959 20.50 14.29 -6.63
C GLN A 959 20.54 15.42 -5.60
N VAL A 960 20.03 16.59 -5.97
CA VAL A 960 19.85 17.71 -5.05
C VAL A 960 18.40 18.17 -5.12
N THR A 961 17.73 18.19 -3.97
CA THR A 961 16.45 18.91 -3.82
C THR A 961 16.76 20.32 -3.33
N ILE A 962 16.33 21.33 -4.08
CA ILE A 962 16.35 22.72 -3.66
C ILE A 962 14.93 23.17 -3.30
N GLU A 963 14.78 23.61 -2.07
CA GLU A 963 13.62 24.37 -1.59
C GLU A 963 13.97 25.86 -1.63
N THR A 964 13.17 26.68 -2.31
CA THR A 964 13.28 28.14 -2.25
C THR A 964 12.02 28.72 -1.64
N ARG A 965 12.13 29.42 -0.50
CA ARG A 965 11.02 30.02 0.24
C ARG A 965 10.96 31.52 -0.04
N PHE A 966 9.91 31.96 -0.73
CA PHE A 966 9.52 33.36 -0.86
C PHE A 966 8.54 33.67 0.26
N LEU A 967 9.01 34.33 1.31
CA LEU A 967 8.21 34.71 2.47
C LEU A 967 7.99 36.21 2.44
N THR A 968 6.74 36.65 2.31
CA THR A 968 6.37 38.07 2.42
C THR A 968 5.59 38.30 3.70
N VAL A 969 6.11 39.17 4.55
CA VAL A 969 5.44 39.66 5.75
C VAL A 969 4.98 41.09 5.48
N GLN A 970 3.69 41.35 5.59
CA GLN A 970 3.08 42.68 5.47
C GLN A 970 2.46 43.08 6.80
N LYS A 971 2.55 44.36 7.14
CA LYS A 971 2.02 44.96 8.36
C LYS A 971 1.55 46.37 8.04
N ASN A 972 0.24 46.53 8.00
CA ASN A 972 -0.43 47.71 7.49
C ASN A 972 -1.31 48.30 8.60
N PHE A 973 -1.23 49.62 8.79
CA PHE A 973 -1.88 50.35 9.86
C PHE A 973 -2.57 51.61 9.33
N LEU A 974 -3.74 51.91 9.89
CA LEU A 974 -4.53 53.10 9.58
C LEU A 974 -5.11 53.66 10.89
N GLU A 975 -4.94 54.96 11.13
CA GLU A 975 -5.75 55.75 12.07
C GLU A 975 -6.37 56.92 11.28
N ASP A 976 -7.69 57.04 11.25
CA ASP A 976 -8.39 58.25 10.80
C ASP A 976 -9.28 58.74 11.94
N VAL A 977 -8.91 59.86 12.57
CA VAL A 977 -9.65 60.44 13.70
C VAL A 977 -9.79 61.94 13.54
N GLY A 978 -11.03 62.42 13.56
CA GLY A 978 -11.35 63.83 13.40
C GLY A 978 -12.81 64.20 13.66
N VAL A 979 -13.03 65.50 13.79
CA VAL A 979 -14.35 66.14 13.81
C VAL A 979 -14.35 67.24 12.74
N ASP A 980 -15.27 67.16 11.79
CA ASP A 980 -15.56 68.25 10.85
C ASP A 980 -16.87 68.93 11.26
N PHE A 981 -16.89 70.26 11.18
CA PHE A 981 -18.03 71.10 11.53
C PHE A 981 -18.47 71.87 10.28
N ASP A 982 -19.76 71.82 9.96
CA ASP A 982 -20.36 72.67 8.93
C ASP A 982 -21.57 73.41 9.49
N PHE A 983 -21.54 74.74 9.35
CA PHE A 983 -22.54 75.67 9.85
C PHE A 983 -23.27 76.28 8.66
N SER A 984 -24.60 76.22 8.62
CA SER A 984 -25.39 76.88 7.58
C SER A 984 -26.31 77.94 8.17
N PHE A 985 -26.24 79.14 7.58
CA PHE A 985 -26.97 80.33 8.01
C PHE A 985 -28.08 80.63 7.00
N ASN A 986 -29.35 80.66 7.45
CA ASN A 986 -30.51 80.68 6.57
C ASN A 986 -30.93 82.11 6.22
N ASN A 987 -30.12 82.77 5.39
CA ASN A 987 -30.21 84.21 5.12
C ASN A 987 -31.52 84.64 4.44
N THR A 988 -32.52 84.97 5.26
CA THR A 988 -33.86 85.42 4.84
C THR A 988 -33.91 86.89 4.40
N ASP A 989 -32.99 87.74 4.88
CA ASP A 989 -32.88 89.16 4.50
C ASP A 989 -31.69 89.40 3.55
N ASN A 990 -31.93 90.05 2.41
CA ASN A 990 -31.02 90.04 1.26
C ASN A 990 -29.84 91.05 1.36
N ALA A 991 -29.21 91.15 2.54
CA ALA A 991 -28.33 92.25 2.92
C ALA A 991 -26.83 91.92 3.03
N PHE A 992 -26.42 90.64 3.05
CA PHE A 992 -25.02 90.26 3.27
C PHE A 992 -24.34 89.70 2.00
N SER A 993 -23.91 90.61 1.10
CA SER A 993 -23.00 90.26 0.01
C SER A 993 -21.57 90.06 0.54
N GLY A 994 -21.35 88.94 1.21
CA GLY A 994 -20.05 88.53 1.74
C GLY A 994 -19.10 88.09 0.62
N ILE A 995 -17.91 88.69 0.55
CA ILE A 995 -16.86 88.28 -0.39
C ILE A 995 -16.34 86.89 0.03
N VAL A 996 -16.72 85.86 -0.72
CA VAL A 996 -16.13 84.51 -0.60
C VAL A 996 -14.67 84.58 -1.10
N PRO A 997 -13.65 84.31 -0.26
CA PRO A 997 -12.26 84.43 -0.67
C PRO A 997 -11.82 83.18 -1.46
N GLY A 998 -12.20 83.05 -2.74
CA GLY A 998 -11.78 81.88 -3.51
C GLY A 998 -12.39 81.57 -4.88
N THR A 999 -12.69 82.55 -5.73
CA THR A 999 -12.96 82.27 -7.16
C THR A 999 -12.28 83.25 -8.10
N GLY A 1000 -11.85 82.75 -9.27
CA GLY A 1000 -11.64 83.60 -10.44
C GLY A 1000 -12.99 84.12 -10.97
N PRO A 1001 -13.01 85.19 -11.76
CA PRO A 1001 -14.25 85.89 -12.10
C PRO A 1001 -15.19 85.02 -12.96
N LEU A 1002 -16.31 84.60 -12.37
CA LEU A 1002 -17.49 84.15 -13.10
C LEU A 1002 -18.37 85.36 -13.47
N PRO A 1003 -18.93 85.41 -14.70
CA PRO A 1003 -19.71 86.56 -15.14
C PRO A 1003 -21.10 86.59 -14.50
N ILE A 1004 -21.45 87.69 -13.83
CA ILE A 1004 -22.82 87.94 -13.36
C ILE A 1004 -23.65 88.45 -14.55
N GLY A 1005 -24.42 87.55 -15.16
CA GLY A 1005 -25.48 87.92 -16.10
C GLY A 1005 -26.74 88.34 -15.34
N PHE A 1006 -27.12 89.60 -15.45
CA PHE A 1006 -28.44 90.07 -15.00
C PHE A 1006 -29.50 89.75 -16.07
N ASP A 1007 -30.33 88.75 -15.82
CA ASP A 1007 -31.62 88.58 -16.50
C ASP A 1007 -32.76 88.53 -15.46
N GLY A 1008 -33.94 89.03 -15.83
CA GLY A 1008 -35.02 89.43 -14.94
C GLY A 1008 -35.91 88.29 -14.43
N GLN A 1009 -35.32 87.24 -13.84
CA GLN A 1009 -36.05 86.14 -13.19
C GLN A 1009 -35.90 86.22 -11.66
N THR A 1010 -36.99 86.49 -10.95
CA THR A 1010 -37.01 86.53 -9.48
C THR A 1010 -36.93 85.14 -8.87
N GLN A 1011 -35.72 84.64 -8.67
CA GLN A 1011 -35.49 83.50 -7.77
C GLN A 1011 -35.58 83.95 -6.30
N THR A 1012 -36.79 83.93 -5.74
CA THR A 1012 -36.99 83.92 -4.29
C THR A 1012 -36.50 82.59 -3.73
N GLY A 1013 -35.22 82.55 -3.37
CA GLY A 1013 -34.54 81.33 -2.96
C GLY A 1013 -33.04 81.54 -2.72
N VAL A 1014 -32.67 82.47 -1.85
CA VAL A 1014 -31.30 82.52 -1.31
C VAL A 1014 -31.11 81.27 -0.46
N GLY A 1015 -30.34 80.31 -0.96
CA GLY A 1015 -29.97 79.11 -0.19
C GLY A 1015 -29.11 79.47 1.02
N PRO A 1016 -29.09 78.63 2.07
CA PRO A 1016 -28.34 78.94 3.28
C PRO A 1016 -26.84 79.05 3.01
N ILE A 1017 -26.21 80.07 3.60
CA ILE A 1017 -24.76 80.31 3.49
C ILE A 1017 -24.05 79.25 4.32
N GLN A 1018 -23.32 78.33 3.67
CA GLN A 1018 -22.55 77.28 4.36
C GLN A 1018 -21.13 77.75 4.67
N VAL A 1019 -20.68 77.49 5.89
CA VAL A 1019 -19.35 77.79 6.43
C VAL A 1019 -18.78 76.50 7.03
N GLY A 1020 -18.32 75.63 6.14
CA GLY A 1020 -17.73 74.34 6.47
C GLY A 1020 -16.24 74.43 6.79
N GLN A 1021 -15.78 73.59 7.73
CA GLN A 1021 -14.35 73.31 7.90
C GLN A 1021 -13.80 72.56 6.68
N SER A 1022 -14.62 71.72 6.02
CA SER A 1022 -14.41 71.01 4.74
C SER A 1022 -13.13 70.15 4.65
N SER A 1023 -12.39 70.04 5.74
CA SER A 1023 -11.12 69.32 5.85
C SER A 1023 -11.28 67.81 5.71
N ALA A 1024 -12.50 67.31 5.91
CA ALA A 1024 -12.89 65.92 5.71
C ALA A 1024 -12.53 65.36 4.33
N ALA A 1025 -12.42 66.20 3.29
CA ALA A 1025 -11.96 65.81 1.95
C ALA A 1025 -10.42 65.64 1.87
N PHE A 1026 -9.65 66.44 2.59
CA PHE A 1026 -8.19 66.40 2.55
C PHE A 1026 -7.60 65.27 3.42
N THR A 1027 -8.19 65.00 4.58
CA THR A 1027 -7.72 63.93 5.49
C THR A 1027 -8.40 62.58 5.26
N GLN A 1028 -9.33 62.49 4.29
CA GLN A 1028 -10.18 61.32 4.08
C GLN A 1028 -9.36 60.04 3.92
N ALA A 1029 -9.61 59.02 4.75
CA ALA A 1029 -8.86 57.77 4.78
C ALA A 1029 -8.56 57.20 3.38
N SER A 1030 -9.58 57.15 2.51
CA SER A 1030 -9.54 56.71 1.10
C SER A 1030 -8.44 57.33 0.23
N THR A 1031 -7.89 58.48 0.62
CA THR A 1031 -6.88 59.23 -0.14
C THR A 1031 -5.45 59.06 0.37
N LEU A 1032 -5.23 58.24 1.42
CA LEU A 1032 -3.93 57.96 2.04
C LEU A 1032 -3.18 56.79 1.37
N GLN A 1033 -3.06 56.82 0.04
CA GLN A 1033 -2.40 55.77 -0.73
C GLN A 1033 -0.87 55.89 -0.64
N THR A 1034 -0.23 55.03 0.16
CA THR A 1034 1.24 55.01 0.38
C THR A 1034 2.07 54.50 -0.81
N GLY A 1035 1.42 53.92 -1.81
CA GLY A 1035 2.09 53.18 -2.90
C GLY A 1035 2.55 51.77 -2.53
N VAL A 1036 2.35 51.33 -1.28
CA VAL A 1036 2.68 49.96 -0.83
C VAL A 1036 1.48 49.04 -1.00
N SER A 1037 1.73 47.80 -1.44
CA SER A 1037 0.68 46.80 -1.64
C SER A 1037 0.00 46.42 -0.32
N GLY A 1038 -1.34 46.33 -0.34
CA GLY A 1038 -2.18 45.99 0.82
C GLY A 1038 -2.64 47.18 1.67
N ASN A 1039 -2.33 48.41 1.26
CA ASN A 1039 -2.74 49.65 1.93
C ASN A 1039 -4.24 49.69 2.28
N LEU A 1040 -4.54 50.07 3.53
CA LEU A 1040 -5.89 49.99 4.11
C LEU A 1040 -6.83 51.14 3.72
N ALA A 1041 -6.31 52.23 3.14
CA ALA A 1041 -7.06 53.46 2.84
C ALA A 1041 -8.38 53.20 2.09
N GLY A 1042 -8.30 52.44 1.00
CA GLY A 1042 -9.43 52.19 0.11
C GLY A 1042 -10.53 51.31 0.73
N SER A 1043 -10.20 50.49 1.73
CA SER A 1043 -11.16 49.59 2.39
C SER A 1043 -12.02 50.30 3.44
N PHE A 1044 -11.52 51.38 4.05
CA PHE A 1044 -12.23 52.17 5.05
C PHE A 1044 -12.79 53.49 4.47
N ALA A 1045 -13.31 53.44 3.25
CA ALA A 1045 -13.78 54.63 2.53
C ALA A 1045 -15.07 55.28 3.07
N ASN A 1046 -15.80 54.67 4.04
CA ASN A 1046 -17.08 55.22 4.52
C ASN A 1046 -17.52 54.92 5.99
N PRO A 1047 -16.63 54.91 7.02
CA PRO A 1047 -17.02 54.76 8.43
C PRO A 1047 -17.58 56.07 9.04
N ASN A 1048 -18.55 56.69 8.38
CA ASN A 1048 -19.10 58.00 8.74
C ASN A 1048 -20.31 57.87 9.68
N LEU A 1049 -20.13 58.18 10.96
CA LEU A 1049 -21.25 58.39 11.90
C LEU A 1049 -21.75 59.83 11.78
N THR A 1050 -22.51 60.11 10.73
CA THR A 1050 -23.08 61.45 10.46
C THR A 1050 -24.23 61.73 11.43
N THR A 1051 -23.93 62.43 12.54
CA THR A 1051 -24.94 62.89 13.51
C THR A 1051 -25.43 64.28 13.12
N THR A 1052 -26.35 64.34 12.15
CA THR A 1052 -26.99 65.60 11.75
C THR A 1052 -27.93 66.09 12.86
N VAL A 1053 -27.42 66.93 13.76
CA VAL A 1053 -28.21 67.58 14.81
C VAL A 1053 -28.99 68.75 14.19
N ASN A 1054 -30.13 68.44 13.56
CA ASN A 1054 -31.10 69.43 13.10
C ASN A 1054 -31.79 70.12 14.30
N ALA A 1055 -31.05 71.02 14.95
CA ALA A 1055 -31.61 71.97 15.89
C ALA A 1055 -32.42 73.00 15.08
N PHE A 1056 -33.75 72.94 15.18
CA PHE A 1056 -34.64 73.92 14.55
C PHE A 1056 -34.59 75.26 15.28
N LEU A 1057 -33.55 76.04 14.99
CA LEU A 1057 -33.46 77.47 15.27
C LEU A 1057 -33.43 78.19 13.91
N ASP A 1058 -34.35 79.14 13.72
CA ASP A 1058 -34.85 79.62 12.40
C ASP A 1058 -33.77 80.07 11.39
N ASP A 1059 -32.61 80.50 11.90
CA ASP A 1059 -31.51 81.13 11.15
C ASP A 1059 -30.18 80.33 11.18
N PHE A 1060 -30.03 79.34 12.08
CA PHE A 1060 -28.74 78.66 12.30
C PHE A 1060 -28.87 77.14 12.43
N GLN A 1061 -28.20 76.43 11.53
CA GLN A 1061 -28.08 74.96 11.54
C GLN A 1061 -26.60 74.58 11.68
N ALA A 1062 -26.31 73.56 12.49
CA ALA A 1062 -24.95 73.05 12.69
C ALA A 1062 -24.93 71.52 12.50
N SER A 1063 -24.09 71.03 11.60
CA SER A 1063 -23.81 69.61 11.44
C SER A 1063 -22.43 69.27 11.97
N ILE A 1064 -22.31 68.09 12.59
CA ILE A 1064 -21.06 67.60 13.17
C ILE A 1064 -20.82 66.19 12.63
N LEU A 1065 -19.69 66.01 11.94
CA LEU A 1065 -19.25 64.71 11.46
C LEU A 1065 -18.06 64.24 12.31
N ILE A 1066 -18.31 63.26 13.17
CA ILE A 1066 -17.25 62.56 13.91
C ILE A 1066 -16.81 61.35 13.09
N ARG A 1067 -15.50 61.26 12.83
CA ARG A 1067 -14.86 60.09 12.23
C ARG A 1067 -13.83 59.55 13.22
N ALA A 1068 -13.90 58.25 13.49
CA ALA A 1068 -12.91 57.54 14.28
C ALA A 1068 -12.81 56.12 13.72
N THR A 1069 -11.67 55.76 13.17
CA THR A 1069 -11.43 54.42 12.60
C THR A 1069 -9.97 54.06 12.78
N GLN A 1070 -9.75 52.83 13.25
CA GLN A 1070 -8.42 52.27 13.40
C GLN A 1070 -8.40 50.89 12.76
N GLY A 1071 -7.50 50.70 11.79
CA GLY A 1071 -7.28 49.44 11.09
C GLY A 1071 -5.87 48.94 11.36
N ASN A 1072 -5.72 47.63 11.58
CA ASN A 1072 -4.44 46.94 11.62
C ASN A 1072 -4.60 45.60 10.91
N GLN A 1073 -3.77 45.36 9.89
CA GLN A 1073 -3.75 44.11 9.13
C GLN A 1073 -2.31 43.61 9.07
N SER A 1074 -2.09 42.37 9.51
CA SER A 1074 -0.83 41.65 9.33
C SER A 1074 -1.07 40.44 8.43
N VAL A 1075 -0.25 40.28 7.40
CA VAL A 1075 -0.37 39.17 6.43
C VAL A 1075 1.00 38.51 6.29
N THR A 1076 1.04 37.18 6.37
CA THR A 1076 2.22 36.39 6.03
C THR A 1076 1.87 35.49 4.86
N ASN A 1077 2.49 35.74 3.70
CA ASN A 1077 2.34 34.94 2.49
C ASN A 1077 3.63 34.16 2.25
N LEU A 1078 3.53 32.83 2.24
CA LEU A 1078 4.62 31.90 1.95
C LEU A 1078 4.36 31.26 0.59
N THR A 1079 5.38 31.21 -0.27
CA THR A 1079 5.39 30.32 -1.44
C THR A 1079 6.73 29.60 -1.48
N ALA A 1080 6.71 28.26 -1.48
CA ALA A 1080 7.89 27.43 -1.30
C ALA A 1080 8.05 26.40 -2.44
N PRO A 1081 8.39 26.80 -3.68
CA PRO A 1081 8.76 25.86 -4.73
C PRO A 1081 9.92 24.95 -4.27
N ARG A 1082 9.70 23.63 -4.45
CA ARG A 1082 10.67 22.57 -4.28
C ARG A 1082 10.96 21.97 -5.66
N LEU A 1083 12.23 21.70 -5.95
CA LEU A 1083 12.69 21.14 -7.23
C LEU A 1083 13.84 20.16 -6.96
N THR A 1084 13.77 18.96 -7.54
CA THR A 1084 14.84 17.95 -7.46
C THR A 1084 15.48 17.78 -8.83
N LEU A 1085 16.81 17.79 -8.89
CA LEU A 1085 17.61 17.66 -10.10
C LEU A 1085 18.89 16.85 -9.83
N PHE A 1086 19.55 16.38 -10.89
CA PHE A 1086 20.84 15.70 -10.76
C PHE A 1086 21.99 16.68 -10.50
N ASN A 1087 23.07 16.19 -9.90
CA ASN A 1087 24.31 16.94 -9.73
C ASN A 1087 24.85 17.44 -11.08
N GLY A 1088 25.03 18.77 -11.22
CA GLY A 1088 25.47 19.45 -12.43
C GLY A 1088 24.33 19.93 -13.35
N GLN A 1089 23.12 19.39 -13.23
CA GLN A 1089 21.98 19.73 -14.08
C GLN A 1089 21.46 21.16 -13.82
N THR A 1090 20.90 21.78 -14.85
CA THR A 1090 20.06 22.96 -14.80
C THR A 1090 18.58 22.57 -14.93
N ALA A 1091 17.77 22.97 -13.95
CA ALA A 1091 16.32 22.71 -13.94
C ALA A 1091 15.51 23.95 -13.55
N THR A 1092 14.25 24.01 -13.98
CA THR A 1092 13.38 25.17 -13.79
C THR A 1092 11.97 24.79 -13.30
N ILE A 1093 11.34 25.72 -12.60
CA ILE A 1093 9.95 25.61 -12.14
C ILE A 1093 9.24 26.96 -12.28
N ASN A 1094 8.04 26.95 -12.87
CA ASN A 1094 7.18 28.11 -13.05
C ASN A 1094 5.86 27.88 -12.32
N VAL A 1095 5.52 28.75 -11.37
CA VAL A 1095 4.29 28.72 -10.59
C VAL A 1095 3.51 29.99 -10.90
N ASP A 1096 2.80 29.95 -12.04
CA ASP A 1096 2.29 31.13 -12.73
C ASP A 1096 0.76 31.17 -12.85
N ARG A 1097 0.20 32.36 -12.68
CA ARG A 1097 -1.19 32.70 -12.93
C ARG A 1097 -1.28 33.65 -14.12
N VAL A 1098 -1.93 33.20 -15.19
CA VAL A 1098 -2.24 34.04 -16.36
C VAL A 1098 -3.53 34.82 -16.11
N ILE A 1099 -3.51 36.12 -16.40
CA ILE A 1099 -4.62 37.06 -16.20
C ILE A 1099 -4.87 37.80 -17.51
N SER A 1100 -6.05 37.57 -18.10
CA SER A 1100 -6.50 38.29 -19.30
C SER A 1100 -7.03 39.68 -18.94
N TYR A 1101 -6.63 40.71 -19.68
CA TYR A 1101 -7.07 42.09 -19.49
C TYR A 1101 -7.29 42.82 -20.83
N VAL A 1102 -8.16 43.84 -20.84
CA VAL A 1102 -8.47 44.65 -22.03
C VAL A 1102 -7.38 45.70 -22.26
N SER A 1103 -6.39 45.37 -23.10
CA SER A 1103 -5.22 46.21 -23.34
C SER A 1103 -5.48 47.44 -24.22
N SER A 1104 -6.46 47.37 -25.12
CA SER A 1104 -6.92 48.51 -25.91
C SER A 1104 -8.32 48.24 -26.48
N LEU A 1105 -8.93 49.29 -27.04
CA LEU A 1105 -10.24 49.25 -27.67
C LEU A 1105 -10.10 49.74 -29.12
N ARG A 1106 -10.62 48.97 -30.07
CA ARG A 1106 -10.76 49.40 -31.47
C ARG A 1106 -12.17 49.95 -31.67
N PRO A 1107 -12.37 51.23 -32.07
CA PRO A 1107 -13.70 51.76 -32.33
C PRO A 1107 -14.29 51.09 -33.57
N VAL A 1108 -15.53 50.64 -33.48
CA VAL A 1108 -16.33 50.12 -34.58
C VAL A 1108 -17.50 51.07 -34.77
N VAL A 1109 -17.58 51.70 -35.94
CA VAL A 1109 -18.59 52.71 -36.26
C VAL A 1109 -19.54 52.19 -37.35
N ALA A 1110 -20.83 52.43 -37.14
CA ALA A 1110 -21.93 52.19 -38.06
C ALA A 1110 -22.86 53.42 -38.05
N GLN A 1111 -23.81 53.47 -38.97
CA GLN A 1111 -24.69 54.64 -39.12
C GLN A 1111 -25.59 54.83 -37.88
N GLY A 1112 -25.23 55.79 -37.03
CA GLY A 1112 -25.91 56.07 -35.75
C GLY A 1112 -25.46 55.23 -34.55
N ALA A 1113 -24.50 54.32 -34.72
CA ALA A 1113 -24.02 53.43 -33.67
C ALA A 1113 -22.48 53.43 -33.58
N VAL A 1114 -21.95 53.53 -32.36
CA VAL A 1114 -20.53 53.36 -32.05
C VAL A 1114 -20.39 52.28 -31.00
N GLY A 1115 -19.47 51.34 -31.24
CA GLY A 1115 -19.10 50.29 -30.30
C GLY A 1115 -17.58 50.17 -30.19
N PHE A 1116 -17.12 49.33 -29.28
CA PHE A 1116 -15.71 49.01 -29.10
C PHE A 1116 -15.49 47.51 -29.24
N GLN A 1117 -14.56 47.11 -30.11
CA GLN A 1117 -14.00 45.77 -30.12
C GLN A 1117 -12.81 45.75 -29.14
N THR A 1118 -12.86 44.90 -28.11
CA THR A 1118 -11.81 44.79 -27.10
C THR A 1118 -10.61 44.00 -27.61
N VAL A 1119 -9.39 44.50 -27.37
CA VAL A 1119 -8.13 43.79 -27.63
C VAL A 1119 -7.61 43.22 -26.30
N ILE A 1120 -7.87 41.94 -26.08
CA ILE A 1120 -7.41 41.23 -24.88
C ILE A 1120 -5.92 40.91 -25.00
N ARG A 1121 -5.15 41.20 -23.94
CA ARG A 1121 -3.80 40.65 -23.73
C ARG A 1121 -3.80 39.80 -22.47
N GLN A 1122 -2.79 38.95 -22.35
CA GLN A 1122 -2.54 38.14 -21.16
C GLN A 1122 -1.32 38.69 -20.41
N LEU A 1123 -1.40 38.63 -19.09
CA LEU A 1123 -0.33 39.00 -18.16
C LEU A 1123 -0.07 37.83 -17.21
N THR A 1124 1.18 37.40 -17.12
CA THR A 1124 1.60 36.34 -16.19
C THR A 1124 2.09 36.95 -14.87
N SER A 1125 1.56 36.45 -13.75
CA SER A 1125 1.98 36.79 -12.39
C SER A 1125 2.18 35.51 -11.58
N GLY A 1126 3.35 35.38 -10.97
CA GLY A 1126 3.79 34.14 -10.34
C GLY A 1126 5.28 34.13 -10.02
N ILE A 1127 5.86 32.94 -9.91
CA ILE A 1127 7.26 32.70 -9.59
C ILE A 1127 7.90 31.82 -10.66
N THR A 1128 8.95 32.34 -11.30
CA THR A 1128 9.91 31.57 -12.10
C THR A 1128 11.17 31.36 -11.28
N LEU A 1129 11.57 30.11 -11.07
CA LEU A 1129 12.86 29.74 -10.46
C LEU A 1129 13.65 28.89 -11.46
N GLY A 1130 14.91 29.27 -11.69
CA GLY A 1130 15.90 28.43 -12.35
C GLY A 1130 17.04 28.14 -11.39
N VAL A 1131 17.51 26.91 -11.40
CA VAL A 1131 18.58 26.42 -10.52
C VAL A 1131 19.53 25.52 -11.32
N THR A 1132 20.82 25.80 -11.23
CA THR A 1132 21.88 24.82 -11.51
C THR A 1132 22.55 24.47 -10.19
N ALA A 1133 22.74 23.19 -9.88
CA ALA A 1133 23.25 22.74 -8.58
C ALA A 1133 24.46 21.81 -8.72
N THR A 1134 25.57 22.15 -8.06
CA THR A 1134 26.81 21.35 -8.09
C THR A 1134 27.25 21.01 -6.67
N VAL A 1135 27.30 19.72 -6.35
CA VAL A 1135 27.71 19.20 -5.04
C VAL A 1135 29.24 19.22 -4.90
N SER A 1136 29.74 19.60 -3.73
CA SER A 1136 31.17 19.63 -3.43
C SER A 1136 31.77 18.22 -3.29
N ALA A 1137 33.07 18.09 -3.53
CA ALA A 1137 33.78 16.80 -3.50
C ALA A 1137 33.87 16.14 -2.09
N ASP A 1138 33.48 16.86 -1.03
CA ASP A 1138 33.31 16.35 0.34
C ASP A 1138 31.84 16.03 0.68
N ARG A 1139 30.91 16.14 -0.28
CA ARG A 1139 29.47 15.87 -0.17
C ARG A 1139 28.76 16.65 0.96
N LYS A 1140 29.34 17.78 1.39
CA LYS A 1140 28.85 18.62 2.50
C LYS A 1140 28.19 19.92 2.05
N TYR A 1141 28.56 20.44 0.88
CA TYR A 1141 28.08 21.73 0.38
C TYR A 1141 27.50 21.58 -1.02
N VAL A 1142 26.56 22.45 -1.36
CA VAL A 1142 26.04 22.60 -2.72
C VAL A 1142 26.26 24.03 -3.18
N THR A 1143 26.92 24.17 -4.32
CA THR A 1143 27.01 25.42 -5.05
C THR A 1143 25.77 25.54 -5.93
N LEU A 1144 24.98 26.59 -5.70
CA LEU A 1144 23.72 26.86 -6.38
C LEU A 1144 23.86 28.14 -7.20
N THR A 1145 23.66 28.04 -8.52
CA THR A 1145 23.40 29.20 -9.38
C THR A 1145 21.90 29.39 -9.47
N LEU A 1146 21.42 30.55 -9.01
CA LEU A 1146 20.01 30.81 -8.72
C LEU A 1146 19.53 32.06 -9.47
N THR A 1147 18.44 31.92 -10.22
CA THR A 1147 17.83 33.02 -11.00
C THR A 1147 16.34 33.26 -10.68
N PRO A 1148 15.92 33.34 -9.39
CA PRO A 1148 14.53 33.54 -9.02
C PRO A 1148 13.97 34.88 -9.50
N THR A 1149 12.76 34.83 -10.09
CA THR A 1149 11.94 35.98 -10.47
C THR A 1149 10.54 35.82 -9.89
N LEU A 1150 10.09 36.80 -9.12
CA LEU A 1150 8.73 36.93 -8.59
C LEU A 1150 8.04 38.11 -9.31
N THR A 1151 6.90 37.88 -9.95
CA THR A 1151 6.09 38.92 -10.60
C THR A 1151 4.69 38.95 -9.97
N ARG A 1152 4.33 40.04 -9.30
CA ARG A 1152 3.04 40.24 -8.64
C ARG A 1152 2.21 41.32 -9.36
N LEU A 1153 0.95 41.01 -9.65
CA LEU A 1153 -0.06 42.01 -9.97
C LEU A 1153 -0.44 42.76 -8.69
N ASN A 1154 -0.19 44.07 -8.64
CA ASN A 1154 -0.60 44.94 -7.53
C ASN A 1154 -2.08 45.32 -7.63
N GLY A 1155 -2.57 45.54 -8.87
CA GLY A 1155 -3.96 45.90 -9.16
C GLY A 1155 -4.19 46.14 -10.66
N ILE A 1156 -5.43 46.40 -11.05
CA ILE A 1156 -5.80 46.79 -12.42
C ILE A 1156 -6.64 48.07 -12.34
N THR A 1157 -6.19 49.13 -13.01
CA THR A 1157 -6.91 50.40 -13.10
C THR A 1157 -7.73 50.44 -14.39
N ASN A 1158 -9.03 50.71 -14.28
CA ASN A 1158 -9.90 50.92 -15.44
C ASN A 1158 -9.80 52.38 -15.92
N PHE A 1159 -9.23 52.61 -17.10
CA PHE A 1159 -9.23 53.91 -17.77
C PHE A 1159 -10.42 54.01 -18.73
N PRO A 1160 -11.36 54.96 -18.55
CA PRO A 1160 -12.51 55.10 -19.43
C PRO A 1160 -12.12 55.71 -20.78
N VAL A 1161 -12.65 55.13 -21.85
CA VAL A 1161 -12.55 55.65 -23.22
C VAL A 1161 -13.97 55.91 -23.72
N ILE A 1162 -14.23 57.11 -24.23
CA ILE A 1162 -15.53 57.53 -24.74
C ILE A 1162 -15.44 57.65 -26.26
N GLY A 1163 -16.32 56.96 -26.97
CA GLY A 1163 -16.49 57.07 -28.41
C GLY A 1163 -17.81 57.74 -28.74
N THR A 1164 -17.79 58.76 -29.59
CA THR A 1164 -18.99 59.50 -30.04
C THR A 1164 -19.16 59.32 -31.54
N ALA A 1165 -20.28 58.77 -31.99
CA ALA A 1165 -20.63 58.79 -33.40
C ALA A 1165 -21.05 60.21 -33.79
N ALA A 1166 -20.37 60.84 -34.75
CA ALA A 1166 -20.89 62.05 -35.36
C ALA A 1166 -22.14 61.70 -36.20
N GLN A 1167 -23.25 62.38 -35.96
CA GLN A 1167 -24.45 62.28 -36.77
C GLN A 1167 -24.84 63.64 -37.35
N VAL A 1168 -25.41 63.61 -38.54
CA VAL A 1168 -26.02 64.77 -39.21
C VAL A 1168 -27.47 64.45 -39.56
N ASP A 1169 -28.31 65.49 -39.61
CA ASP A 1169 -29.66 65.39 -40.14
C ASP A 1169 -29.67 65.31 -41.68
N GLN A 1170 -30.87 65.24 -42.28
CA GLN A 1170 -31.04 65.20 -43.75
C GLN A 1170 -30.65 66.51 -44.45
N ASN A 1171 -30.34 67.56 -43.69
CA ASN A 1171 -29.96 68.89 -44.16
C ASN A 1171 -28.46 69.18 -43.94
N GLY A 1172 -27.71 68.24 -43.32
CA GLY A 1172 -26.28 68.35 -43.04
C GLY A 1172 -25.93 69.02 -41.70
N ASN A 1173 -26.91 69.35 -40.85
CA ASN A 1173 -26.65 69.93 -39.53
C ASN A 1173 -26.19 68.83 -38.56
N PRO A 1174 -25.16 69.06 -37.73
CA PRO A 1174 -24.74 68.10 -36.72
C PRO A 1174 -25.80 67.97 -35.62
N ILE A 1175 -26.16 66.74 -35.28
CA ILE A 1175 -27.07 66.39 -34.16
C ILE A 1175 -26.32 65.59 -33.09
N PRO A 1176 -26.76 65.61 -31.81
CA PRO A 1176 -26.12 64.83 -30.75
C PRO A 1176 -26.22 63.33 -31.03
N GLY A 1177 -25.12 62.75 -31.51
CA GLY A 1177 -25.05 61.33 -31.86
C GLY A 1177 -24.73 60.43 -30.66
N THR A 1178 -25.01 59.14 -30.82
CA THR A 1178 -24.80 58.11 -29.79
C THR A 1178 -23.37 58.12 -29.24
N SER A 1179 -23.24 58.21 -27.91
CA SER A 1179 -21.97 58.05 -27.19
C SER A 1179 -21.90 56.70 -26.48
N THR A 1180 -20.81 55.97 -26.67
CA THR A 1180 -20.55 54.69 -25.99
C THR A 1180 -19.28 54.81 -25.15
N GLN A 1181 -19.32 54.29 -23.92
CA GLN A 1181 -18.16 54.18 -23.04
C GLN A 1181 -17.61 52.75 -23.07
N GLY A 1182 -16.29 52.62 -23.13
CA GLY A 1182 -15.56 51.40 -22.87
C GLY A 1182 -14.46 51.65 -21.83
N PHE A 1183 -13.79 50.59 -21.41
CA PHE A 1183 -12.67 50.67 -20.46
C PHE A 1183 -11.44 49.95 -21.01
N VAL A 1184 -10.28 50.61 -20.92
CA VAL A 1184 -8.97 49.99 -21.06
C VAL A 1184 -8.46 49.66 -19.67
N GLN A 1185 -7.80 48.52 -19.52
CA GLN A 1185 -7.28 48.02 -18.26
C GLN A 1185 -5.77 48.20 -18.21
N LEU A 1186 -5.29 48.93 -17.21
CA LEU A 1186 -3.87 49.16 -16.94
C LEU A 1186 -3.47 48.34 -15.72
N PRO A 1187 -2.82 47.17 -15.88
CA PRO A 1187 -2.29 46.39 -14.76
C PRO A 1187 -1.02 47.03 -14.21
N ASP A 1188 -0.97 47.22 -12.88
CA ASP A 1188 0.26 47.58 -12.17
C ASP A 1188 0.96 46.30 -11.68
N ILE A 1189 2.26 46.19 -11.94
CA ILE A 1189 3.05 44.99 -11.67
C ILE A 1189 4.36 45.28 -10.92
N SER A 1190 4.55 44.61 -9.79
CA SER A 1190 5.83 44.54 -9.10
C SER A 1190 6.61 43.32 -9.57
N ARG A 1191 7.86 43.52 -10.02
CA ARG A 1191 8.77 42.44 -10.42
C ARG A 1191 10.06 42.50 -9.63
N GLN A 1192 10.36 41.43 -8.91
CA GLN A 1192 11.56 41.24 -8.10
C GLN A 1192 12.37 40.08 -8.69
N ARG A 1193 13.67 40.29 -8.93
CA ARG A 1193 14.55 39.29 -9.56
C ARG A 1193 15.91 39.31 -8.89
N VAL A 1194 16.44 38.13 -8.58
CA VAL A 1194 17.82 37.94 -8.12
C VAL A 1194 18.53 37.04 -9.13
N ARG A 1195 19.82 37.28 -9.36
CA ARG A 1195 20.73 36.39 -10.08
C ARG A 1195 22.02 36.31 -9.26
N THR A 1196 22.39 35.13 -8.78
CA THR A 1196 23.57 34.94 -7.93
C THR A 1196 24.03 33.49 -7.94
N SER A 1197 25.29 33.25 -7.57
CA SER A 1197 25.83 31.91 -7.31
C SER A 1197 26.37 31.86 -5.89
N VAL A 1198 25.90 30.89 -5.10
CA VAL A 1198 26.16 30.80 -3.66
C VAL A 1198 26.49 29.36 -3.26
N SER A 1199 27.33 29.16 -2.24
CA SER A 1199 27.57 27.83 -1.67
C SER A 1199 26.85 27.70 -0.32
N VAL A 1200 26.10 26.61 -0.14
CA VAL A 1200 25.23 26.38 1.02
C VAL A 1200 25.46 24.95 1.55
N PRO A 1201 25.62 24.75 2.87
CA PRO A 1201 25.74 23.43 3.47
C PRO A 1201 24.48 22.58 3.27
N ASP A 1202 24.67 21.26 3.16
CA ASP A 1202 23.61 20.26 3.06
C ASP A 1202 22.59 20.39 4.19
N GLY A 1203 21.31 20.45 3.84
CA GLY A 1203 20.19 20.67 4.77
C GLY A 1203 20.12 22.08 5.38
N GLY A 1204 21.12 22.94 5.17
CA GLY A 1204 21.19 24.29 5.70
C GLY A 1204 20.34 25.29 4.89
N THR A 1205 20.00 26.41 5.52
CA THR A 1205 19.22 27.50 4.91
C THR A 1205 20.07 28.76 4.78
N LEU A 1206 20.13 29.32 3.57
CA LEU A 1206 20.75 30.62 3.28
C LEU A 1206 19.66 31.65 3.00
N LEU A 1207 19.76 32.85 3.58
CA LEU A 1207 19.00 34.02 3.14
C LEU A 1207 19.66 34.58 1.87
N LEU A 1208 19.07 34.28 0.71
CA LEU A 1208 19.58 34.70 -0.61
C LEU A 1208 19.47 36.21 -0.83
N GLY A 1209 18.48 36.83 -0.20
CA GLY A 1209 18.22 38.26 -0.27
C GLY A 1209 16.80 38.61 0.16
N GLY A 1210 16.42 39.87 -0.02
CA GLY A 1210 15.09 40.36 0.34
C GLY A 1210 14.90 41.81 -0.05
N ALA A 1211 13.71 42.34 0.21
CA ALA A 1211 13.38 43.74 0.00
C ALA A 1211 12.35 44.17 1.05
N THR A 1212 12.70 45.18 1.86
CA THR A 1212 11.76 45.89 2.73
C THR A 1212 11.30 47.16 2.04
N VAL A 1213 9.99 47.31 1.90
CA VAL A 1213 9.34 48.52 1.37
C VAL A 1213 8.40 49.04 2.45
N THR A 1214 8.59 50.29 2.85
CA THR A 1214 7.77 50.96 3.86
C THR A 1214 7.29 52.27 3.30
N GLY A 1215 6.00 52.58 3.50
CA GLY A 1215 5.39 53.85 3.10
C GLY A 1215 4.54 54.39 4.23
N GLU A 1216 4.66 55.69 4.50
CA GLU A 1216 3.92 56.37 5.56
C GLU A 1216 3.36 57.69 5.00
N ILE A 1217 2.07 57.95 5.25
CA ILE A 1217 1.41 59.22 4.94
C ILE A 1217 0.64 59.67 6.17
N GLU A 1218 1.06 60.78 6.75
CA GLU A 1218 0.27 61.54 7.72
C GLU A 1218 -0.34 62.79 7.06
N ARG A 1219 -1.60 63.08 7.37
CA ARG A 1219 -2.24 64.37 7.10
C ARG A 1219 -2.90 64.89 8.36
N GLU A 1220 -2.56 66.11 8.75
CA GLU A 1220 -3.25 66.89 9.79
C GLU A 1220 -3.88 68.13 9.16
N ALA A 1221 -5.14 68.41 9.50
CA ALA A 1221 -5.85 69.64 9.19
C ALA A 1221 -6.68 70.09 10.40
N GLY A 1222 -6.95 71.38 10.56
CA GLY A 1222 -7.72 71.86 11.70
C GLY A 1222 -7.94 73.37 11.71
N VAL A 1223 -8.85 73.82 12.57
CA VAL A 1223 -9.26 75.22 12.63
C VAL A 1223 -8.09 76.09 13.11
N PRO A 1224 -7.72 77.18 12.41
CA PRO A 1224 -6.66 78.09 12.84
C PRO A 1224 -6.87 78.60 14.27
N VAL A 1225 -5.76 78.78 15.01
CA VAL A 1225 -5.71 79.09 16.45
C VAL A 1225 -6.28 77.98 17.35
N LEU A 1226 -7.54 77.55 17.19
CA LEU A 1226 -8.20 76.59 18.07
C LEU A 1226 -7.51 75.22 18.10
N SER A 1227 -7.03 74.74 16.95
CA SER A 1227 -6.20 73.52 16.80
C SER A 1227 -4.88 73.55 17.60
N LYS A 1228 -4.44 74.72 18.10
CA LYS A 1228 -3.20 74.88 18.86
C LYS A 1228 -3.41 75.00 20.37
N ILE A 1229 -4.65 75.04 20.85
CA ILE A 1229 -4.95 75.15 22.29
C ILE A 1229 -4.88 73.75 22.92
N PRO A 1230 -4.10 73.54 24.00
CA PRO A 1230 -4.08 72.28 24.74
C PRO A 1230 -5.47 71.85 25.22
N PHE A 1231 -5.70 70.54 25.32
CA PHE A 1231 -7.00 69.89 25.60
C PHE A 1231 -8.08 70.10 24.52
N LEU A 1232 -8.22 71.29 23.93
CA LEU A 1232 -9.16 71.55 22.83
C LEU A 1232 -8.68 71.04 21.46
N LYS A 1233 -7.35 70.91 21.23
CA LYS A 1233 -6.77 70.47 19.95
C LYS A 1233 -7.54 69.33 19.28
N ARG A 1234 -7.75 68.20 19.96
CA ARG A 1234 -8.34 66.97 19.38
C ARG A 1234 -9.80 67.13 18.93
N VAL A 1235 -10.49 68.19 19.35
CA VAL A 1235 -11.84 68.55 18.85
C VAL A 1235 -11.77 69.39 17.58
N PHE A 1236 -10.70 70.17 17.39
CA PHE A 1236 -10.53 71.09 16.25
C PHE A 1236 -9.44 70.63 15.25
N THR A 1237 -9.10 69.34 15.24
CA THR A 1237 -8.14 68.73 14.31
C THR A 1237 -8.59 67.38 13.79
N ASN A 1238 -8.51 67.22 12.47
CA ASN A 1238 -8.60 65.97 11.76
C ASN A 1238 -7.17 65.48 11.50
N ARG A 1239 -6.81 64.30 12.03
CA ARG A 1239 -5.50 63.68 11.84
C ARG A 1239 -5.71 62.26 11.33
N SER A 1240 -5.08 61.96 10.21
CA SER A 1240 -5.28 60.70 9.49
C SER A 1240 -3.92 60.19 9.01
N THR A 1241 -3.53 59.00 9.46
CA THR A 1241 -2.19 58.40 9.28
C THR A 1241 -2.33 56.99 8.73
N ALA A 1242 -1.64 56.69 7.63
CA ALA A 1242 -1.50 55.34 7.08
C ALA A 1242 -0.02 54.95 7.05
N THR A 1243 0.29 53.75 7.54
CA THR A 1243 1.66 53.20 7.61
C THR A 1243 1.63 51.76 7.12
N ASP A 1244 2.27 51.49 5.99
CA ASP A 1244 2.30 50.17 5.35
C ASP A 1244 3.74 49.67 5.24
N GLU A 1245 4.00 48.45 5.71
CA GLU A 1245 5.31 47.81 5.75
C GLU A 1245 5.22 46.44 5.04
N SER A 1246 6.12 46.17 4.09
CA SER A 1246 6.13 44.94 3.28
C SER A 1246 7.56 44.43 3.13
N ILE A 1247 7.85 43.29 3.74
CA ILE A 1247 9.16 42.63 3.77
C ILE A 1247 9.08 41.34 2.96
N LEU A 1248 9.79 41.27 1.83
CA LEU A 1248 10.11 40.00 1.16
C LEU A 1248 11.44 39.46 1.69
N LEU A 1249 11.45 38.17 2.06
CA LEU A 1249 12.64 37.35 2.24
C LEU A 1249 12.64 36.24 1.18
N ILE A 1250 13.80 35.98 0.58
CA ILE A 1250 14.04 34.84 -0.32
C ILE A 1250 15.08 33.95 0.37
N LEU A 1251 14.67 32.79 0.86
CA LEU A 1251 15.55 31.81 1.49
C LEU A 1251 15.71 30.60 0.58
N VAL A 1252 16.88 29.95 0.61
CA VAL A 1252 17.16 28.73 -0.15
C VAL A 1252 17.76 27.66 0.74
N LYS A 1253 17.30 26.42 0.57
CA LYS A 1253 17.80 25.22 1.27
C LYS A 1253 18.02 24.10 0.24
N PRO A 1254 19.28 23.72 -0.07
CA PRO A 1254 19.55 22.46 -0.73
C PRO A 1254 19.49 21.29 0.27
N THR A 1255 19.26 20.09 -0.25
CA THR A 1255 19.39 18.82 0.48
C THR A 1255 19.91 17.78 -0.51
N ILE A 1256 21.03 17.15 -0.17
CA ILE A 1256 21.73 16.18 -1.03
C ILE A 1256 21.12 14.79 -0.81
N ILE A 1257 20.51 14.25 -1.86
CA ILE A 1257 19.89 12.93 -1.90
C ILE A 1257 20.92 11.95 -2.46
N ILE A 1258 21.34 10.99 -1.62
CA ILE A 1258 22.21 9.87 -1.99
C ILE A 1258 21.47 8.58 -1.64
N GLN A 1259 21.11 7.81 -2.66
CA GLN A 1259 20.21 6.65 -2.53
C GLN A 1259 20.74 5.60 -1.55
N ARG A 1260 22.02 5.22 -1.69
CA ARG A 1260 22.72 4.27 -0.80
C ARG A 1260 22.69 4.69 0.68
N GLU A 1261 22.72 5.98 1.00
CA GLU A 1261 22.63 6.46 2.39
C GLU A 1261 21.19 6.45 2.91
N ILE A 1262 20.21 6.81 2.08
CA ILE A 1262 18.78 6.75 2.44
C ILE A 1262 18.34 5.30 2.65
N GLU A 1263 18.87 4.36 1.85
CA GLU A 1263 18.70 2.92 2.05
C GLU A 1263 19.32 2.43 3.36
N GLN A 1264 20.51 2.91 3.73
CA GLN A 1264 21.15 2.59 5.01
C GLN A 1264 20.38 3.17 6.22
N GLU A 1265 19.84 4.38 6.10
CA GLU A 1265 18.99 5.00 7.15
C GLU A 1265 17.64 4.28 7.30
N THR A 1266 17.01 3.89 6.19
CA THR A 1266 15.68 3.25 6.18
C THR A 1266 15.76 1.76 6.52
N PHE A 1267 16.84 1.08 6.10
CA PHE A 1267 17.03 -0.37 6.20
C PHE A 1267 18.44 -0.74 6.71
N PRO A 1268 18.83 -0.33 7.93
CA PRO A 1268 20.18 -0.57 8.46
C PRO A 1268 20.59 -2.05 8.52
N LEU A 1269 19.61 -2.97 8.59
CA LEU A 1269 19.82 -4.42 8.58
C LEU A 1269 20.12 -5.03 7.20
N LEU A 1270 19.99 -4.28 6.11
CA LEU A 1270 20.42 -4.73 4.77
C LEU A 1270 21.91 -4.49 4.54
N SER A 1271 22.44 -3.36 5.04
CA SER A 1271 23.85 -3.01 4.90
C SER A 1271 24.79 -3.95 5.69
N SER A 1272 24.37 -4.41 6.87
CA SER A 1272 25.12 -5.36 7.71
C SER A 1272 25.14 -6.81 7.19
N ARG A 1273 24.87 -7.01 5.90
CA ARG A 1273 24.85 -8.32 5.22
C ARG A 1273 25.64 -8.33 3.91
N ALA A 1274 26.35 -7.24 3.62
CA ALA A 1274 27.11 -6.99 2.39
C ALA A 1274 28.60 -6.68 2.66
N GLY A 1275 29.09 -7.05 3.85
CA GLY A 1275 30.50 -7.04 4.26
C GLY A 1275 30.78 -8.29 5.09
#